data_AF-A0A8T4CIP3-F1
#
_entry.id   AF-A0A8T4CIP3-F1
#
_cell.length_a   1.000
_cell.length_b   1.000
_cell.length_c   1.000
_cell.angle_alpha   90.00
_cell.angle_beta   90.00
_cell.angle_gamma   90.00
#
_symmetry.space_group_name_H-M   'P 1'
#
loop_
_entity.id
_entity.type
_entity.pdbx_description
1 polymer ?
#
loop_
_entity_poly.entity_id
_entity_poly.type
_entity_poly.pdbx_seq_one_letter_code
_entity_poly.pdbx_strand_id
1 'polypeptide(L)'
;MRFGRLSVGKTPGKGGPAKGRRRSRRLKALAVLLAAATIFELLPMGASDVPGLQAPSSLYGVNDALTSIQAEKATRYDSPEVLRETRNVLDTIRPARVEKTGPLSDYTLVTAQLPDLTEPDLFDQAQDQSALNGTSILDFLLGQPLSYLVYTDYEGCRTWSKGFLRPVLDFNLSTGSLIDPKPWVPVDADQDPSTGDSGYELRARMTLVVENVTYQMPSISPTPPFRVPGSLNFSGGLRFEVEKLVPATTGLPAEVAFLKAFMYRGLNYVWMVSFNFSDTPRQFAASILAERFRASADLLDMVLDLIANIIGIGNGTQILDVAGPYRIQVYTSPLESVVGIIGYAKAENRVLAERSWMKLCLAPGAGASSLPDRMEIWLDSPSFTTSFNQLRWTSSGKVRLDAELVENQQNVTYGLIRLHDLPGFMELRMDNLSTGEDPDGYIRFESSESIGLVTYDEYELYDGNATTYKHMHVNITDMPLRLTLTGTFDIARSSPGPIGNPGAGVVARILDNVMVRLSGKFYTIARTLRSIPDNLLNMPGRAGWSFLDIPAGQEIGAIELWLTSGPYIMRGGSFLAFYNITLPESAAPLMEASFSARLEGLGGFRADFRRGNHIDLRTSTRQPFTAVFVDRNLGSNASLELDPLPSRLVIDVDKDNRTFSLFSSDKVRSLVYLGWEGRQYLKISLRDLPTTFTVVQKPDRFFMNASEGQTVGRLEILSTDSDLYALEGNYLLTRSGPEGTMFGASLGGLGSAGYSTGPDGRLELSLGSPDPLQVYIENRSVDLRARLLVTPLPSRISFGMSNLLAGGLKVPDLMNATSLFGFSSAVFAITRLGADVLGVASQVAGFVDAQMAGIGQNSTFSITTESDTTLVGDIQKGNLTEAPWTHGITTRHVRAPGTGLTYYNTKLFLRLARETFISSRTDGDSLNLSVGMTGFHPRFDWMLFDLRGISGRDMFAYLSGLPPSLDLRLDANITQNTTYGRELVRADLWFTSSRALGPFLASIGRLPPVNSRMLLLASSLGPELDIEAYLGERFELRYRALEPLQHLFLKTSKLIGQNWRSSMVLLHDIPRSVEVAMAPPAGFDAGAAPSQMLPELSVAADADTLDLLVDLDGRTSGQRSSFRVTIRDAGEVLTGRNSGGVYRLRSSGTEEIYLSVRDLPYRKNFSIRALGLYLEDMRSLDLEISLVFGSYPMFTISSLWADSFQLSLSSKVSVAGEHEGRMMFADMRSSGGVPAGVQLFENGITAGVSRNEGHLVIPLPMTSLMWTILGG
;
A
#
# COMPACT_ATOMS: atom_id res chain seq x y z
N MET A 1 16.04 17.59 -72.45
CA MET A 1 15.88 16.94 -73.78
C MET A 1 14.77 15.90 -73.68
N ARG A 2 13.76 16.06 -74.56
CA ARG A 2 12.75 15.10 -75.12
C ARG A 2 12.38 13.83 -74.33
N PHE A 3 11.15 13.73 -73.81
CA PHE A 3 9.90 13.09 -74.37
C PHE A 3 9.93 11.53 -74.34
N GLY A 4 8.91 10.76 -73.92
CA GLY A 4 7.50 10.98 -73.54
C GLY A 4 6.89 9.67 -72.95
N ARG A 5 5.86 9.73 -72.06
CA ARG A 5 4.39 9.55 -72.31
C ARG A 5 3.98 8.11 -72.69
N LEU A 6 2.99 7.40 -72.12
CA LEU A 6 1.59 7.62 -71.66
C LEU A 6 1.14 6.33 -70.89
N SER A 7 0.06 6.17 -70.11
CA SER A 7 -1.06 6.98 -69.60
C SER A 7 -1.81 6.21 -68.50
N VAL A 8 -2.58 6.95 -67.72
CA VAL A 8 -3.44 6.61 -66.56
C VAL A 8 -4.79 5.97 -66.95
N GLY A 9 -5.37 5.16 -66.06
CA GLY A 9 -6.82 4.86 -66.00
C GLY A 9 -7.28 4.50 -64.58
N LYS A 10 -8.25 5.25 -64.03
CA LYS A 10 -8.82 5.18 -62.66
C LYS A 10 -9.90 4.08 -62.48
N THR A 11 -10.06 3.65 -61.23
CA THR A 11 -11.09 2.82 -60.53
C THR A 11 -12.53 3.43 -60.56
N PRO A 12 -13.65 2.85 -59.99
CA PRO A 12 -13.81 1.74 -59.01
C PRO A 12 -15.02 0.76 -59.20
N GLY A 13 -15.16 -0.30 -58.38
CA GLY A 13 -16.48 -0.93 -58.11
C GLY A 13 -16.57 -2.43 -57.74
N LYS A 14 -16.65 -2.71 -56.42
CA LYS A 14 -17.35 -3.78 -55.66
C LYS A 14 -17.66 -5.18 -56.27
N GLY A 15 -17.31 -6.23 -55.51
CA GLY A 15 -18.11 -7.47 -55.42
C GLY A 15 -17.39 -8.78 -55.05
N GLY A 16 -17.47 -9.23 -53.78
CA GLY A 16 -17.55 -10.65 -53.42
C GLY A 16 -16.26 -11.44 -53.09
N PRO A 17 -16.16 -12.09 -51.91
CA PRO A 17 -14.99 -12.84 -51.47
C PRO A 17 -15.10 -14.33 -51.83
N ALA A 18 -13.98 -14.97 -52.21
CA ALA A 18 -13.65 -16.40 -51.98
C ALA A 18 -12.66 -16.91 -53.03
N LYS A 19 -11.35 -16.70 -52.82
CA LYS A 19 -10.27 -17.53 -53.44
C LYS A 19 -8.87 -17.29 -52.84
N GLY A 20 -8.78 -16.79 -51.60
CA GLY A 20 -7.50 -16.42 -50.96
C GLY A 20 -6.70 -17.57 -50.30
N ARG A 21 -7.35 -18.68 -49.92
CA ARG A 21 -6.68 -19.73 -49.10
C ARG A 21 -5.74 -20.67 -49.88
N ARG A 22 -5.91 -20.83 -51.20
CA ARG A 22 -5.00 -21.67 -52.01
C ARG A 22 -3.73 -20.93 -52.46
N ARG A 23 -3.79 -19.60 -52.62
CA ARG A 23 -2.60 -18.79 -52.97
C ARG A 23 -1.67 -18.56 -51.78
N SER A 24 -2.18 -18.41 -50.55
CA SER A 24 -1.33 -18.23 -49.36
C SER A 24 -0.56 -19.50 -48.97
N ARG A 25 -1.13 -20.69 -49.16
CA ARG A 25 -0.39 -21.96 -48.98
C ARG A 25 0.70 -22.14 -50.04
N ARG A 26 0.44 -21.78 -51.29
CA ARG A 26 1.48 -21.80 -52.35
C ARG A 26 2.55 -20.73 -52.13
N LEU A 27 2.21 -19.53 -51.65
CA LEU A 27 3.20 -18.49 -51.31
C LEU A 27 4.00 -18.85 -50.06
N LYS A 28 3.41 -19.47 -49.04
CA LYS A 28 4.14 -19.99 -47.87
C LYS A 28 5.03 -21.18 -48.25
N ALA A 29 4.57 -22.10 -49.11
CA ALA A 29 5.39 -23.18 -49.63
C ALA A 29 6.52 -22.66 -50.55
N LEU A 30 6.24 -21.63 -51.37
CA LEU A 30 7.25 -20.96 -52.21
C LEU A 30 8.24 -20.17 -51.35
N ALA A 31 7.82 -19.55 -50.25
CA ALA A 31 8.69 -18.86 -49.30
C ALA A 31 9.51 -19.84 -48.44
N VAL A 32 8.97 -21.02 -48.11
CA VAL A 32 9.73 -22.12 -47.48
C VAL A 32 10.75 -22.69 -48.47
N LEU A 33 10.38 -22.86 -49.75
CA LEU A 33 11.31 -23.24 -50.83
C LEU A 33 12.36 -22.14 -51.09
N LEU A 34 12.02 -20.86 -51.02
CA LEU A 34 12.96 -19.73 -51.20
C LEU A 34 13.85 -19.51 -49.96
N ALA A 35 13.33 -19.71 -48.75
CA ALA A 35 14.10 -19.62 -47.51
C ALA A 35 15.06 -20.82 -47.37
N ALA A 36 14.58 -22.02 -47.72
CA ALA A 36 15.43 -23.19 -47.92
C ALA A 36 16.46 -22.90 -49.03
N ALA A 37 16.06 -22.31 -50.16
CA ALA A 37 16.98 -21.94 -51.24
C ALA A 37 18.03 -20.92 -50.82
N THR A 38 17.74 -19.92 -49.99
CA THR A 38 18.79 -18.98 -49.50
C THR A 38 19.76 -19.61 -48.50
N ILE A 39 19.39 -20.70 -47.83
CA ILE A 39 20.30 -21.49 -46.98
C ILE A 39 21.05 -22.54 -47.83
N PHE A 40 20.41 -23.08 -48.87
CA PHE A 40 20.96 -24.05 -49.83
C PHE A 40 21.85 -23.42 -50.91
N GLU A 41 21.66 -22.15 -51.28
CA GLU A 41 22.55 -21.37 -52.18
C GLU A 41 23.96 -21.20 -51.58
N LEU A 42 24.16 -21.60 -50.31
CA LEU A 42 25.44 -21.62 -49.61
C LEU A 42 26.04 -23.04 -49.43
N LEU A 43 25.57 -24.03 -50.21
CA LEU A 43 26.08 -25.40 -50.22
C LEU A 43 26.40 -25.90 -51.66
N PRO A 44 27.35 -25.31 -52.40
CA PRO A 44 27.97 -26.05 -53.50
C PRO A 44 28.96 -27.05 -52.89
N MET A 45 28.50 -28.28 -52.64
CA MET A 45 29.31 -29.38 -52.12
C MET A 45 29.01 -30.63 -52.96
N GLY A 46 29.83 -30.88 -53.98
CA GLY A 46 29.60 -32.05 -54.85
C GLY A 46 30.63 -32.37 -55.92
N ALA A 47 31.73 -31.62 -56.05
CA ALA A 47 32.82 -31.99 -56.96
C ALA A 47 34.17 -31.73 -56.29
N SER A 48 35.12 -32.64 -56.52
CA SER A 48 36.53 -32.33 -56.31
C SER A 48 36.94 -31.25 -57.32
N ASP A 49 37.48 -30.13 -56.82
CA ASP A 49 38.06 -29.09 -57.69
C ASP A 49 39.47 -29.50 -58.18
N VAL A 50 39.93 -30.71 -57.84
CA VAL A 50 41.24 -31.27 -58.15
C VAL A 50 41.07 -32.34 -59.23
N PRO A 51 41.59 -32.13 -60.46
CA PRO A 51 41.49 -33.11 -61.54
C PRO A 51 42.04 -34.48 -61.12
N GLY A 52 41.23 -35.54 -61.29
CA GLY A 52 41.65 -36.94 -61.09
C GLY A 52 41.47 -37.52 -59.68
N LEU A 53 41.08 -36.75 -58.67
CA LEU A 53 40.67 -37.26 -57.35
C LEU A 53 39.14 -37.25 -57.25
N GLN A 54 38.51 -38.33 -56.79
CA GLN A 54 37.11 -38.27 -56.36
C GLN A 54 37.08 -37.89 -54.88
N ALA A 55 36.40 -36.80 -54.53
CA ALA A 55 36.13 -36.49 -53.13
C ALA A 55 34.99 -37.41 -52.63
N PRO A 56 35.06 -37.95 -51.39
CA PRO A 56 33.95 -38.70 -50.82
C PRO A 56 32.69 -37.81 -50.76
N SER A 57 31.57 -38.33 -51.25
CA SER A 57 30.36 -37.55 -51.57
C SER A 57 29.24 -37.61 -50.51
N SER A 58 29.47 -38.08 -49.29
CA SER A 58 28.42 -38.18 -48.27
C SER A 58 28.56 -37.11 -47.20
N LEU A 59 27.60 -36.17 -47.14
CA LEU A 59 27.39 -35.29 -45.98
C LEU A 59 26.78 -36.04 -44.78
N TYR A 60 26.99 -37.36 -44.71
CA TYR A 60 26.47 -38.26 -43.69
C TYR A 60 24.96 -38.06 -43.40
N GLY A 61 24.13 -37.66 -44.39
CA GLY A 61 22.70 -37.38 -44.15
C GLY A 61 22.39 -36.11 -43.35
N VAL A 62 23.38 -35.29 -42.98
CA VAL A 62 23.20 -34.04 -42.22
C VAL A 62 22.36 -33.00 -42.97
N ASN A 63 22.44 -32.96 -44.29
CA ASN A 63 21.56 -32.09 -45.08
C ASN A 63 20.09 -32.46 -44.91
N ASP A 64 19.77 -33.76 -44.87
CA ASP A 64 18.41 -34.23 -44.67
C ASP A 64 17.95 -33.96 -43.23
N ALA A 65 18.83 -34.19 -42.24
CA ALA A 65 18.57 -33.86 -40.84
C ALA A 65 18.32 -32.35 -40.64
N LEU A 66 19.18 -31.49 -41.22
CA LEU A 66 19.06 -30.03 -41.16
C LEU A 66 17.79 -29.54 -41.88
N THR A 67 17.46 -30.11 -43.03
CA THR A 67 16.25 -29.77 -43.78
C THR A 67 15.00 -30.20 -43.00
N SER A 68 15.02 -31.40 -42.42
CA SER A 68 13.92 -31.94 -41.61
C SER A 68 13.64 -31.08 -40.38
N ILE A 69 14.66 -30.79 -39.56
CA ILE A 69 14.49 -29.98 -38.34
C ILE A 69 14.12 -28.53 -38.65
N GLN A 70 14.62 -27.96 -39.75
CA GLN A 70 14.19 -26.63 -40.19
C GLN A 70 12.74 -26.61 -40.66
N ALA A 71 12.32 -27.64 -41.40
CA ALA A 71 10.92 -27.80 -41.82
C ALA A 71 10.01 -27.96 -40.60
N GLU A 72 10.40 -28.79 -39.62
CA GLU A 72 9.69 -28.96 -38.36
C GLU A 72 9.55 -27.61 -37.63
N LYS A 73 10.66 -26.92 -37.35
CA LYS A 73 10.67 -25.59 -36.71
C LYS A 73 9.75 -24.59 -37.42
N ALA A 74 9.74 -24.58 -38.75
CA ALA A 74 8.90 -23.68 -39.54
C ALA A 74 7.39 -23.91 -39.30
N THR A 75 6.98 -25.12 -38.94
CA THR A 75 5.58 -25.43 -38.58
C THR A 75 5.20 -25.04 -37.15
N ARG A 76 6.17 -24.72 -36.29
CA ARG A 76 5.95 -24.43 -34.87
C ARG A 76 5.57 -22.97 -34.59
N TYR A 77 5.82 -22.06 -35.54
CA TYR A 77 5.35 -20.68 -35.47
C TYR A 77 3.85 -20.59 -35.72
N ASP A 78 3.12 -19.92 -34.81
CA ASP A 78 1.66 -19.75 -34.85
C ASP A 78 0.92 -21.09 -35.05
N SER A 79 1.40 -22.15 -34.39
CA SER A 79 0.78 -23.47 -34.50
C SER A 79 -0.67 -23.43 -33.99
N PRO A 80 -1.61 -24.19 -34.58
CA PRO A 80 -3.00 -24.19 -34.14
C PRO A 80 -3.18 -24.52 -32.65
N GLU A 81 -2.31 -25.38 -32.11
CA GLU A 81 -2.31 -25.80 -30.71
C GLU A 81 -1.87 -24.65 -29.79
N VAL A 82 -0.76 -23.97 -30.11
CA VAL A 82 -0.29 -22.81 -29.34
C VAL A 82 -1.31 -21.68 -29.40
N LEU A 83 -1.84 -21.37 -30.59
CA LEU A 83 -2.85 -20.31 -30.73
C LEU A 83 -4.14 -20.60 -29.96
N ARG A 84 -4.53 -21.87 -29.82
CA ARG A 84 -5.69 -22.27 -29.02
C ARG A 84 -5.47 -21.99 -27.53
N GLU A 85 -4.26 -22.23 -27.04
CA GLU A 85 -3.88 -22.00 -25.63
C GLU A 85 -3.69 -20.49 -25.35
N THR A 86 -3.13 -19.71 -26.27
CA THR A 86 -2.76 -18.30 -26.01
C THR A 86 -3.87 -17.30 -26.33
N ARG A 87 -4.70 -17.54 -27.36
CA ARG A 87 -5.71 -16.57 -27.82
C ARG A 87 -6.83 -16.36 -26.81
N ASN A 88 -7.40 -17.45 -26.30
CA ASN A 88 -8.48 -17.38 -25.31
C ASN A 88 -8.03 -16.71 -24.01
N VAL A 89 -6.74 -16.86 -23.66
CA VAL A 89 -6.14 -16.30 -22.45
C VAL A 89 -5.93 -14.80 -22.53
N LEU A 90 -5.48 -14.26 -23.67
CA LEU A 90 -5.23 -12.82 -23.79
C LEU A 90 -6.48 -12.00 -24.09
N ASP A 91 -7.54 -12.65 -24.58
CA ASP A 91 -8.82 -12.01 -24.85
C ASP A 91 -9.62 -11.69 -23.57
N THR A 92 -9.33 -12.34 -22.44
CA THR A 92 -9.94 -12.04 -21.13
C THR A 92 -9.36 -10.80 -20.45
N ILE A 93 -8.11 -10.43 -20.78
CA ILE A 93 -7.43 -9.26 -20.21
C ILE A 93 -7.89 -7.98 -20.94
N ARG A 94 -9.11 -7.53 -20.62
CA ARG A 94 -9.72 -6.31 -21.19
C ARG A 94 -10.20 -5.39 -20.06
N PRO A 95 -9.42 -4.35 -19.72
CA PRO A 95 -9.84 -3.39 -18.72
C PRO A 95 -11.19 -2.77 -19.07
N ALA A 96 -12.14 -2.87 -18.15
CA ALA A 96 -13.43 -2.21 -18.27
C ALA A 96 -13.41 -0.90 -17.49
N ARG A 97 -13.99 0.17 -18.04
CA ARG A 97 -14.15 1.43 -17.31
C ARG A 97 -15.13 1.20 -16.17
N VAL A 98 -14.78 1.67 -14.98
CA VAL A 98 -15.61 1.58 -13.77
C VAL A 98 -15.99 2.99 -13.34
N GLU A 99 -17.21 3.16 -12.85
CA GLU A 99 -17.64 4.44 -12.30
C GLU A 99 -16.93 4.71 -10.97
N LYS A 100 -16.50 5.95 -10.79
CA LYS A 100 -15.99 6.39 -9.48
C LYS A 100 -17.19 6.60 -8.56
N THR A 101 -17.20 5.89 -7.44
CA THR A 101 -18.11 6.20 -6.35
C THR A 101 -17.57 7.37 -5.53
N GLY A 102 -18.43 8.35 -5.25
CA GLY A 102 -18.09 9.40 -4.30
C GLY A 102 -17.88 8.80 -2.91
N PRO A 103 -17.02 9.40 -2.05
CA PRO A 103 -16.82 8.92 -0.68
C PRO A 103 -18.06 9.17 0.19
N LEU A 104 -19.05 9.87 -0.33
CA LEU A 104 -20.11 10.54 0.41
C LEU A 104 -21.43 10.49 -0.39
N SER A 105 -22.18 9.39 -0.34
CA SER A 105 -23.50 9.33 -1.01
C SER A 105 -24.65 9.80 -0.10
N ASP A 106 -24.53 9.62 1.21
CA ASP A 106 -25.66 9.74 2.16
C ASP A 106 -25.29 10.57 3.41
N TYR A 107 -25.02 11.88 3.24
CA TYR A 107 -24.86 12.78 4.39
C TYR A 107 -25.52 14.13 4.14
N THR A 108 -25.93 14.78 5.22
CA THR A 108 -26.44 16.15 5.23
C THR A 108 -25.44 17.05 5.96
N LEU A 109 -25.16 18.22 5.38
CA LEU A 109 -24.43 19.26 6.07
C LEU A 109 -25.45 20.10 6.85
N VAL A 110 -25.30 20.15 8.16
CA VAL A 110 -26.20 20.88 9.06
C VAL A 110 -25.43 22.01 9.70
N THR A 111 -26.08 23.17 9.86
CA THR A 111 -25.56 24.28 10.66
C THR A 111 -26.37 24.35 11.94
N ALA A 112 -25.68 24.36 13.09
CA ALA A 112 -26.37 24.47 14.38
C ALA A 112 -27.19 25.77 14.41
N GLN A 113 -28.44 25.66 14.84
CA GLN A 113 -29.30 26.83 15.04
C GLN A 113 -29.00 27.39 16.42
N LEU A 114 -28.69 28.68 16.49
CA LEU A 114 -28.50 29.35 17.77
C LEU A 114 -29.82 29.31 18.58
N PRO A 115 -29.75 29.05 19.89
CA PRO A 115 -30.92 29.07 20.75
C PRO A 115 -31.48 30.49 20.85
N ASP A 116 -32.80 30.61 20.95
CA ASP A 116 -33.44 31.88 21.28
C ASP A 116 -33.23 32.15 22.78
N LEU A 117 -32.29 33.03 23.10
CA LEU A 117 -31.93 33.37 24.47
C LEU A 117 -32.93 34.41 25.00
N THR A 118 -34.06 33.95 25.52
CA THR A 118 -35.02 34.83 26.22
C THR A 118 -34.60 34.98 27.68
N GLU A 119 -34.22 36.19 28.05
CA GLU A 119 -33.96 36.52 29.45
C GLU A 119 -35.26 36.51 30.26
N PRO A 120 -35.26 36.07 31.53
CA PRO A 120 -36.42 36.21 32.38
C PRO A 120 -36.83 37.68 32.54
N ASP A 121 -38.07 38.01 32.20
CA ASP A 121 -38.69 39.33 32.40
C ASP A 121 -38.46 39.88 33.81
N LEU A 122 -38.30 38.99 34.79
CA LEU A 122 -38.02 39.33 36.18
C LEU A 122 -36.76 40.17 36.39
N PHE A 123 -35.72 40.03 35.55
CA PHE A 123 -34.53 40.89 35.63
C PHE A 123 -34.84 42.33 35.24
N ASP A 124 -35.63 42.54 34.19
CA ASP A 124 -36.11 43.86 33.77
C ASP A 124 -37.06 44.45 34.82
N GLN A 125 -38.01 43.65 35.30
CA GLN A 125 -38.93 44.07 36.36
C GLN A 125 -38.19 44.45 37.65
N ALA A 126 -37.11 43.73 37.98
CA ALA A 126 -36.29 44.06 39.13
C ALA A 126 -35.57 45.40 38.93
N GLN A 127 -35.00 45.67 37.75
CA GLN A 127 -34.27 46.90 37.44
C GLN A 127 -35.10 48.18 37.68
N ASP A 128 -36.41 48.12 37.41
CA ASP A 128 -37.34 49.25 37.58
C ASP A 128 -37.78 49.47 39.04
N GLN A 129 -37.49 48.56 39.97
CA GLN A 129 -37.89 48.70 41.37
C GLN A 129 -36.93 49.60 42.16
N SER A 130 -37.46 50.71 42.68
CA SER A 130 -36.72 51.62 43.58
C SER A 130 -36.23 50.96 44.86
N ALA A 131 -36.76 49.78 45.22
CA ALA A 131 -36.36 48.96 46.36
C ALA A 131 -35.04 48.18 46.15
N LEU A 132 -34.48 48.18 44.93
CA LEU A 132 -33.09 47.75 44.69
C LEU A 132 -32.06 48.84 45.02
N ASN A 133 -32.51 50.07 45.32
CA ASN A 133 -31.60 51.13 45.79
C ASN A 133 -31.10 50.78 47.20
N GLY A 134 -29.78 50.69 47.32
CA GLY A 134 -29.04 50.11 48.44
C GLY A 134 -29.65 50.37 49.82
N THR A 135 -29.99 49.29 50.52
CA THR A 135 -29.92 49.27 51.98
C THR A 135 -28.48 49.61 52.34
N SER A 136 -28.26 50.85 52.78
CA SER A 136 -26.97 51.25 53.29
C SER A 136 -26.75 50.59 54.65
N ILE A 137 -25.50 50.53 55.10
CA ILE A 137 -25.14 50.10 56.47
C ILE A 137 -25.99 50.84 57.53
N LEU A 138 -26.47 52.06 57.26
CA LEU A 138 -27.30 52.86 58.17
C LEU A 138 -28.73 52.34 58.34
N ASP A 139 -29.35 51.74 57.31
CA ASP A 139 -30.68 51.11 57.44
C ASP A 139 -30.61 49.76 58.17
N PHE A 140 -29.45 49.12 58.08
CA PHE A 140 -29.13 47.87 58.74
C PHE A 140 -28.81 48.06 60.24
N LEU A 141 -28.09 49.14 60.59
CA LEU A 141 -27.73 49.50 61.96
C LEU A 141 -28.93 49.86 62.86
N LEU A 142 -30.12 50.11 62.28
CA LEU A 142 -31.33 50.51 63.00
C LEU A 142 -32.25 49.34 63.40
N GLY A 143 -31.83 48.07 63.22
CA GLY A 143 -32.52 46.90 63.80
C GLY A 143 -33.89 46.56 63.16
N GLN A 144 -34.13 46.95 61.91
CA GLN A 144 -35.36 46.60 61.19
C GLN A 144 -35.32 45.15 60.67
N PRO A 145 -36.47 44.45 60.60
CA PRO A 145 -36.55 43.09 60.06
C PRO A 145 -36.09 43.01 58.60
N LEU A 146 -35.42 41.91 58.23
CA LEU A 146 -34.85 41.69 56.89
C LEU A 146 -35.98 41.63 55.84
N SER A 147 -36.12 42.67 55.03
CA SER A 147 -37.15 42.70 54.00
C SER A 147 -36.74 41.98 52.72
N TYR A 148 -37.67 41.22 52.15
CA TYR A 148 -37.62 40.68 50.79
C TYR A 148 -38.85 41.11 50.02
N LEU A 149 -38.81 41.01 48.69
CA LEU A 149 -39.96 41.32 47.84
C LEU A 149 -40.57 40.01 47.34
N VAL A 150 -41.89 39.94 47.37
CA VAL A 150 -42.68 38.95 46.65
C VAL A 150 -43.26 39.65 45.43
N TYR A 151 -42.91 39.16 44.25
CA TYR A 151 -43.48 39.57 42.98
C TYR A 151 -44.48 38.50 42.54
N THR A 152 -45.60 38.95 41.98
CA THR A 152 -46.57 38.07 41.34
C THR A 152 -47.03 38.62 40.00
N ASP A 153 -47.15 37.73 39.01
CA ASP A 153 -47.73 38.01 37.70
C ASP A 153 -48.86 37.01 37.42
N TYR A 154 -50.08 37.51 37.27
CA TYR A 154 -51.27 36.74 36.90
C TYR A 154 -51.97 37.43 35.73
N GLU A 155 -51.98 36.80 34.56
CA GLU A 155 -52.57 37.35 33.32
C GLU A 155 -52.14 38.81 32.98
N GLY A 156 -50.92 39.21 33.37
CA GLY A 156 -50.41 40.58 33.17
C GLY A 156 -50.73 41.55 34.31
N CYS A 157 -51.52 41.14 35.31
CA CYS A 157 -51.65 41.85 36.58
C CYS A 157 -50.40 41.59 37.43
N ARG A 158 -49.56 42.62 37.58
CA ARG A 158 -48.28 42.56 38.29
C ARG A 158 -48.39 43.20 39.67
N THR A 159 -48.12 42.45 40.72
CA THR A 159 -48.19 42.94 42.11
C THR A 159 -46.88 42.72 42.87
N TRP A 160 -46.56 43.66 43.75
CA TRP A 160 -45.35 43.65 44.57
C TRP A 160 -45.74 43.78 46.04
N SER A 161 -45.38 42.78 46.83
CA SER A 161 -45.64 42.72 48.26
C SER A 161 -44.33 42.63 49.04
N LYS A 162 -44.23 43.39 50.13
CA LYS A 162 -43.04 43.39 50.99
C LYS A 162 -43.17 42.33 52.07
N GLY A 163 -42.29 41.34 52.05
CA GLY A 163 -42.14 40.34 53.10
C GLY A 163 -41.07 40.71 54.10
N PHE A 164 -41.12 40.09 55.28
CA PHE A 164 -40.13 40.28 56.34
C PHE A 164 -39.68 38.93 56.91
N LEU A 165 -38.37 38.75 57.03
CA LEU A 165 -37.75 37.67 57.80
C LEU A 165 -37.48 38.17 59.22
N ARG A 166 -38.11 37.54 60.22
CA ARG A 166 -37.95 37.86 61.64
C ARG A 166 -37.45 36.62 62.39
N PRO A 167 -36.14 36.40 62.46
CA PRO A 167 -35.60 35.32 63.27
C PRO A 167 -35.83 35.63 64.76
N VAL A 168 -36.91 35.13 65.35
CA VAL A 168 -37.07 35.12 66.81
C VAL A 168 -36.33 33.89 67.31
N LEU A 169 -35.24 34.11 68.06
CA LEU A 169 -34.48 33.03 68.68
C LEU A 169 -35.18 32.63 69.99
N ASP A 170 -36.05 31.61 69.94
CA ASP A 170 -36.52 30.93 71.15
C ASP A 170 -35.63 29.72 71.41
N PHE A 171 -34.58 29.89 72.24
CA PHE A 171 -33.65 28.82 72.59
C PHE A 171 -34.28 27.85 73.58
N ASN A 172 -34.97 26.82 73.07
CA ASN A 172 -35.36 25.70 73.92
C ASN A 172 -34.21 24.68 74.03
N LEU A 173 -33.48 24.74 75.16
CA LEU A 173 -32.36 23.84 75.52
C LEU A 173 -32.71 22.34 75.48
N SER A 174 -33.99 21.96 75.38
CA SER A 174 -34.44 20.56 75.33
C SER A 174 -34.61 19.98 73.91
N THR A 175 -34.69 20.82 72.87
CA THR A 175 -35.01 20.36 71.49
C THR A 175 -34.08 20.91 70.40
N GLY A 176 -33.30 21.97 70.67
CA GLY A 176 -32.25 22.44 69.75
C GLY A 176 -32.75 23.01 68.40
N SER A 177 -34.01 23.44 68.32
CA SER A 177 -34.63 24.00 67.10
C SER A 177 -35.03 25.47 67.30
N LEU A 178 -34.80 26.31 66.29
CA LEU A 178 -35.18 27.73 66.27
C LEU A 178 -36.54 27.90 65.58
N ILE A 179 -37.51 28.55 66.24
CA ILE A 179 -38.86 28.77 65.70
C ILE A 179 -39.04 30.23 65.30
N ASP A 180 -39.08 30.50 63.99
CA ASP A 180 -39.52 31.79 63.42
C ASP A 180 -41.07 31.87 63.47
N PRO A 181 -41.69 32.93 64.03
CA PRO A 181 -43.13 33.17 63.90
C PRO A 181 -43.49 33.55 62.46
N LYS A 182 -43.56 32.52 61.61
CA LYS A 182 -43.79 32.48 60.15
C LYS A 182 -44.86 33.45 59.61
N PRO A 183 -44.56 34.73 59.32
CA PRO A 183 -45.58 35.62 58.78
C PRO A 183 -45.76 35.31 57.29
N TRP A 184 -46.98 34.93 56.90
CA TRP A 184 -47.36 34.84 55.50
C TRP A 184 -47.47 36.24 54.89
N VAL A 185 -47.04 36.38 53.64
CA VAL A 185 -47.28 37.58 52.83
C VAL A 185 -48.56 37.31 52.03
N PRO A 186 -49.70 37.93 52.37
CA PRO A 186 -50.90 37.84 51.56
C PRO A 186 -50.67 38.61 50.24
N VAL A 187 -51.14 38.05 49.14
CA VAL A 187 -50.94 38.60 47.80
C VAL A 187 -52.27 38.55 47.06
N ASP A 188 -52.68 39.73 46.61
CA ASP A 188 -53.80 39.95 45.72
C ASP A 188 -53.23 39.88 44.30
N ALA A 189 -53.57 38.81 43.58
CA ALA A 189 -52.95 38.46 42.31
C ALA A 189 -53.67 39.11 41.13
N ASP A 190 -55.00 39.25 41.20
CA ASP A 190 -55.84 39.80 40.15
C ASP A 190 -56.24 41.27 40.39
N GLN A 191 -55.89 41.84 41.55
CA GLN A 191 -56.30 43.17 42.02
C GLN A 191 -57.81 43.33 42.17
N ASP A 192 -58.55 42.23 42.29
CA ASP A 192 -59.98 42.23 42.58
C ASP A 192 -60.20 41.94 44.08
N PRO A 193 -60.55 42.94 44.89
CA PRO A 193 -60.75 42.74 46.33
C PRO A 193 -61.96 41.84 46.68
N SER A 194 -62.71 41.36 45.68
CA SER A 194 -63.86 40.45 45.83
C SER A 194 -63.52 38.96 45.63
N THR A 195 -62.33 38.64 45.12
CA THR A 195 -61.80 37.27 44.99
C THR A 195 -60.92 36.90 46.20
N GLY A 196 -60.66 35.61 46.39
CA GLY A 196 -59.77 35.14 47.47
C GLY A 196 -60.34 35.13 48.91
N ASP A 197 -59.46 34.79 49.86
CA ASP A 197 -59.75 34.86 51.30
C ASP A 197 -59.33 36.24 51.81
N SER A 198 -60.30 37.06 52.22
CA SER A 198 -60.08 38.45 52.66
C SER A 198 -59.50 39.37 51.58
N GLY A 199 -59.80 39.10 50.29
CA GLY A 199 -59.31 39.88 49.13
C GLY A 199 -57.92 39.47 48.65
N TYR A 200 -57.46 38.24 48.97
CA TYR A 200 -56.16 37.72 48.57
C TYR A 200 -56.29 36.30 48.01
N GLU A 201 -55.81 36.07 46.80
CA GLU A 201 -55.95 34.79 46.08
C GLU A 201 -54.86 33.80 46.48
N LEU A 202 -53.70 34.31 46.91
CA LEU A 202 -52.56 33.52 47.29
C LEU A 202 -51.81 34.13 48.48
N ARG A 203 -51.03 33.29 49.16
CA ARG A 203 -50.06 33.74 50.15
C ARG A 203 -48.73 33.07 49.90
N ALA A 204 -47.66 33.84 50.06
CA ALA A 204 -46.30 33.39 49.87
C ALA A 204 -45.47 33.70 51.12
N ARG A 205 -44.45 32.89 51.41
CA ARG A 205 -43.43 33.26 52.40
C ARG A 205 -42.09 32.63 52.10
N MET A 206 -41.05 33.36 52.46
CA MET A 206 -39.69 32.87 52.58
C MET A 206 -39.38 32.70 54.07
N THR A 207 -38.82 31.55 54.45
CA THR A 207 -38.44 31.22 55.83
C THR A 207 -37.00 30.75 55.90
N LEU A 208 -36.29 31.15 56.95
CA LEU A 208 -34.97 30.62 57.27
C LEU A 208 -35.14 29.28 57.99
N VAL A 209 -34.45 28.25 57.51
CA VAL A 209 -34.38 26.94 58.17
C VAL A 209 -33.04 26.84 58.89
N VAL A 210 -33.06 26.53 60.19
CA VAL A 210 -31.87 26.23 60.99
C VAL A 210 -32.17 25.03 61.87
N GLU A 211 -31.36 23.99 61.73
CA GLU A 211 -31.51 22.69 62.38
C GLU A 211 -30.17 22.22 62.93
N ASN A 212 -30.18 21.28 63.89
CA ASN A 212 -28.98 20.59 64.39
C ASN A 212 -27.86 21.53 64.90
N VAL A 213 -28.22 22.58 65.63
CA VAL A 213 -27.26 23.54 66.18
C VAL A 213 -26.41 22.89 67.28
N THR A 214 -25.09 22.90 67.11
CA THR A 214 -24.09 22.40 68.05
C THR A 214 -23.03 23.47 68.31
N TYR A 215 -22.68 23.71 69.57
CA TYR A 215 -21.64 24.67 69.94
C TYR A 215 -20.42 23.92 70.48
N GLN A 216 -19.26 24.13 69.85
CA GLN A 216 -17.98 23.59 70.32
C GLN A 216 -17.22 24.66 71.10
N MET A 217 -17.04 24.40 72.40
CA MET A 217 -16.18 25.20 73.27
C MET A 217 -14.71 24.96 72.87
N PRO A 218 -13.89 26.03 72.76
CA PRO A 218 -12.44 25.86 72.62
C PRO A 218 -11.87 25.22 73.89
N SER A 219 -10.81 24.40 73.76
CA SER A 219 -10.10 23.81 74.90
C SER A 219 -9.41 24.92 75.71
N ILE A 220 -9.87 25.12 76.94
CA ILE A 220 -9.42 26.22 77.81
C ILE A 220 -8.17 25.78 78.59
N SER A 221 -7.07 26.54 78.47
CA SER A 221 -5.95 26.52 79.45
C SER A 221 -6.21 27.61 80.51
N PRO A 222 -5.98 27.37 81.82
CA PRO A 222 -6.51 28.21 82.91
C PRO A 222 -5.71 29.51 83.16
N THR A 223 -5.45 30.32 82.13
CA THR A 223 -4.83 31.65 82.28
C THR A 223 -5.65 32.74 81.57
N PRO A 224 -6.22 33.72 82.28
CA PRO A 224 -6.79 34.93 81.69
C PRO A 224 -5.68 35.85 81.13
N PRO A 225 -5.90 36.69 80.09
CA PRO A 225 -7.17 37.02 79.44
C PRO A 225 -7.10 36.76 77.92
N PHE A 226 -7.68 35.67 77.42
CA PHE A 226 -7.85 35.47 75.97
C PHE A 226 -9.32 35.17 75.64
N ARG A 227 -9.91 36.05 74.80
CA ARG A 227 -11.15 35.79 74.07
C ARG A 227 -10.83 34.75 72.98
N VAL A 228 -11.21 33.50 73.21
CA VAL A 228 -11.12 32.47 72.16
C VAL A 228 -12.54 32.22 71.67
N PRO A 229 -12.89 32.61 70.43
CA PRO A 229 -14.22 32.37 69.91
C PRO A 229 -14.45 30.87 69.71
N GLY A 230 -15.62 30.36 70.14
CA GLY A 230 -16.04 28.99 69.86
C GLY A 230 -16.60 28.84 68.45
N SER A 231 -16.87 27.60 68.04
CA SER A 231 -17.49 27.32 66.74
C SER A 231 -18.90 26.75 66.88
N LEU A 232 -19.87 27.40 66.25
CA LEU A 232 -21.22 26.91 66.00
C LEU A 232 -21.24 26.07 64.73
N ASN A 233 -21.76 24.84 64.80
CA ASN A 233 -22.09 24.05 63.62
C ASN A 233 -23.59 23.79 63.56
N PHE A 234 -24.23 23.98 62.40
CA PHE A 234 -25.65 23.74 62.20
C PHE A 234 -25.96 23.35 60.75
N SER A 235 -27.13 22.81 60.47
CA SER A 235 -27.68 22.72 59.11
C SER A 235 -28.64 23.89 58.88
N GLY A 236 -28.66 24.49 57.71
CA GLY A 236 -29.54 25.64 57.47
C GLY A 236 -29.75 26.00 56.01
N GLY A 237 -30.65 26.94 55.74
CA GLY A 237 -30.99 27.33 54.37
C GLY A 237 -32.28 28.12 54.27
N LEU A 238 -32.89 28.11 53.09
CA LEU A 238 -34.16 28.79 52.84
C LEU A 238 -35.26 27.81 52.43
N ARG A 239 -36.48 28.12 52.86
CA ARG A 239 -37.69 27.45 52.40
C ARG A 239 -38.70 28.48 51.91
N PHE A 240 -39.18 28.26 50.70
CA PHE A 240 -40.16 29.05 49.99
C PHE A 240 -41.48 28.30 50.00
N GLU A 241 -42.55 28.96 50.40
CA GLU A 241 -43.89 28.35 50.47
C GLU A 241 -44.89 29.24 49.75
N VAL A 242 -45.76 28.61 48.96
CA VAL A 242 -46.86 29.25 48.24
C VAL A 242 -48.12 28.43 48.51
N GLU A 243 -49.20 29.12 48.84
CA GLU A 243 -50.49 28.52 49.14
C GLU A 243 -51.61 29.31 48.47
N LYS A 244 -52.45 28.59 47.72
CA LYS A 244 -53.64 29.09 47.07
C LYS A 244 -54.79 29.21 48.09
N LEU A 245 -55.40 30.39 48.16
CA LEU A 245 -56.49 30.72 49.09
C LEU A 245 -57.87 30.67 48.44
N VAL A 246 -57.94 30.63 47.11
CA VAL A 246 -59.18 30.43 46.34
C VAL A 246 -59.59 28.95 46.23
N PRO A 247 -60.88 28.64 45.95
CA PRO A 247 -61.33 27.28 45.69
C PRO A 247 -60.49 26.57 44.61
N ALA A 248 -60.30 25.26 44.77
CA ALA A 248 -59.42 24.47 43.88
C ALA A 248 -59.90 24.37 42.42
N THR A 249 -61.14 24.78 42.13
CA THR A 249 -61.71 24.81 40.77
C THR A 249 -61.36 26.08 40.00
N THR A 250 -60.87 27.13 40.67
CA THR A 250 -60.48 28.39 40.04
C THR A 250 -59.07 28.23 39.49
N GLY A 251 -58.87 28.32 38.17
CA GLY A 251 -57.52 28.35 37.60
C GLY A 251 -56.81 29.64 38.01
N LEU A 252 -55.58 29.53 38.51
CA LEU A 252 -54.74 30.66 38.93
C LEU A 252 -53.29 30.40 38.45
N PRO A 253 -53.01 30.41 37.14
CA PRO A 253 -51.64 30.38 36.61
C PRO A 253 -50.90 31.65 37.02
N ALA A 254 -50.03 31.55 38.02
CA ALA A 254 -49.29 32.70 38.54
C ALA A 254 -47.79 32.42 38.58
N GLU A 255 -46.99 33.43 38.25
CA GLU A 255 -45.59 33.48 38.66
C GLU A 255 -45.51 34.07 40.07
N VAL A 256 -44.80 33.40 40.98
CA VAL A 256 -44.48 33.91 42.32
C VAL A 256 -42.97 33.96 42.47
N ALA A 257 -42.40 35.16 42.57
CA ALA A 257 -40.97 35.36 42.71
C ALA A 257 -40.59 36.01 44.04
N PHE A 258 -39.45 35.59 44.58
CA PHE A 258 -38.82 36.12 45.78
C PHE A 258 -37.53 36.82 45.38
N LEU A 259 -37.43 38.12 45.65
CA LEU A 259 -36.26 38.93 45.27
C LEU A 259 -35.59 39.56 46.49
N LYS A 260 -34.26 39.63 46.44
CA LYS A 260 -33.45 40.27 47.47
C LYS A 260 -32.16 40.85 46.90
N ALA A 261 -31.91 42.13 47.20
CA ALA A 261 -30.63 42.80 46.93
C ALA A 261 -29.65 42.64 48.11
N PHE A 262 -28.35 42.57 47.80
CA PHE A 262 -27.23 42.48 48.74
C PHE A 262 -25.96 43.14 48.17
N MET A 263 -24.96 43.43 49.01
CA MET A 263 -23.70 44.09 48.59
C MET A 263 -22.47 43.23 48.89
N TYR A 264 -21.58 43.09 47.91
CA TYR A 264 -20.33 42.32 47.98
C TYR A 264 -19.17 43.10 47.36
N ARG A 265 -18.06 43.29 48.11
CA ARG A 265 -16.85 44.04 47.67
C ARG A 265 -17.13 45.44 47.08
N GLY A 266 -18.16 46.12 47.57
CA GLY A 266 -18.57 47.43 47.05
C GLY A 266 -19.41 47.38 45.77
N LEU A 267 -19.78 46.19 45.30
CA LEU A 267 -20.68 45.94 44.18
C LEU A 267 -22.04 45.46 44.70
N ASN A 268 -23.11 45.89 44.05
CA ASN A 268 -24.46 45.46 44.40
C ASN A 268 -24.82 44.23 43.58
N TYR A 269 -25.56 43.32 44.17
CA TYR A 269 -26.06 42.13 43.51
C TYR A 269 -27.52 41.93 43.88
N VAL A 270 -28.25 41.28 42.99
CA VAL A 270 -29.64 40.90 43.17
C VAL A 270 -29.72 39.41 42.95
N TRP A 271 -30.33 38.67 43.87
CA TRP A 271 -30.73 37.29 43.60
C TRP A 271 -32.25 37.18 43.60
N MET A 272 -32.72 36.19 42.85
CA MET A 272 -34.14 35.90 42.67
C MET A 272 -34.38 34.39 42.64
N VAL A 273 -35.50 33.97 43.20
CA VAL A 273 -36.08 32.64 43.02
C VAL A 273 -37.53 32.82 42.61
N SER A 274 -37.93 32.37 41.43
CA SER A 274 -39.33 32.38 41.00
C SER A 274 -39.87 30.97 40.75
N PHE A 275 -41.18 30.84 40.91
CA PHE A 275 -41.94 29.65 40.60
C PHE A 275 -43.11 30.07 39.73
N ASN A 276 -43.11 29.64 38.48
CA ASN A 276 -44.21 29.84 37.54
C ASN A 276 -45.03 28.55 37.48
N PHE A 277 -46.29 28.65 37.88
CA PHE A 277 -47.22 27.53 37.99
C PHE A 277 -48.19 27.53 36.82
N SER A 278 -48.41 26.36 36.21
CA SER A 278 -49.48 26.19 35.21
C SER A 278 -50.88 26.33 35.84
N ASP A 279 -51.00 25.93 37.10
CA ASP A 279 -52.07 26.34 38.03
C ASP A 279 -51.48 26.34 39.44
N THR A 280 -51.70 27.42 40.21
CA THR A 280 -51.13 27.52 41.56
C THR A 280 -51.64 26.35 42.43
N PRO A 281 -50.75 25.55 43.03
CA PRO A 281 -51.14 24.40 43.84
C PRO A 281 -51.75 24.83 45.18
N ARG A 282 -52.55 23.96 45.80
CA ARG A 282 -53.06 24.18 47.17
C ARG A 282 -51.91 24.37 48.16
N GLN A 283 -50.86 23.58 48.02
CA GLN A 283 -49.66 23.70 48.82
C GLN A 283 -48.45 23.42 47.96
N PHE A 284 -47.51 24.36 47.95
CA PHE A 284 -46.19 24.20 47.38
C PHE A 284 -45.13 24.65 48.37
N ALA A 285 -44.10 23.84 48.53
CA ALA A 285 -42.93 24.19 49.31
C ALA A 285 -41.67 23.75 48.57
N ALA A 286 -40.75 24.67 48.35
CA ALA A 286 -39.42 24.39 47.86
C ALA A 286 -38.39 24.79 48.92
N SER A 287 -37.44 23.93 49.25
CA SER A 287 -36.36 24.24 50.19
C SER A 287 -35.00 24.05 49.55
N ILE A 288 -34.04 24.89 49.94
CA ILE A 288 -32.62 24.78 49.58
C ILE A 288 -31.84 24.85 50.88
N LEU A 289 -31.26 23.71 51.29
CA LEU A 289 -30.62 23.51 52.58
C LEU A 289 -29.16 23.10 52.39
N ALA A 290 -28.27 23.54 53.28
CA ALA A 290 -26.90 23.02 53.40
C ALA A 290 -26.72 22.36 54.77
N GLU A 291 -26.09 21.18 54.79
CA GLU A 291 -25.98 20.37 56.00
C GLU A 291 -24.89 20.84 56.98
N ARG A 292 -23.86 21.57 56.50
CA ARG A 292 -22.70 21.93 57.33
C ARG A 292 -22.40 23.41 57.31
N PHE A 293 -23.06 24.17 58.17
CA PHE A 293 -22.65 25.53 58.51
C PHE A 293 -21.61 25.50 59.59
N ARG A 294 -20.58 26.33 59.47
CA ARG A 294 -19.62 26.63 60.52
C ARG A 294 -19.52 28.13 60.70
N ALA A 295 -19.85 28.59 61.90
CA ALA A 295 -19.71 29.99 62.29
C ALA A 295 -18.84 30.11 63.55
N SER A 296 -18.02 31.16 63.62
CA SER A 296 -17.30 31.58 64.80
C SER A 296 -18.19 32.50 65.62
N ALA A 297 -18.34 32.26 66.93
CA ALA A 297 -19.08 33.15 67.83
C ALA A 297 -18.34 33.30 69.18
N ASP A 298 -18.38 34.50 69.77
CA ASP A 298 -17.88 34.74 71.14
C ASP A 298 -18.97 34.34 72.15
N LEU A 299 -18.62 33.51 73.13
CA LEU A 299 -19.56 32.99 74.14
C LEU A 299 -20.09 34.12 75.04
N LEU A 300 -19.26 35.11 75.35
CA LEU A 300 -19.64 36.19 76.25
C LEU A 300 -20.66 37.13 75.58
N ASP A 301 -20.49 37.42 74.30
CA ASP A 301 -21.43 38.24 73.51
C ASP A 301 -22.77 37.49 73.34
N MET A 302 -22.74 36.19 73.07
CA MET A 302 -23.95 35.37 72.94
C MET A 302 -24.75 35.28 74.25
N VAL A 303 -24.08 35.18 75.41
CA VAL A 303 -24.73 35.12 76.73
C VAL A 303 -25.25 36.49 77.17
N LEU A 304 -24.53 37.57 76.87
CA LEU A 304 -24.98 38.95 77.16
C LEU A 304 -26.23 39.32 76.34
N ASP A 305 -26.29 38.92 75.07
CA ASP A 305 -27.46 39.10 74.22
C ASP A 305 -28.68 38.30 74.74
N LEU A 306 -28.44 37.10 75.30
CA LEU A 306 -29.49 36.25 75.88
C LEU A 306 -30.08 36.84 77.18
N ILE A 307 -29.26 37.50 78.01
CA ILE A 307 -29.69 38.09 79.29
C ILE A 307 -30.40 39.44 79.08
N ALA A 308 -30.10 40.16 78.00
CA ALA A 308 -30.61 41.50 77.77
C ALA A 308 -32.04 41.56 77.19
N ASN A 309 -32.61 40.46 76.68
CA ASN A 309 -33.87 40.48 75.90
C ASN A 309 -33.85 41.52 74.74
N ILE A 310 -32.67 41.96 74.30
CA ILE A 310 -32.49 42.88 73.18
C ILE A 310 -32.29 42.00 71.93
N ILE A 311 -33.17 42.20 70.96
CA ILE A 311 -33.23 41.45 69.71
C ILE A 311 -31.95 41.69 68.90
N GLY A 312 -31.02 40.74 68.89
CA GLY A 312 -29.92 40.68 67.92
C GLY A 312 -28.67 39.98 68.45
N ILE A 313 -28.19 38.96 67.74
CA ILE A 313 -26.83 38.42 67.93
C ILE A 313 -25.84 39.51 67.49
N GLY A 314 -24.94 39.93 68.40
CA GLY A 314 -23.97 41.00 68.19
C GLY A 314 -22.96 40.77 67.06
N ASN A 315 -22.25 41.85 66.68
CA ASN A 315 -21.32 41.94 65.53
C ASN A 315 -20.13 40.94 65.53
N GLY A 316 -19.98 40.10 66.56
CA GLY A 316 -18.85 39.18 66.74
C GLY A 316 -18.92 37.85 65.95
N THR A 317 -20.09 37.45 65.41
CA THR A 317 -20.22 36.15 64.72
C THR A 317 -19.77 36.22 63.25
N GLN A 318 -18.90 35.32 62.81
CA GLN A 318 -18.46 35.21 61.41
C GLN A 318 -18.79 33.82 60.86
N ILE A 319 -19.47 33.73 59.71
CA ILE A 319 -19.49 32.45 58.98
C ILE A 319 -18.08 32.16 58.51
N LEU A 320 -17.57 31.02 58.96
CA LEU A 320 -16.26 30.49 58.58
C LEU A 320 -16.37 29.65 57.31
N ASP A 321 -17.39 28.80 57.25
CA ASP A 321 -17.60 27.87 56.14
C ASP A 321 -19.07 27.44 56.05
N VAL A 322 -19.53 27.07 54.85
CA VAL A 322 -20.82 26.41 54.63
C VAL A 322 -20.56 25.29 53.62
N ALA A 323 -20.33 24.08 54.12
CA ALA A 323 -20.05 22.93 53.28
C ALA A 323 -21.35 22.17 52.97
N GLY A 324 -21.35 21.47 51.84
CA GLY A 324 -22.39 20.47 51.56
C GLY A 324 -22.32 19.29 52.54
N PRO A 325 -23.24 18.33 52.41
CA PRO A 325 -24.19 18.20 51.30
C PRO A 325 -25.27 19.29 51.24
N TYR A 326 -25.72 19.61 50.03
CA TYR A 326 -26.84 20.50 49.77
C TYR A 326 -28.08 19.69 49.41
N ARG A 327 -29.26 20.11 49.86
CA ARG A 327 -30.55 19.47 49.54
C ARG A 327 -31.49 20.48 48.94
N ILE A 328 -32.05 20.16 47.79
CA ILE A 328 -33.13 20.89 47.14
C ILE A 328 -34.34 20.00 47.20
N GLN A 329 -35.36 20.38 47.96
CA GLN A 329 -36.56 19.57 48.11
C GLN A 329 -37.76 20.33 47.56
N VAL A 330 -38.64 19.63 46.87
CA VAL A 330 -39.91 20.17 46.39
C VAL A 330 -41.02 19.26 46.88
N TYR A 331 -41.99 19.88 47.54
CA TYR A 331 -43.22 19.28 48.02
C TYR A 331 -44.39 20.01 47.36
N THR A 332 -45.30 19.27 46.74
CA THR A 332 -46.45 19.88 46.07
C THR A 332 -47.69 19.01 46.22
N SER A 333 -48.85 19.65 46.36
CA SER A 333 -50.13 19.03 45.99
C SER A 333 -50.17 18.76 44.47
N PRO A 334 -51.14 17.97 43.94
CA PRO A 334 -51.20 17.67 42.51
C PRO A 334 -51.04 18.93 41.65
N LEU A 335 -50.03 18.91 40.79
CA LEU A 335 -49.59 20.04 39.98
C LEU A 335 -49.18 19.51 38.62
N GLU A 336 -49.66 20.12 37.54
CA GLU A 336 -49.33 19.65 36.19
C GLU A 336 -47.87 19.97 35.85
N SER A 337 -47.42 21.21 36.06
CA SER A 337 -46.02 21.58 35.85
C SER A 337 -45.63 22.78 36.69
N VAL A 338 -44.33 22.94 36.93
CA VAL A 338 -43.75 24.13 37.55
C VAL A 338 -42.45 24.49 36.86
N VAL A 339 -42.26 25.79 36.62
CA VAL A 339 -41.00 26.34 36.14
C VAL A 339 -40.36 27.12 37.27
N GLY A 340 -39.27 26.59 37.83
CA GLY A 340 -38.49 27.25 38.87
C GLY A 340 -37.33 28.03 38.26
N ILE A 341 -37.21 29.32 38.52
CA ILE A 341 -36.08 30.15 38.06
C ILE A 341 -35.24 30.52 39.27
N ILE A 342 -33.94 30.30 39.23
CA ILE A 342 -32.98 30.75 40.25
C ILE A 342 -31.92 31.56 39.54
N GLY A 343 -31.76 32.83 39.91
CA GLY A 343 -30.82 33.72 39.22
C GLY A 343 -30.14 34.70 40.15
N TYR A 344 -28.99 35.20 39.70
CA TYR A 344 -28.36 36.37 40.29
C TYR A 344 -27.85 37.31 39.20
N ALA A 345 -27.80 38.60 39.52
CA ALA A 345 -27.26 39.63 38.66
C ALA A 345 -26.36 40.58 39.46
N LYS A 346 -25.27 41.01 38.83
CA LYS A 346 -24.35 42.03 39.32
C LYS A 346 -24.82 43.39 38.82
N ALA A 347 -25.01 44.34 39.72
CA ALA A 347 -25.41 45.70 39.42
C ALA A 347 -24.20 46.64 39.46
N GLU A 348 -23.92 47.30 38.33
CA GLU A 348 -22.88 48.33 38.20
C GLU A 348 -23.55 49.66 37.81
N ASN A 349 -23.30 50.74 38.56
CA ASN A 349 -23.87 52.07 38.27
C ASN A 349 -25.40 52.10 38.02
N ARG A 350 -26.17 51.27 38.73
CA ARG A 350 -27.64 51.11 38.59
C ARG A 350 -28.11 50.36 37.33
N VAL A 351 -27.22 49.64 36.65
CA VAL A 351 -27.56 48.73 35.54
C VAL A 351 -27.11 47.32 35.88
N LEU A 352 -27.95 46.33 35.62
CA LEU A 352 -27.58 44.91 35.74
C LEU A 352 -26.64 44.55 34.58
N ALA A 353 -25.36 44.30 34.87
CA ALA A 353 -24.31 44.08 33.87
C ALA A 353 -24.07 42.58 33.60
N GLU A 354 -23.61 41.84 34.60
CA GLU A 354 -23.41 40.38 34.52
C GLU A 354 -24.64 39.68 35.10
N ARG A 355 -25.20 38.71 34.37
CA ARG A 355 -26.43 38.01 34.75
C ARG A 355 -26.23 36.51 34.60
N SER A 356 -26.73 35.72 35.53
CA SER A 356 -26.70 34.27 35.41
C SER A 356 -27.94 33.69 36.05
N TRP A 357 -28.59 32.76 35.35
CA TRP A 357 -29.79 32.11 35.85
C TRP A 357 -29.83 30.65 35.43
N MET A 358 -30.58 29.89 36.20
CA MET A 358 -30.95 28.52 35.91
C MET A 358 -32.47 28.42 35.98
N LYS A 359 -33.08 27.86 34.94
CA LYS A 359 -34.52 27.62 34.84
C LYS A 359 -34.74 26.12 34.81
N LEU A 360 -35.56 25.63 35.73
CA LEU A 360 -35.89 24.22 35.93
C LEU A 360 -37.37 24.03 35.63
N CYS A 361 -37.68 23.43 34.49
CA CYS A 361 -39.03 23.05 34.11
C CYS A 361 -39.27 21.60 34.55
N LEU A 362 -40.20 21.41 35.49
CA LEU A 362 -40.64 20.11 35.96
C LEU A 362 -42.02 19.80 35.38
N ALA A 363 -42.16 18.65 34.73
CA ALA A 363 -43.41 18.13 34.21
C ALA A 363 -43.57 16.63 34.55
N PRO A 364 -44.78 16.04 34.47
CA PRO A 364 -45.00 14.65 34.78
C PRO A 364 -44.30 13.78 33.73
N GLY A 365 -43.71 12.66 34.16
CA GLY A 365 -43.13 11.67 33.24
C GLY A 365 -44.20 10.93 32.43
N ALA A 366 -43.77 10.09 31.48
CA ALA A 366 -44.68 9.33 30.63
C ALA A 366 -45.71 8.53 31.45
N GLY A 367 -47.00 8.72 31.14
CA GLY A 367 -48.11 8.03 31.78
C GLY A 367 -48.65 8.67 33.07
N ALA A 368 -48.09 9.79 33.53
CA ALA A 368 -48.59 10.55 34.68
C ALA A 368 -49.30 11.85 34.25
N SER A 369 -50.34 12.26 34.99
CA SER A 369 -51.07 13.51 34.76
C SER A 369 -50.69 14.64 35.73
N SER A 370 -49.87 14.35 36.74
CA SER A 370 -49.42 15.32 37.73
C SER A 370 -48.00 14.99 38.21
N LEU A 371 -47.28 16.02 38.64
CA LEU A 371 -45.98 15.88 39.29
C LEU A 371 -46.06 15.01 40.55
N PRO A 372 -44.97 14.30 40.89
CA PRO A 372 -44.86 13.59 42.14
C PRO A 372 -44.96 14.53 43.35
N ASP A 373 -45.54 14.05 44.44
CA ASP A 373 -45.77 14.83 45.67
C ASP A 373 -44.47 15.19 46.41
N ARG A 374 -43.40 14.44 46.16
CA ARG A 374 -42.07 14.64 46.76
C ARG A 374 -40.97 14.45 45.71
N MET A 375 -40.08 15.44 45.64
CA MET A 375 -38.89 15.42 44.81
C MET A 375 -37.72 15.98 45.63
N GLU A 376 -36.55 15.35 45.54
CA GLU A 376 -35.34 15.82 46.22
C GLU A 376 -34.11 15.64 45.33
N ILE A 377 -33.31 16.70 45.22
CA ILE A 377 -31.94 16.67 44.70
C ILE A 377 -31.00 16.84 45.89
N TRP A 378 -30.14 15.87 46.13
CA TRP A 378 -29.07 15.89 47.11
C TRP A 378 -27.72 16.03 46.39
N LEU A 379 -26.90 16.98 46.81
CA LEU A 379 -25.64 17.36 46.15
C LEU A 379 -24.51 17.37 47.17
N ASP A 380 -23.64 16.35 47.15
CA ASP A 380 -22.41 16.37 47.92
C ASP A 380 -21.40 17.30 47.28
N SER A 381 -21.12 18.43 47.93
CA SER A 381 -20.07 19.35 47.51
C SER A 381 -19.27 19.71 48.76
N PRO A 382 -18.07 19.12 48.96
CA PRO A 382 -17.35 19.16 50.23
C PRO A 382 -16.85 20.56 50.60
N SER A 383 -16.80 21.48 49.64
CA SER A 383 -16.45 22.88 49.84
C SER A 383 -17.09 23.76 48.77
N PHE A 384 -17.05 25.08 48.97
CA PHE A 384 -17.60 26.03 48.00
C PHE A 384 -16.83 26.16 46.68
N THR A 385 -15.58 25.71 46.65
CA THR A 385 -14.66 25.87 45.52
C THR A 385 -14.58 24.62 44.65
N THR A 386 -14.97 23.47 45.18
CA THR A 386 -15.04 22.20 44.47
C THR A 386 -16.39 22.03 43.75
N SER A 387 -16.45 21.24 42.68
CA SER A 387 -17.72 20.82 42.07
C SER A 387 -18.56 19.96 43.04
N PHE A 388 -19.53 19.19 42.52
CA PHE A 388 -20.18 18.14 43.28
C PHE A 388 -19.44 16.81 43.10
N ASN A 389 -19.23 16.10 44.20
CA ASN A 389 -18.72 14.74 44.20
C ASN A 389 -19.84 13.73 43.93
N GLN A 390 -21.07 14.09 44.26
CA GLN A 390 -22.21 13.21 44.14
C GLN A 390 -23.49 14.03 43.99
N LEU A 391 -24.29 13.70 42.99
CA LEU A 391 -25.66 14.15 42.81
C LEU A 391 -26.56 12.94 43.00
N ARG A 392 -27.60 13.07 43.80
CA ARG A 392 -28.63 12.06 43.99
C ARG A 392 -29.99 12.70 43.80
N TRP A 393 -30.80 12.10 42.94
CA TRP A 393 -32.19 12.43 42.72
C TRP A 393 -33.06 11.36 43.37
N THR A 394 -34.11 11.80 44.06
CA THR A 394 -35.18 10.92 44.55
C THR A 394 -36.54 11.53 44.27
N SER A 395 -37.49 10.70 43.86
CA SER A 395 -38.88 11.10 43.65
C SER A 395 -39.83 9.93 43.88
N SER A 396 -41.08 10.25 44.24
CA SER A 396 -42.16 9.26 44.34
C SER A 396 -42.70 8.78 43.00
N GLY A 397 -42.28 9.37 41.86
CA GLY A 397 -42.70 8.98 40.51
C GLY A 397 -41.73 9.43 39.43
N LYS A 398 -42.09 9.21 38.15
CA LYS A 398 -41.31 9.66 36.99
C LYS A 398 -41.52 11.14 36.71
N VAL A 399 -40.44 11.84 36.38
CA VAL A 399 -40.44 13.28 36.12
C VAL A 399 -39.76 13.57 34.79
N ARG A 400 -40.29 14.53 34.04
CA ARG A 400 -39.55 15.20 32.96
C ARG A 400 -38.92 16.46 33.52
N LEU A 401 -37.60 16.60 33.37
CA LEU A 401 -36.82 17.73 33.85
C LEU A 401 -36.11 18.38 32.66
N ASP A 402 -36.47 19.61 32.35
CA ASP A 402 -35.73 20.46 31.41
C ASP A 402 -35.04 21.57 32.22
N ALA A 403 -33.72 21.58 32.25
CA ALA A 403 -32.89 22.53 32.98
C ALA A 403 -32.09 23.40 32.01
N GLU A 404 -32.43 24.67 31.93
CA GLU A 404 -31.68 25.69 31.18
C GLU A 404 -30.73 26.42 32.14
N LEU A 405 -29.48 26.62 31.72
CA LEU A 405 -28.47 27.43 32.37
C LEU A 405 -28.05 28.54 31.41
N VAL A 406 -28.00 29.77 31.90
CA VAL A 406 -27.35 30.87 31.18
C VAL A 406 -26.34 31.57 32.08
N GLU A 407 -25.14 31.74 31.55
CA GLU A 407 -24.06 32.53 32.11
C GLU A 407 -23.76 33.67 31.13
N ASN A 408 -24.04 34.90 31.53
CA ASN A 408 -23.77 36.10 30.74
C ASN A 408 -22.70 36.95 31.47
N GLN A 409 -21.43 36.66 31.16
CA GLN A 409 -20.25 37.42 31.63
C GLN A 409 -19.51 38.03 30.41
N GLN A 410 -18.18 37.88 30.30
CA GLN A 410 -17.43 38.31 29.10
C GLN A 410 -17.77 37.45 27.87
N ASN A 411 -17.90 36.14 28.08
CA ASN A 411 -18.47 35.19 27.11
C ASN A 411 -19.84 34.76 27.62
N VAL A 412 -20.76 34.47 26.70
CA VAL A 412 -22.08 33.92 27.07
C VAL A 412 -22.02 32.41 26.94
N THR A 413 -22.22 31.69 28.04
CA THR A 413 -22.41 30.24 28.00
C THR A 413 -23.89 29.93 28.23
N TYR A 414 -24.52 29.24 27.29
CA TYR A 414 -25.86 28.70 27.42
C TYR A 414 -25.78 27.18 27.48
N GLY A 415 -26.35 26.55 28.51
CA GLY A 415 -26.44 25.11 28.64
C GLY A 415 -27.90 24.69 28.78
N LEU A 416 -28.28 23.57 28.22
CA LEU A 416 -29.63 23.02 28.29
C LEU A 416 -29.52 21.51 28.51
N ILE A 417 -30.14 21.03 29.57
CA ILE A 417 -30.22 19.60 29.91
C ILE A 417 -31.68 19.21 29.84
N ARG A 418 -32.01 18.14 29.13
CA ARG A 418 -33.36 17.56 29.11
C ARG A 418 -33.27 16.10 29.52
N LEU A 419 -34.02 15.74 30.56
CA LEU A 419 -34.13 14.38 31.06
C LEU A 419 -35.60 13.98 30.92
N HIS A 420 -35.87 13.07 29.99
CA HIS A 420 -37.22 12.50 29.84
C HIS A 420 -37.30 11.19 30.63
N ASP A 421 -38.39 11.02 31.36
CA ASP A 421 -38.65 9.83 32.19
C ASP A 421 -37.60 9.59 33.28
N LEU A 422 -37.14 10.67 33.93
CA LEU A 422 -36.26 10.58 35.10
C LEU A 422 -36.95 9.74 36.19
N PRO A 423 -36.37 8.60 36.61
CA PRO A 423 -37.06 7.66 37.48
C PRO A 423 -37.02 8.07 38.94
N GLY A 424 -37.65 7.28 39.80
CA GLY A 424 -37.73 7.56 41.24
C GLY A 424 -36.38 7.63 41.96
N PHE A 425 -35.32 7.06 41.38
CA PHE A 425 -33.96 7.17 41.91
C PHE A 425 -32.92 7.30 40.80
N MET A 426 -32.02 8.29 40.94
CA MET A 426 -30.81 8.42 40.12
C MET A 426 -29.66 8.91 41.00
N GLU A 427 -28.46 8.40 40.76
CA GLU A 427 -27.26 8.82 41.44
C GLU A 427 -26.12 8.97 40.43
N LEU A 428 -25.41 10.09 40.51
CA LEU A 428 -24.27 10.44 39.68
C LEU A 428 -23.12 10.86 40.59
N ARG A 429 -22.08 10.04 40.66
CA ARG A 429 -20.86 10.33 41.40
C ARG A 429 -19.78 10.80 40.45
N MET A 430 -19.02 11.80 40.87
CA MET A 430 -17.89 12.36 40.15
C MET A 430 -16.73 12.50 41.12
N ASP A 431 -15.54 12.06 40.75
CA ASP A 431 -14.37 12.19 41.60
C ASP A 431 -13.09 12.32 40.75
N ASN A 432 -12.07 12.94 41.32
CA ASN A 432 -10.74 12.96 40.72
C ASN A 432 -9.89 11.90 41.43
N LEU A 433 -9.62 10.80 40.74
CA LEU A 433 -8.74 9.71 41.18
C LEU A 433 -7.30 10.19 41.41
N SER A 434 -6.88 11.25 40.72
CA SER A 434 -5.59 11.91 40.90
C SER A 434 -5.70 13.44 40.77
N THR A 435 -4.86 14.17 41.50
CA THR A 435 -4.88 15.65 41.56
C THR A 435 -3.58 16.31 41.07
N GLY A 436 -2.76 15.57 40.31
CA GLY A 436 -1.49 16.04 39.72
C GLY A 436 -1.65 16.89 38.45
N GLU A 437 -0.56 17.03 37.67
CA GLU A 437 -0.59 17.75 36.38
C GLU A 437 -1.59 17.15 35.36
N ASP A 438 -1.91 15.85 35.49
CA ASP A 438 -2.86 15.12 34.64
C ASP A 438 -3.94 14.46 35.53
N PRO A 439 -5.09 15.12 35.78
CA PRO A 439 -6.13 14.56 36.64
C PRO A 439 -6.85 13.39 35.96
N ASP A 440 -6.95 12.27 36.67
CA ASP A 440 -7.79 11.14 36.28
C ASP A 440 -9.19 11.33 36.88
N GLY A 441 -10.19 11.56 36.03
CA GLY A 441 -11.59 11.68 36.41
C GLY A 441 -12.29 10.32 36.51
N TYR A 442 -13.29 10.26 37.38
CA TYR A 442 -14.15 9.11 37.62
C TYR A 442 -15.60 9.57 37.66
N ILE A 443 -16.46 8.95 36.87
CA ILE A 443 -17.90 9.17 36.85
C ILE A 443 -18.58 7.83 37.02
N ARG A 444 -19.53 7.73 37.96
CA ARG A 444 -20.39 6.57 38.13
C ARG A 444 -21.83 7.03 38.14
N PHE A 445 -22.63 6.43 37.28
CA PHE A 445 -24.07 6.65 37.23
C PHE A 445 -24.79 5.36 37.65
N GLU A 446 -25.84 5.52 38.45
CA GLU A 446 -26.76 4.46 38.83
C GLU A 446 -28.19 4.98 38.82
N SER A 447 -29.13 4.14 38.41
CA SER A 447 -30.55 4.47 38.43
C SER A 447 -31.43 3.24 38.69
N SER A 448 -32.65 3.46 39.16
CA SER A 448 -33.63 2.39 39.40
C SER A 448 -34.25 1.84 38.11
N GLU A 449 -34.32 2.66 37.06
CA GLU A 449 -34.87 2.32 35.75
C GLU A 449 -34.06 3.01 34.65
N SER A 450 -34.25 2.61 33.39
CA SER A 450 -33.63 3.30 32.26
C SER A 450 -34.23 4.70 32.08
N ILE A 451 -33.37 5.69 31.83
CA ILE A 451 -33.79 7.04 31.43
C ILE A 451 -33.98 7.02 29.92
N GLY A 452 -35.19 7.36 29.45
CA GLY A 452 -35.54 7.24 28.03
C GLY A 452 -34.74 8.19 27.13
N LEU A 453 -34.51 9.43 27.59
CA LEU A 453 -33.73 10.43 26.86
C LEU A 453 -32.92 11.31 27.81
N VAL A 454 -31.64 11.47 27.51
CA VAL A 454 -30.76 12.47 28.12
C VAL A 454 -30.19 13.33 27.00
N THR A 455 -30.61 14.59 26.92
CA THR A 455 -30.07 15.57 25.98
C THR A 455 -29.30 16.63 26.74
N TYR A 456 -28.13 16.99 26.23
CA TYR A 456 -27.33 18.12 26.69
C TYR A 456 -26.92 18.96 25.48
N ASP A 457 -27.30 20.23 25.49
CA ASP A 457 -26.93 21.22 24.48
C ASP A 457 -26.18 22.36 25.15
N GLU A 458 -25.07 22.80 24.57
CA GLU A 458 -24.29 23.91 25.11
C GLU A 458 -23.78 24.82 24.00
N TYR A 459 -23.90 26.13 24.19
CA TYR A 459 -23.40 27.16 23.30
C TYR A 459 -22.48 28.11 24.08
N GLU A 460 -21.22 28.21 23.70
CA GLU A 460 -20.28 29.23 24.17
C GLU A 460 -20.14 30.31 23.09
N LEU A 461 -20.66 31.51 23.35
CA LEU A 461 -20.60 32.67 22.46
C LEU A 461 -19.43 33.58 22.91
N TYR A 462 -18.46 33.79 22.03
CA TYR A 462 -17.30 34.64 22.30
C TYR A 462 -17.64 36.12 22.07
N ASP A 463 -17.18 36.99 22.97
CA ASP A 463 -17.40 38.45 22.94
C ASP A 463 -18.90 38.86 22.84
N GLY A 464 -19.82 37.97 23.25
CA GLY A 464 -21.26 38.19 23.14
C GLY A 464 -21.81 38.26 21.71
N ASN A 465 -21.03 37.87 20.69
CA ASN A 465 -21.44 37.95 19.29
C ASN A 465 -22.01 36.60 18.79
N ALA A 466 -23.21 36.63 18.21
CA ALA A 466 -23.89 35.48 17.63
C ALA A 466 -23.13 34.82 16.46
N THR A 467 -22.15 35.49 15.85
CA THR A 467 -21.41 34.93 14.71
C THR A 467 -20.25 34.02 15.09
N THR A 468 -19.85 33.99 16.36
CA THR A 468 -18.66 33.26 16.84
C THR A 468 -19.01 32.42 18.05
N TYR A 469 -19.28 31.13 17.83
CA TYR A 469 -19.71 30.23 18.88
C TYR A 469 -19.07 28.84 18.80
N LYS A 470 -19.09 28.13 19.93
CA LYS A 470 -18.84 26.69 20.03
C LYS A 470 -20.13 26.03 20.52
N HIS A 471 -20.66 25.07 19.76
CA HIS A 471 -21.83 24.27 20.12
C HIS A 471 -21.41 22.85 20.44
N MET A 472 -21.89 22.35 21.56
CA MET A 472 -21.81 20.97 21.96
C MET A 472 -23.21 20.39 22.08
N HIS A 473 -23.41 19.21 21.54
CA HIS A 473 -24.63 18.43 21.67
C HIS A 473 -24.28 17.02 22.11
N VAL A 474 -25.00 16.50 23.09
CA VAL A 474 -24.97 15.11 23.52
C VAL A 474 -26.40 14.64 23.63
N ASN A 475 -26.71 13.52 23.01
CA ASN A 475 -28.02 12.91 23.10
C ASN A 475 -27.86 11.40 23.32
N ILE A 476 -28.39 10.91 24.44
CA ILE A 476 -28.32 9.51 24.85
C ILE A 476 -29.76 8.99 24.95
N THR A 477 -30.09 7.99 24.16
CA THR A 477 -31.37 7.28 24.22
C THR A 477 -31.19 5.96 24.95
N ASP A 478 -32.17 5.62 25.81
CA ASP A 478 -32.17 4.39 26.62
C ASP A 478 -30.88 4.24 27.46
N MET A 479 -30.70 5.12 28.44
CA MET A 479 -29.54 5.09 29.33
C MET A 479 -29.56 3.81 30.21
N PRO A 480 -28.43 3.10 30.37
CA PRO A 480 -28.39 1.86 31.16
C PRO A 480 -28.60 2.13 32.65
N LEU A 481 -28.91 1.09 33.43
CA LEU A 481 -29.12 1.21 34.89
C LEU A 481 -27.84 1.62 35.62
N ARG A 482 -26.69 1.23 35.09
CA ARG A 482 -25.38 1.59 35.63
C ARG A 482 -24.39 1.82 34.49
N LEU A 483 -23.56 2.84 34.62
CA LEU A 483 -22.38 3.01 33.79
C LEU A 483 -21.27 3.64 34.63
N THR A 484 -20.02 3.34 34.27
CA THR A 484 -18.83 3.96 34.86
C THR A 484 -17.97 4.50 33.74
N LEU A 485 -17.54 5.75 33.85
CA LEU A 485 -16.63 6.39 32.93
C LEU A 485 -15.39 6.85 33.71
N THR A 486 -14.22 6.38 33.32
CA THR A 486 -12.94 6.78 33.93
C THR A 486 -11.98 7.24 32.86
N GLY A 487 -11.08 8.17 33.16
CA GLY A 487 -10.14 8.64 32.15
C GLY A 487 -9.39 9.91 32.53
N THR A 488 -8.52 10.36 31.63
CA THR A 488 -7.72 11.58 31.79
C THR A 488 -8.55 12.81 31.42
N PHE A 489 -9.49 13.18 32.29
CA PHE A 489 -10.30 14.38 32.18
C PHE A 489 -10.45 15.03 33.55
N ASP A 490 -10.38 16.36 33.60
CA ASP A 490 -10.58 17.12 34.85
C ASP A 490 -12.07 17.36 35.10
N ILE A 491 -12.45 17.41 36.38
CA ILE A 491 -13.79 17.81 36.83
C ILE A 491 -13.64 19.23 37.39
N ALA A 492 -14.31 20.21 36.77
CA ALA A 492 -14.11 21.65 36.97
C ALA A 492 -13.90 22.10 38.44
N ARG A 493 -12.80 22.83 38.71
CA ARG A 493 -12.37 23.24 40.07
C ARG A 493 -12.42 24.75 40.39
N SER A 494 -12.92 25.61 39.50
CA SER A 494 -12.86 27.07 39.71
C SER A 494 -14.23 27.68 40.01
N SER A 495 -14.27 28.49 41.07
CA SER A 495 -15.46 29.13 41.66
C SER A 495 -15.10 30.53 42.20
N PRO A 496 -16.08 31.45 42.36
CA PRO A 496 -15.86 32.78 42.93
C PRO A 496 -15.28 32.77 44.36
N GLY A 497 -14.46 33.78 44.68
CA GLY A 497 -13.77 33.87 45.98
C GLY A 497 -14.68 34.18 47.19
N PRO A 498 -14.22 33.90 48.43
CA PRO A 498 -15.00 34.07 49.66
C PRO A 498 -15.46 35.51 49.95
N ILE A 499 -16.53 35.64 50.74
CA ILE A 499 -17.18 36.90 51.14
C ILE A 499 -16.66 37.40 52.49
N GLY A 500 -16.14 38.62 52.52
CA GLY A 500 -15.86 39.38 53.73
C GLY A 500 -16.60 40.72 53.72
N ASN A 501 -17.72 40.82 54.44
CA ASN A 501 -18.36 42.10 54.73
C ASN A 501 -18.57 42.26 56.25
N PRO A 502 -17.84 43.17 56.92
CA PRO A 502 -17.82 43.30 58.38
C PRO A 502 -18.95 44.15 59.00
N GLY A 503 -19.85 44.76 58.20
CA GLY A 503 -20.83 45.75 58.70
C GLY A 503 -22.27 45.28 58.92
N ALA A 504 -22.60 44.02 58.64
CA ALA A 504 -23.95 43.48 58.82
C ALA A 504 -24.07 42.62 60.09
N GLY A 505 -25.27 42.59 60.65
CA GLY A 505 -25.66 41.77 61.80
C GLY A 505 -25.68 40.29 61.40
N VAL A 506 -25.53 39.43 62.39
CA VAL A 506 -25.16 38.02 62.19
C VAL A 506 -26.14 37.27 61.29
N VAL A 507 -27.44 37.45 61.48
CA VAL A 507 -28.44 36.70 60.69
C VAL A 507 -28.47 37.15 59.23
N ALA A 508 -28.27 38.43 58.95
CA ALA A 508 -28.15 38.93 57.59
C ALA A 508 -26.88 38.42 56.92
N ARG A 509 -25.75 38.40 57.65
CA ARG A 509 -24.51 37.78 57.17
C ARG A 509 -24.69 36.29 56.91
N ILE A 510 -25.50 35.60 57.71
CA ILE A 510 -25.81 34.19 57.48
C ILE A 510 -26.59 34.04 56.18
N LEU A 511 -27.71 34.76 56.03
CA LEU A 511 -28.57 34.69 54.86
C LEU A 511 -27.85 35.12 53.58
N ASP A 512 -27.12 36.23 53.59
CA ASP A 512 -26.38 36.74 52.42
C ASP A 512 -25.28 35.77 52.00
N ASN A 513 -24.49 35.23 52.95
CA ASN A 513 -23.46 34.24 52.62
C ASN A 513 -24.06 32.95 52.08
N VAL A 514 -25.20 32.49 52.63
CA VAL A 514 -25.87 31.29 52.14
C VAL A 514 -26.35 31.50 50.71
N MET A 515 -27.04 32.61 50.44
CA MET A 515 -27.71 32.80 49.16
C MET A 515 -26.75 33.13 48.01
N VAL A 516 -25.70 33.93 48.25
CA VAL A 516 -24.65 34.17 47.24
C VAL A 516 -23.91 32.88 46.92
N ARG A 517 -23.60 32.11 47.95
CA ARG A 517 -22.79 30.91 47.75
C ARG A 517 -23.63 29.75 47.20
N LEU A 518 -24.93 29.69 47.50
CA LEU A 518 -25.87 28.77 46.85
C LEU A 518 -26.10 29.10 45.37
N SER A 519 -26.35 30.37 45.03
CA SER A 519 -26.48 30.80 43.63
C SER A 519 -25.19 30.59 42.82
N GLY A 520 -24.03 30.90 43.40
CA GLY A 520 -22.73 30.54 42.83
C GLY A 520 -22.50 29.03 42.69
N LYS A 521 -23.16 28.21 43.52
CA LYS A 521 -23.10 26.75 43.40
C LYS A 521 -23.93 26.20 42.25
N PHE A 522 -25.16 26.69 42.03
CA PHE A 522 -25.93 26.33 40.84
C PHE A 522 -25.18 26.67 39.55
N TYR A 523 -24.54 27.83 39.54
CA TYR A 523 -23.59 28.21 38.50
C TYR A 523 -22.43 27.20 38.33
N THR A 524 -21.80 26.76 39.42
CA THR A 524 -20.70 25.77 39.39
C THR A 524 -21.15 24.38 38.91
N ILE A 525 -22.36 23.94 39.29
CA ILE A 525 -22.94 22.65 38.86
C ILE A 525 -23.01 22.62 37.34
N ALA A 526 -23.48 23.71 36.75
CA ALA A 526 -23.73 23.75 35.34
C ALA A 526 -22.43 23.84 34.50
N ARG A 527 -21.41 24.54 35.01
CA ARG A 527 -20.04 24.47 34.47
C ARG A 527 -19.41 23.07 34.59
N THR A 528 -19.73 22.33 35.64
CA THR A 528 -19.23 20.96 35.84
C THR A 528 -19.83 20.03 34.78
N LEU A 529 -21.14 20.10 34.57
CA LEU A 529 -21.84 19.31 33.55
C LEU A 529 -21.29 19.57 32.14
N ARG A 530 -20.87 20.82 31.84
CA ARG A 530 -20.13 21.20 30.63
C ARG A 530 -18.77 20.50 30.46
N SER A 531 -17.96 20.45 31.52
CA SER A 531 -16.58 19.96 31.42
C SER A 531 -16.47 18.48 31.07
N ILE A 532 -17.48 17.68 31.37
CA ILE A 532 -17.45 16.22 31.19
C ILE A 532 -17.29 15.85 29.72
N PRO A 533 -18.21 16.23 28.81
CA PRO A 533 -18.11 15.84 27.42
C PRO A 533 -16.98 16.57 26.64
N ASP A 534 -16.62 17.82 26.97
CA ASP A 534 -15.51 18.55 26.33
C ASP A 534 -14.14 17.89 26.59
N ASN A 535 -13.91 17.45 27.84
CA ASN A 535 -12.64 16.82 28.21
C ASN A 535 -12.47 15.40 27.64
N LEU A 536 -13.57 14.68 27.39
CA LEU A 536 -13.52 13.34 26.76
C LEU A 536 -13.02 13.39 25.32
N LEU A 537 -13.29 14.47 24.58
CA LEU A 537 -12.92 14.62 23.17
C LEU A 537 -11.51 15.20 22.99
N ASN A 538 -11.15 16.16 23.83
CA ASN A 538 -9.93 16.96 23.67
C ASN A 538 -8.70 16.41 24.40
N MET A 539 -8.85 15.40 25.27
CA MET A 539 -7.82 14.68 26.07
C MET A 539 -6.45 15.39 26.18
N PRO A 540 -5.98 15.79 27.37
CA PRO A 540 -4.81 16.67 27.56
C PRO A 540 -3.56 16.20 26.79
N GLY A 541 -2.79 17.18 26.30
CA GLY A 541 -1.79 17.06 25.22
C GLY A 541 -0.57 16.13 25.43
N ARG A 542 -0.57 15.25 26.43
CA ARG A 542 0.49 14.25 26.72
C ARG A 542 0.06 12.79 26.56
N ALA A 543 -1.03 12.55 25.82
CA ALA A 543 -1.68 11.25 25.57
C ALA A 543 -2.55 10.74 26.74
N GLY A 544 -3.87 10.76 26.56
CA GLY A 544 -4.87 10.42 27.58
C GLY A 544 -5.39 8.98 27.47
N TRP A 545 -6.26 8.61 28.41
CA TRP A 545 -7.06 7.39 28.34
C TRP A 545 -8.50 7.65 28.75
N SER A 546 -9.44 6.81 28.33
CA SER A 546 -10.85 6.82 28.72
C SER A 546 -11.39 5.40 28.69
N PHE A 547 -12.27 5.07 29.61
CA PHE A 547 -12.91 3.79 29.75
C PHE A 547 -14.35 3.97 30.20
N LEU A 548 -15.28 3.70 29.30
CA LEU A 548 -16.71 3.56 29.55
C LEU A 548 -17.03 2.08 29.74
N ASP A 549 -17.42 1.71 30.96
CA ASP A 549 -17.87 0.37 31.30
C ASP A 549 -19.36 0.35 31.58
N ILE A 550 -20.05 -0.56 30.90
CA ILE A 550 -21.46 -0.85 31.09
C ILE A 550 -21.55 -2.33 31.49
N PRO A 551 -22.31 -2.68 32.56
CA PRO A 551 -22.44 -4.06 32.98
C PRO A 551 -22.94 -4.98 31.88
N ALA A 552 -22.45 -6.23 31.87
CA ALA A 552 -22.85 -7.22 30.87
C ALA A 552 -24.39 -7.40 30.83
N GLY A 553 -24.94 -7.37 29.61
CA GLY A 553 -26.38 -7.45 29.37
C GLY A 553 -27.11 -6.10 29.38
N GLN A 554 -26.40 -4.99 29.58
CA GLN A 554 -26.92 -3.64 29.40
C GLN A 554 -26.15 -2.91 28.28
N GLU A 555 -26.78 -1.91 27.70
CA GLU A 555 -26.21 -1.07 26.65
C GLU A 555 -26.85 0.31 26.67
N ILE A 556 -26.19 1.27 26.02
CA ILE A 556 -26.82 2.52 25.59
C ILE A 556 -27.50 2.26 24.25
N GLY A 557 -28.79 2.55 24.14
CA GLY A 557 -29.55 2.33 22.90
C GLY A 557 -28.98 3.11 21.72
N ALA A 558 -28.73 4.41 21.90
CA ALA A 558 -27.93 5.22 20.99
C ALA A 558 -27.26 6.38 21.71
N ILE A 559 -26.05 6.73 21.28
CA ILE A 559 -25.36 7.96 21.69
C ILE A 559 -25.07 8.80 20.45
N GLU A 560 -25.41 10.07 20.52
CA GLU A 560 -25.20 11.07 19.47
C GLU A 560 -24.46 12.26 20.07
N LEU A 561 -23.40 12.71 19.39
CA LEU A 561 -22.44 13.70 19.89
C LEU A 561 -22.09 14.66 18.77
N TRP A 562 -22.23 15.96 18.98
CA TRP A 562 -21.73 16.98 18.06
C TRP A 562 -20.85 17.96 18.83
N LEU A 563 -19.72 18.33 18.25
CA LEU A 563 -18.86 19.39 18.75
C LEU A 563 -18.46 20.26 17.55
N THR A 564 -19.01 21.45 17.45
CA THR A 564 -18.93 22.24 16.23
C THR A 564 -18.85 23.73 16.52
N SER A 565 -18.09 24.45 15.72
CA SER A 565 -18.08 25.91 15.64
C SER A 565 -18.71 26.41 14.33
N GLY A 566 -19.37 25.53 13.57
CA GLY A 566 -19.89 25.82 12.23
C GLY A 566 -20.75 24.69 11.65
N PRO A 567 -20.65 24.40 10.35
CA PRO A 567 -21.35 23.27 9.74
C PRO A 567 -20.75 21.92 10.15
N TYR A 568 -21.60 20.94 10.44
CA TYR A 568 -21.21 19.57 10.77
C TYR A 568 -21.96 18.56 9.90
N ILE A 569 -21.51 17.30 9.93
CA ILE A 569 -22.01 16.24 9.06
C ILE A 569 -23.01 15.38 9.83
N MET A 570 -24.16 15.11 9.23
CA MET A 570 -25.17 14.19 9.75
C MET A 570 -25.44 13.07 8.77
N ARG A 571 -25.68 11.86 9.30
CA ARG A 571 -25.97 10.66 8.51
C ARG A 571 -26.89 9.71 9.29
N GLY A 572 -27.69 8.90 8.58
CA GLY A 572 -28.48 7.84 9.21
C GLY A 572 -27.62 6.64 9.63
N GLY A 573 -28.01 5.94 10.69
CA GLY A 573 -27.30 4.78 11.23
C GLY A 573 -26.09 5.17 12.09
N SER A 574 -25.17 4.23 12.32
CA SER A 574 -23.96 4.47 13.12
C SER A 574 -22.86 5.11 12.27
N PHE A 575 -22.39 6.30 12.67
CA PHE A 575 -21.37 7.05 11.95
C PHE A 575 -20.45 7.85 12.87
N LEU A 576 -19.32 8.25 12.30
CA LEU A 576 -18.36 9.18 12.87
C LEU A 576 -17.97 10.16 11.77
N ALA A 577 -17.94 11.45 12.02
CA ALA A 577 -17.65 12.43 10.99
C ALA A 577 -16.79 13.58 11.50
N PHE A 578 -15.84 13.96 10.65
CA PHE A 578 -14.90 15.05 10.87
C PHE A 578 -14.98 16.01 9.69
N TYR A 579 -15.09 17.29 9.99
CA TYR A 579 -15.23 18.34 8.99
C TYR A 579 -14.24 19.49 9.28
N ASN A 580 -13.45 19.87 8.28
CA ASN A 580 -12.41 20.92 8.35
C ASN A 580 -11.37 20.71 9.46
N ILE A 581 -10.78 19.51 9.53
CA ILE A 581 -9.77 19.15 10.54
C ILE A 581 -8.39 19.78 10.32
N THR A 582 -8.02 20.19 9.11
CA THR A 582 -6.79 20.98 8.91
C THR A 582 -7.03 22.47 9.10
N LEU A 583 -6.61 22.96 10.26
CA LEU A 583 -6.56 24.38 10.58
C LEU A 583 -5.29 25.00 9.99
N PRO A 584 -5.35 26.19 9.36
CA PRO A 584 -4.15 26.97 9.02
C PRO A 584 -3.33 27.26 10.29
N GLU A 585 -2.00 27.21 10.22
CA GLU A 585 -1.11 27.57 11.35
C GLU A 585 -1.38 28.99 11.92
N SER A 586 -2.09 29.85 11.18
CA SER A 586 -2.46 31.21 11.56
C SER A 586 -3.90 31.38 12.07
N ALA A 587 -4.72 30.33 12.12
CA ALA A 587 -6.11 30.42 12.58
C ALA A 587 -6.20 30.18 14.09
N ALA A 588 -6.99 31.00 14.80
CA ALA A 588 -7.25 30.80 16.22
C ALA A 588 -7.81 29.37 16.47
N PRO A 589 -7.36 28.65 17.51
CA PRO A 589 -7.25 27.19 17.48
C PRO A 589 -8.57 26.37 17.52
N LEU A 590 -9.75 27.00 17.47
CA LEU A 590 -11.01 26.33 17.83
C LEU A 590 -12.21 26.62 16.90
N MET A 591 -12.07 27.47 15.87
CA MET A 591 -13.25 28.04 15.18
C MET A 591 -13.67 27.41 13.85
N GLU A 592 -13.00 26.37 13.33
CA GLU A 592 -13.40 25.78 12.03
C GLU A 592 -13.57 24.25 11.99
N ALA A 593 -13.02 23.49 12.94
CA ALA A 593 -13.13 22.03 12.95
C ALA A 593 -14.42 21.57 13.62
N SER A 594 -15.21 20.73 12.94
CA SER A 594 -16.45 20.16 13.45
C SER A 594 -16.38 18.64 13.53
N PHE A 595 -16.95 18.11 14.60
CA PHE A 595 -17.05 16.69 14.90
C PHE A 595 -18.51 16.31 15.10
N SER A 596 -18.90 15.15 14.58
CA SER A 596 -20.21 14.57 14.86
C SER A 596 -20.11 13.04 14.87
N ALA A 597 -20.86 12.40 15.76
CA ALA A 597 -20.90 10.95 15.86
C ALA A 597 -22.27 10.48 16.29
N ARG A 598 -22.66 9.29 15.82
CA ARG A 598 -23.80 8.54 16.31
C ARG A 598 -23.43 7.06 16.37
N LEU A 599 -23.67 6.41 17.50
CA LEU A 599 -23.41 4.98 17.68
C LEU A 599 -24.58 4.32 18.38
N GLU A 600 -25.09 3.22 17.81
CA GLU A 600 -26.21 2.46 18.34
C GLU A 600 -25.73 1.20 19.08
N GLY A 601 -26.42 0.81 20.16
CA GLY A 601 -26.15 -0.41 20.91
C GLY A 601 -24.76 -0.44 21.54
N LEU A 602 -24.33 0.64 22.18
CA LEU A 602 -23.00 0.74 22.80
C LEU A 602 -22.97 -0.01 24.14
N GLY A 603 -22.18 -1.10 24.21
CA GLY A 603 -21.97 -1.90 25.42
C GLY A 603 -20.70 -1.55 26.21
N GLY A 604 -19.88 -0.63 25.71
CA GLY A 604 -18.70 -0.11 26.39
C GLY A 604 -17.59 0.31 25.42
N PHE A 605 -16.67 1.13 25.91
CA PHE A 605 -15.57 1.68 25.13
C PHE A 605 -14.32 1.84 25.98
N ARG A 606 -13.15 1.58 25.40
CA ARG A 606 -11.85 1.90 25.98
C ARG A 606 -10.99 2.57 24.93
N ALA A 607 -10.36 3.68 25.27
CA ALA A 607 -9.25 4.23 24.52
C ALA A 607 -8.09 4.52 25.47
N ASP A 608 -6.87 4.07 25.16
CA ASP A 608 -5.67 4.36 25.93
C ASP A 608 -4.53 4.71 24.97
N PHE A 609 -4.00 5.93 25.09
CA PHE A 609 -2.97 6.47 24.18
C PHE A 609 -1.57 6.57 24.85
N ARG A 610 -1.44 6.19 26.13
CA ARG A 610 -0.25 6.48 26.98
C ARG A 610 1.01 5.71 26.61
N ARG A 611 0.89 4.42 26.28
CA ARG A 611 2.02 3.52 25.93
C ARG A 611 1.98 3.00 24.49
N GLY A 612 0.96 3.41 23.74
CA GLY A 612 0.49 2.82 22.50
C GLY A 612 -0.92 3.34 22.25
N ASN A 613 -1.55 3.00 21.12
CA ASN A 613 -2.96 3.34 20.91
C ASN A 613 -3.78 2.06 21.05
N HIS A 614 -4.55 1.93 22.12
CA HIS A 614 -5.45 0.80 22.35
C HIS A 614 -6.88 1.31 22.31
N ILE A 615 -7.68 0.87 21.35
CA ILE A 615 -9.10 1.20 21.23
C ILE A 615 -9.89 -0.11 21.29
N ASP A 616 -10.77 -0.29 22.27
CA ASP A 616 -11.65 -1.46 22.42
C ASP A 616 -13.10 -0.97 22.43
N LEU A 617 -13.85 -1.30 21.39
CA LEU A 617 -15.24 -0.93 21.21
C LEU A 617 -16.12 -2.17 21.32
N ARG A 618 -17.13 -2.13 22.21
CA ARG A 618 -18.12 -3.19 22.42
C ARG A 618 -19.49 -2.70 21.97
N THR A 619 -20.11 -3.39 21.01
CA THR A 619 -21.43 -3.04 20.49
C THR A 619 -22.35 -4.26 20.35
N SER A 620 -23.65 -4.03 20.34
CA SER A 620 -24.67 -5.05 20.01
C SER A 620 -25.28 -4.87 18.62
N THR A 621 -25.07 -3.70 18.00
CA THR A 621 -25.54 -3.42 16.65
C THR A 621 -24.79 -4.25 15.62
N ARG A 622 -25.48 -4.66 14.56
CA ARG A 622 -24.89 -5.26 13.36
C ARG A 622 -25.07 -4.39 12.12
N GLN A 623 -25.42 -3.12 12.32
CA GLN A 623 -25.52 -2.16 11.23
C GLN A 623 -24.10 -1.80 10.72
N PRO A 624 -23.99 -1.32 9.47
CA PRO A 624 -22.75 -0.74 8.98
C PRO A 624 -22.34 0.48 9.82
N PHE A 625 -21.04 0.60 10.04
CA PHE A 625 -20.43 1.80 10.64
C PHE A 625 -19.68 2.57 9.55
N THR A 626 -19.90 3.89 9.46
CA THR A 626 -19.15 4.72 8.52
C THR A 626 -18.44 5.87 9.22
N ALA A 627 -17.11 5.96 9.06
CA ALA A 627 -16.35 7.15 9.37
C ALA A 627 -16.22 8.05 8.12
N VAL A 628 -16.40 9.34 8.28
CA VAL A 628 -16.42 10.36 7.22
C VAL A 628 -15.43 11.46 7.55
N PHE A 629 -14.67 11.90 6.56
CA PHE A 629 -13.67 12.94 6.71
C PHE A 629 -13.81 13.92 5.55
N VAL A 630 -14.07 15.18 5.84
CA VAL A 630 -14.24 16.23 4.83
C VAL A 630 -13.35 17.40 5.21
N ASP A 631 -12.52 17.84 4.28
CA ASP A 631 -11.64 18.98 4.47
C ASP A 631 -11.79 19.94 3.28
N ARG A 632 -12.52 21.04 3.49
CA ARG A 632 -12.74 22.04 2.43
C ARG A 632 -11.48 22.83 2.12
N ASN A 633 -10.59 23.03 3.09
CA ASN A 633 -9.37 23.82 2.92
C ASN A 633 -8.41 23.11 1.96
N LEU A 634 -8.34 21.77 2.05
CA LEU A 634 -7.53 20.94 1.16
C LEU A 634 -8.29 20.41 -0.08
N GLY A 635 -9.61 20.55 -0.12
CA GLY A 635 -10.45 19.94 -1.16
C GLY A 635 -10.41 18.41 -1.12
N SER A 636 -10.28 17.85 0.08
CA SER A 636 -10.06 16.42 0.31
C SER A 636 -11.24 15.80 1.07
N ASN A 637 -11.75 14.67 0.57
CA ASN A 637 -12.90 13.97 1.14
C ASN A 637 -12.59 12.47 1.23
N ALA A 638 -12.85 11.84 2.37
CA ALA A 638 -12.68 10.41 2.55
C ALA A 638 -13.79 9.79 3.37
N SER A 639 -13.95 8.48 3.24
CA SER A 639 -14.79 7.67 4.10
C SER A 639 -14.19 6.29 4.33
N LEU A 640 -14.52 5.70 5.47
CA LEU A 640 -14.18 4.34 5.86
C LEU A 640 -15.46 3.67 6.33
N GLU A 641 -15.92 2.67 5.59
CA GLU A 641 -17.11 1.88 5.91
C GLU A 641 -16.71 0.48 6.37
N LEU A 642 -17.38 0.00 7.41
CA LEU A 642 -17.22 -1.32 7.98
C LEU A 642 -18.59 -2.00 8.08
N ASP A 643 -18.79 -3.11 7.36
CA ASP A 643 -20.05 -3.85 7.30
C ASP A 643 -19.87 -5.35 7.62
N PRO A 644 -20.54 -5.88 8.65
CA PRO A 644 -21.20 -5.16 9.75
C PRO A 644 -20.16 -4.65 10.78
N LEU A 645 -20.55 -3.74 11.68
CA LEU A 645 -19.78 -3.47 12.90
C LEU A 645 -19.75 -4.74 13.78
N PRO A 646 -18.57 -5.28 14.16
CA PRO A 646 -18.49 -6.48 14.97
C PRO A 646 -18.87 -6.20 16.42
N SER A 647 -19.29 -7.24 17.14
CA SER A 647 -19.72 -7.12 18.55
C SER A 647 -18.59 -6.60 19.45
N ARG A 648 -17.35 -6.89 19.09
CA ARG A 648 -16.15 -6.30 19.67
C ARG A 648 -15.13 -5.99 18.58
N LEU A 649 -14.61 -4.77 18.58
CA LEU A 649 -13.52 -4.30 17.73
C LEU A 649 -12.38 -3.80 18.61
N VAL A 650 -11.19 -4.36 18.46
CA VAL A 650 -9.98 -3.92 19.16
C VAL A 650 -8.96 -3.46 18.13
N ILE A 651 -8.46 -2.24 18.28
CA ILE A 651 -7.36 -1.66 17.53
C ILE A 651 -6.21 -1.43 18.50
N ASP A 652 -5.10 -2.10 18.25
CA ASP A 652 -3.90 -2.03 19.07
C ASP A 652 -2.72 -1.50 18.25
N VAL A 653 -2.06 -0.45 18.74
CA VAL A 653 -0.90 0.18 18.12
C VAL A 653 0.24 0.19 19.12
N ASP A 654 1.17 -0.73 18.95
CA ASP A 654 2.39 -0.84 19.74
C ASP A 654 3.49 0.06 19.13
N LYS A 655 3.71 1.22 19.77
CA LYS A 655 4.69 2.24 19.33
C LYS A 655 6.13 1.74 19.37
N ASP A 656 6.47 0.86 20.32
CA ASP A 656 7.83 0.34 20.51
C ASP A 656 8.18 -0.67 19.42
N ASN A 657 7.26 -1.59 19.12
CA ASN A 657 7.46 -2.61 18.08
C ASN A 657 7.06 -2.16 16.67
N ARG A 658 6.44 -0.98 16.56
CA ARG A 658 5.79 -0.44 15.35
C ARG A 658 4.79 -1.41 14.72
N THR A 659 3.93 -1.96 15.56
CA THR A 659 2.92 -2.96 15.19
C THR A 659 1.52 -2.38 15.35
N PHE A 660 0.71 -2.49 14.31
CA PHE A 660 -0.73 -2.26 14.32
C PHE A 660 -1.44 -3.63 14.30
N SER A 661 -2.39 -3.87 15.19
CA SER A 661 -3.20 -5.09 15.22
C SER A 661 -4.67 -4.71 15.28
N LEU A 662 -5.46 -5.38 14.44
CA LEU A 662 -6.90 -5.31 14.43
C LEU A 662 -7.43 -6.66 14.89
N PHE A 663 -8.29 -6.67 15.90
CA PHE A 663 -9.00 -7.85 16.36
C PHE A 663 -10.51 -7.60 16.31
N SER A 664 -11.27 -8.59 15.84
CA SER A 664 -12.73 -8.58 15.85
C SER A 664 -13.29 -9.89 16.40
N SER A 665 -14.37 -9.81 17.17
CA SER A 665 -15.09 -11.00 17.69
C SER A 665 -15.75 -11.81 16.58
N ASP A 666 -16.24 -11.11 15.56
CA ASP A 666 -17.01 -11.67 14.44
C ASP A 666 -16.29 -11.37 13.12
N LYS A 667 -16.60 -12.14 12.07
CA LYS A 667 -16.07 -11.86 10.73
C LYS A 667 -16.67 -10.57 10.17
N VAL A 668 -15.80 -9.64 9.79
CA VAL A 668 -16.18 -8.42 9.05
C VAL A 668 -16.25 -8.76 7.57
N ARG A 669 -17.43 -8.57 6.96
CA ARG A 669 -17.68 -8.93 5.55
C ARG A 669 -16.94 -7.99 4.60
N SER A 670 -16.97 -6.69 4.89
CA SER A 670 -16.27 -5.70 4.09
C SER A 670 -15.77 -4.52 4.91
N LEU A 671 -14.56 -4.09 4.57
CA LEU A 671 -14.00 -2.79 4.95
C LEU A 671 -13.68 -2.05 3.65
N VAL A 672 -14.24 -0.84 3.49
CA VAL A 672 -14.05 -0.03 2.28
C VAL A 672 -13.59 1.37 2.68
N TYR A 673 -12.39 1.73 2.25
CA TYR A 673 -11.87 3.10 2.33
C TYR A 673 -12.01 3.76 0.95
N LEU A 674 -12.57 4.97 0.92
CA LEU A 674 -12.66 5.83 -0.26
C LEU A 674 -12.04 7.18 0.07
N GLY A 675 -11.22 7.72 -0.82
CA GLY A 675 -10.53 8.99 -0.64
C GLY A 675 -10.44 9.78 -1.94
N TRP A 676 -10.62 11.09 -1.84
CA TRP A 676 -10.51 12.06 -2.92
C TRP A 676 -9.63 13.21 -2.44
N GLU A 677 -8.66 13.61 -3.25
CA GLU A 677 -7.81 14.79 -3.02
C GLU A 677 -7.60 15.48 -4.37
N GLY A 678 -8.29 16.60 -4.60
CA GLY A 678 -8.34 17.24 -5.92
C GLY A 678 -8.89 16.29 -7.01
N ARG A 679 -8.01 15.85 -7.94
CA ARG A 679 -8.37 14.89 -9.01
C ARG A 679 -8.07 13.43 -8.65
N GLN A 680 -7.29 13.20 -7.60
CA GLN A 680 -6.87 11.88 -7.18
C GLN A 680 -8.02 11.18 -6.48
N TYR A 681 -8.22 9.92 -6.87
CA TYR A 681 -9.15 8.96 -6.29
C TYR A 681 -8.35 7.80 -5.70
N LEU A 682 -8.76 7.33 -4.54
CA LEU A 682 -8.26 6.12 -3.90
C LEU A 682 -9.45 5.31 -3.39
N LYS A 683 -9.45 4.01 -3.69
CA LYS A 683 -10.35 3.02 -3.08
C LYS A 683 -9.50 1.86 -2.59
N ILE A 684 -9.66 1.50 -1.32
CA ILE A 684 -9.12 0.27 -0.74
C ILE A 684 -10.31 -0.54 -0.24
N SER A 685 -10.47 -1.77 -0.72
CA SER A 685 -11.53 -2.66 -0.29
C SER A 685 -10.93 -3.98 0.18
N LEU A 686 -11.30 -4.37 1.39
CA LEU A 686 -11.00 -5.68 1.97
C LEU A 686 -12.33 -6.43 2.12
N ARG A 687 -12.40 -7.67 1.65
CA ARG A 687 -13.55 -8.55 1.81
C ARG A 687 -13.17 -9.79 2.60
N ASP A 688 -14.10 -10.24 3.44
CA ASP A 688 -13.96 -11.37 4.34
C ASP A 688 -12.68 -11.25 5.20
N LEU A 689 -12.62 -10.21 6.04
CA LEU A 689 -11.45 -9.96 6.88
C LEU A 689 -11.28 -11.08 7.92
N PRO A 690 -10.02 -11.47 8.23
CA PRO A 690 -9.73 -12.38 9.32
C PRO A 690 -10.09 -11.73 10.67
N THR A 691 -10.32 -12.56 11.69
CA THR A 691 -10.62 -12.09 13.06
C THR A 691 -9.44 -11.38 13.72
N THR A 692 -8.23 -11.65 13.24
CA THR A 692 -7.03 -10.90 13.64
C THR A 692 -6.23 -10.55 12.39
N PHE A 693 -5.80 -9.30 12.31
CA PHE A 693 -4.96 -8.78 11.23
C PHE A 693 -3.85 -7.93 11.83
N THR A 694 -2.60 -8.25 11.52
CA THR A 694 -1.44 -7.54 12.09
C THR A 694 -0.61 -6.93 10.98
N VAL A 695 -0.22 -5.67 11.16
CA VAL A 695 0.67 -4.91 10.29
C VAL A 695 1.87 -4.47 11.11
N VAL A 696 3.08 -4.68 10.60
CA VAL A 696 4.34 -4.22 11.17
C VAL A 696 4.93 -3.21 10.21
N GLN A 697 5.11 -1.96 10.65
CA GLN A 697 5.62 -0.86 9.82
C GLN A 697 6.91 -0.30 10.41
N LYS A 698 8.05 -0.70 9.84
CA LYS A 698 9.38 -0.18 10.15
C LYS A 698 9.87 0.73 9.00
N PRO A 699 10.86 1.62 9.23
CA PRO A 699 11.35 2.53 8.20
C PRO A 699 11.81 1.85 6.90
N ASP A 700 12.36 0.63 7.01
CA ASP A 700 12.91 -0.16 5.92
C ASP A 700 12.05 -1.35 5.51
N ARG A 701 10.98 -1.67 6.28
CA ARG A 701 10.21 -2.90 6.13
C ARG A 701 8.74 -2.71 6.49
N PHE A 702 7.86 -3.19 5.64
CA PHE A 702 6.44 -3.34 5.91
C PHE A 702 6.06 -4.81 5.84
N PHE A 703 5.24 -5.29 6.75
CA PHE A 703 4.72 -6.66 6.72
C PHE A 703 3.29 -6.67 7.24
N MET A 704 2.40 -7.36 6.54
CA MET A 704 1.03 -7.63 6.96
C MET A 704 0.81 -9.14 7.03
N ASN A 705 0.13 -9.61 8.06
CA ASN A 705 -0.14 -11.02 8.30
C ASN A 705 -1.56 -11.23 8.79
N ALA A 706 -2.27 -12.17 8.19
CA ALA A 706 -3.49 -12.73 8.75
C ALA A 706 -3.16 -13.77 9.83
N SER A 707 -4.12 -14.07 10.69
CA SER A 707 -4.02 -15.18 11.64
C SER A 707 -3.69 -16.51 10.96
N GLU A 708 -3.01 -17.41 11.68
CA GLU A 708 -2.70 -18.75 11.19
C GLU A 708 -3.96 -19.47 10.68
N GLY A 709 -3.92 -19.94 9.43
CA GLY A 709 -5.05 -20.62 8.77
C GLY A 709 -6.17 -19.71 8.24
N GLN A 710 -6.08 -18.39 8.40
CA GLN A 710 -7.02 -17.42 7.83
C GLN A 710 -6.37 -16.61 6.69
N THR A 711 -7.18 -16.12 5.76
CA THR A 711 -6.74 -15.21 4.70
C THR A 711 -7.76 -14.09 4.55
N VAL A 712 -7.33 -12.93 4.06
CA VAL A 712 -8.25 -11.92 3.54
C VAL A 712 -8.85 -12.47 2.26
N GLY A 713 -10.17 -12.63 2.21
CA GLY A 713 -10.87 -13.21 1.05
C GLY A 713 -10.54 -12.46 -0.24
N ARG A 714 -10.55 -11.12 -0.21
CA ARG A 714 -10.08 -10.28 -1.32
C ARG A 714 -9.57 -8.92 -0.86
N LEU A 715 -8.41 -8.52 -1.36
CA LEU A 715 -7.89 -7.15 -1.33
C LEU A 715 -8.09 -6.52 -2.71
N GLU A 716 -8.62 -5.30 -2.76
CA GLU A 716 -8.67 -4.47 -3.95
C GLU A 716 -8.14 -3.07 -3.62
N ILE A 717 -7.20 -2.57 -4.43
CA ILE A 717 -6.65 -1.20 -4.35
C ILE A 717 -6.82 -0.58 -5.72
N LEU A 718 -7.56 0.52 -5.81
CA LEU A 718 -7.74 1.29 -7.02
C LEU A 718 -7.32 2.74 -6.76
N SER A 719 -6.44 3.31 -7.57
CA SER A 719 -6.08 4.72 -7.50
C SER A 719 -5.97 5.33 -8.88
N THR A 720 -6.47 6.56 -9.08
CA THR A 720 -6.40 7.27 -10.36
C THR A 720 -6.52 8.77 -10.20
N ASP A 721 -5.89 9.55 -11.07
CA ASP A 721 -6.10 11.00 -11.24
C ASP A 721 -7.02 11.35 -12.45
N SER A 722 -7.57 10.31 -13.12
CA SER A 722 -8.24 10.37 -14.42
C SER A 722 -9.38 9.36 -14.49
N ASP A 723 -9.41 8.44 -15.46
CA ASP A 723 -10.45 7.42 -15.59
C ASP A 723 -10.10 6.15 -14.83
N LEU A 724 -11.09 5.57 -14.15
CA LEU A 724 -10.94 4.32 -13.42
C LEU A 724 -11.26 3.10 -14.31
N TYR A 725 -10.41 2.09 -14.26
CA TYR A 725 -10.63 0.80 -14.92
C TYR A 725 -10.29 -0.34 -13.97
N ALA A 726 -10.93 -1.50 -14.16
CA ALA A 726 -10.67 -2.71 -13.41
C ALA A 726 -10.74 -3.95 -14.33
N LEU A 727 -10.25 -5.07 -13.82
CA LEU A 727 -10.40 -6.41 -14.41
C LEU A 727 -11.18 -7.30 -13.43
N GLU A 728 -11.67 -8.45 -13.91
CA GLU A 728 -12.27 -9.45 -13.05
C GLU A 728 -11.21 -10.40 -12.47
N GLY A 729 -11.45 -10.92 -11.26
CA GLY A 729 -10.54 -11.88 -10.62
C GLY A 729 -9.28 -11.24 -10.01
N ASN A 730 -8.16 -11.97 -10.03
CA ASN A 730 -6.87 -11.45 -9.56
C ASN A 730 -6.20 -10.66 -10.67
N TYR A 731 -5.82 -9.41 -10.40
CA TYR A 731 -5.15 -8.57 -11.38
C TYR A 731 -4.18 -7.55 -10.80
N LEU A 732 -3.23 -7.15 -11.64
CA LEU A 732 -2.43 -5.94 -11.52
C LEU A 732 -2.60 -5.13 -12.80
N LEU A 733 -2.94 -3.87 -12.66
CA LEU A 733 -3.29 -3.02 -13.76
C LEU A 733 -2.64 -1.65 -13.57
N THR A 734 -1.88 -1.21 -14.56
CA THR A 734 -1.37 0.15 -14.62
C THR A 734 -1.70 0.77 -15.97
N ARG A 735 -2.17 2.01 -15.96
CA ARG A 735 -2.38 2.79 -17.17
C ARG A 735 -1.85 4.19 -16.94
N SER A 736 -1.04 4.69 -17.87
CA SER A 736 -0.47 6.04 -17.83
C SER A 736 -0.52 6.68 -19.20
N GLY A 737 -0.64 8.00 -19.23
CA GLY A 737 -0.68 8.75 -20.47
C GLY A 737 -0.94 10.24 -20.25
N PRO A 738 -1.15 11.01 -21.33
CA PRO A 738 -1.43 12.45 -21.24
C PRO A 738 -2.71 12.80 -20.46
N GLU A 739 -3.65 11.84 -20.39
CA GLU A 739 -4.94 12.01 -19.71
C GLU A 739 -4.84 11.78 -18.19
N GLY A 740 -3.77 11.13 -17.72
CA GLY A 740 -3.55 10.79 -16.32
C GLY A 740 -2.97 9.37 -16.12
N THR A 741 -2.81 9.00 -14.85
CA THR A 741 -2.31 7.72 -14.38
C THR A 741 -3.37 6.98 -13.55
N MET A 742 -3.33 5.66 -13.62
CA MET A 742 -4.17 4.77 -12.85
C MET A 742 -3.40 3.51 -12.44
N PHE A 743 -3.67 3.06 -11.23
CA PHE A 743 -3.24 1.81 -10.66
C PHE A 743 -4.47 1.04 -10.17
N GLY A 744 -4.53 -0.25 -10.48
CA GLY A 744 -5.52 -1.17 -9.96
C GLY A 744 -4.88 -2.49 -9.58
N ALA A 745 -5.15 -3.00 -8.40
CA ALA A 745 -4.73 -4.31 -7.96
C ALA A 745 -5.89 -5.02 -7.28
N SER A 746 -6.14 -6.28 -7.62
CA SER A 746 -7.01 -7.16 -6.84
C SER A 746 -6.36 -8.50 -6.64
N LEU A 747 -6.32 -8.98 -5.40
CA LEU A 747 -5.71 -10.25 -5.01
C LEU A 747 -6.65 -10.98 -4.04
N GLY A 748 -6.97 -12.23 -4.36
CA GLY A 748 -7.78 -13.12 -3.53
C GLY A 748 -6.95 -14.01 -2.61
N GLY A 749 -7.47 -14.28 -1.41
CA GLY A 749 -6.86 -15.19 -0.44
C GLY A 749 -5.52 -14.71 0.09
N LEU A 750 -5.36 -13.43 0.41
CA LEU A 750 -4.09 -12.89 0.91
C LEU A 750 -3.83 -13.38 2.34
N GLY A 751 -2.79 -14.20 2.54
CA GLY A 751 -2.34 -14.66 3.86
C GLY A 751 -1.33 -13.71 4.48
N SER A 752 -0.31 -13.33 3.73
CA SER A 752 0.68 -12.33 4.15
C SER A 752 1.19 -11.51 2.97
N ALA A 753 1.63 -10.29 3.23
CA ALA A 753 2.32 -9.46 2.26
C ALA A 753 3.37 -8.62 2.96
N GLY A 754 4.56 -8.50 2.41
CA GLY A 754 5.60 -7.65 2.96
C GLY A 754 6.46 -7.06 1.89
N TYR A 755 7.04 -5.89 2.18
CA TYR A 755 8.13 -5.37 1.37
C TYR A 755 9.27 -4.90 2.26
N SER A 756 10.49 -5.00 1.75
CA SER A 756 11.70 -4.40 2.31
C SER A 756 12.37 -3.50 1.29
N THR A 757 12.99 -2.43 1.79
CA THR A 757 13.75 -1.46 0.99
C THR A 757 15.25 -1.62 1.21
N GLY A 758 16.08 -1.10 0.29
CA GLY A 758 17.53 -1.26 0.30
C GLY A 758 18.07 -2.11 -0.85
N PRO A 759 19.40 -2.38 -0.90
CA PRO A 759 20.04 -3.12 -2.00
C PRO A 759 19.44 -4.51 -2.24
N ASP A 760 19.06 -5.18 -1.14
CA ASP A 760 18.43 -6.52 -1.13
C ASP A 760 16.92 -6.46 -0.87
N GLY A 761 16.28 -5.30 -1.10
CA GLY A 761 14.85 -5.12 -0.89
C GLY A 761 14.02 -6.14 -1.66
N ARG A 762 12.95 -6.68 -1.07
CA ARG A 762 12.06 -7.67 -1.68
C ARG A 762 10.59 -7.34 -1.41
N LEU A 763 9.70 -7.63 -2.35
CA LEU A 763 8.26 -7.73 -2.14
C LEU A 763 7.90 -9.22 -2.04
N GLU A 764 7.26 -9.64 -0.96
CA GLU A 764 6.86 -11.01 -0.70
C GLU A 764 5.34 -11.07 -0.49
N LEU A 765 4.66 -11.97 -1.19
CA LEU A 765 3.22 -12.21 -1.07
C LEU A 765 2.99 -13.70 -0.80
N SER A 766 2.09 -14.01 0.14
CA SER A 766 1.55 -15.35 0.36
C SER A 766 0.06 -15.35 0.08
N LEU A 767 -0.36 -16.23 -0.83
CA LEU A 767 -1.69 -16.28 -1.42
C LEU A 767 -2.28 -17.69 -1.25
N GLY A 768 -3.57 -17.76 -0.96
CA GLY A 768 -4.35 -18.99 -0.81
C GLY A 768 -5.29 -19.27 -1.99
N SER A 769 -5.42 -18.36 -2.96
CA SER A 769 -6.24 -18.56 -4.16
C SER A 769 -5.39 -19.04 -5.36
N PRO A 770 -5.80 -20.12 -6.06
CA PRO A 770 -5.17 -20.55 -7.31
C PRO A 770 -5.63 -19.75 -8.54
N ASP A 771 -6.56 -18.79 -8.38
CA ASP A 771 -7.17 -18.05 -9.49
C ASP A 771 -6.10 -17.30 -10.31
N PRO A 772 -6.21 -17.28 -11.66
CA PRO A 772 -5.20 -16.67 -12.53
C PRO A 772 -4.92 -15.19 -12.21
N LEU A 773 -3.64 -14.80 -12.21
CA LEU A 773 -3.23 -13.40 -12.12
C LEU A 773 -3.11 -12.79 -13.51
N GLN A 774 -3.89 -11.74 -13.75
CA GLN A 774 -3.84 -10.93 -14.96
C GLN A 774 -2.98 -9.69 -14.72
N VAL A 775 -2.01 -9.41 -15.58
CA VAL A 775 -1.21 -8.18 -15.54
C VAL A 775 -1.47 -7.37 -16.79
N TYR A 776 -1.91 -6.13 -16.65
CA TYR A 776 -2.13 -5.20 -17.75
C TYR A 776 -1.35 -3.91 -17.50
N ILE A 777 -0.42 -3.57 -18.38
CA ILE A 777 0.37 -2.34 -18.29
C ILE A 777 0.19 -1.59 -19.60
N GLU A 778 -0.25 -0.33 -19.54
CA GLU A 778 -0.38 0.55 -20.70
C GLU A 778 0.28 1.89 -20.39
N ASN A 779 1.16 2.34 -21.29
CA ASN A 779 1.68 3.70 -21.27
C ASN A 779 1.53 4.31 -22.65
N ARG A 780 0.53 5.18 -22.79
CA ARG A 780 0.18 5.84 -24.06
C ARG A 780 1.20 6.88 -24.49
N SER A 781 1.99 7.44 -23.56
CA SER A 781 3.03 8.43 -23.88
C SER A 781 4.21 7.81 -24.61
N VAL A 782 4.47 6.51 -24.43
CA VAL A 782 5.56 5.77 -25.10
C VAL A 782 5.07 4.62 -26.00
N ASP A 783 3.76 4.55 -26.25
CA ASP A 783 3.08 3.51 -27.03
C ASP A 783 3.42 2.08 -26.57
N LEU A 784 3.41 1.86 -25.24
CA LEU A 784 3.68 0.57 -24.58
C LEU A 784 2.37 -0.09 -24.14
N ARG A 785 2.22 -1.38 -24.46
CA ARG A 785 1.18 -2.26 -23.92
C ARG A 785 1.77 -3.62 -23.55
N ALA A 786 1.53 -4.07 -22.32
CA ALA A 786 1.86 -5.41 -21.86
C ALA A 786 0.62 -6.10 -21.30
N ARG A 787 0.40 -7.34 -21.70
CA ARG A 787 -0.64 -8.23 -21.18
C ARG A 787 0.01 -9.54 -20.77
N LEU A 788 -0.04 -9.91 -19.49
CA LEU A 788 0.46 -11.19 -19.01
C LEU A 788 -0.63 -11.92 -18.22
N LEU A 789 -0.68 -13.25 -18.37
CA LEU A 789 -1.45 -14.15 -17.53
C LEU A 789 -0.50 -15.14 -16.85
N VAL A 790 -0.64 -15.31 -15.54
CA VAL A 790 0.01 -16.35 -14.75
C VAL A 790 -1.08 -17.29 -14.23
N THR A 791 -1.02 -18.57 -14.59
CA THR A 791 -2.07 -19.54 -14.22
C THR A 791 -1.54 -20.96 -13.96
N PRO A 792 -1.86 -21.59 -12.82
CA PRO A 792 -2.47 -21.00 -11.62
C PRO A 792 -1.55 -19.96 -10.97
N LEU A 793 -2.08 -19.10 -10.10
CA LEU A 793 -1.28 -18.14 -9.34
C LEU A 793 -0.45 -18.87 -8.27
N PRO A 794 0.89 -18.68 -8.21
CA PRO A 794 1.71 -19.27 -7.17
C PRO A 794 1.28 -18.86 -5.75
N SER A 795 1.34 -19.80 -4.82
CA SER A 795 1.06 -19.61 -3.37
C SER A 795 2.01 -18.62 -2.70
N ARG A 796 3.21 -18.45 -3.24
CA ARG A 796 4.20 -17.48 -2.79
C ARG A 796 4.84 -16.78 -3.98
N ILE A 797 4.92 -15.46 -3.89
CA ILE A 797 5.57 -14.62 -4.90
C ILE A 797 6.62 -13.75 -4.21
N SER A 798 7.84 -13.71 -4.75
CA SER A 798 8.92 -12.84 -4.26
C SER A 798 9.55 -12.07 -5.42
N PHE A 799 9.64 -10.75 -5.29
CA PHE A 799 10.26 -9.86 -6.29
C PHE A 799 11.36 -9.02 -5.66
N GLY A 800 12.54 -8.96 -6.27
CA GLY A 800 13.60 -8.02 -5.88
C GLY A 800 13.22 -6.57 -6.22
N MET A 801 13.36 -5.67 -5.25
CA MET A 801 12.93 -4.26 -5.32
C MET A 801 14.08 -3.27 -5.54
N SER A 802 15.31 -3.74 -5.77
CA SER A 802 16.56 -2.97 -5.75
C SER A 802 16.56 -1.67 -6.57
N ASN A 803 15.67 -1.53 -7.57
CA ASN A 803 15.51 -0.33 -8.42
C ASN A 803 14.04 0.13 -8.63
N LEU A 804 13.04 -0.55 -8.07
CA LEU A 804 11.61 -0.34 -8.40
C LEU A 804 10.89 0.64 -7.44
N LEU A 805 11.47 0.93 -6.27
CA LEU A 805 10.85 1.74 -5.21
C LEU A 805 11.85 2.73 -4.59
N ALA A 806 12.68 3.40 -5.39
CA ALA A 806 13.68 4.35 -4.88
C ALA A 806 13.06 5.52 -4.05
N GLY A 807 11.76 5.81 -4.23
CA GLY A 807 11.02 6.81 -3.45
C GLY A 807 10.23 6.29 -2.25
N GLY A 808 10.10 4.96 -2.09
CA GLY A 808 9.28 4.31 -1.06
C GLY A 808 7.75 4.51 -1.21
N LEU A 809 6.96 3.65 -0.57
CA LEU A 809 5.53 3.88 -0.30
C LEU A 809 5.42 4.53 1.08
N LYS A 810 4.99 5.80 1.19
CA LYS A 810 4.82 6.45 2.49
C LYS A 810 3.48 6.03 3.07
N VAL A 811 3.49 4.93 3.80
CA VAL A 811 2.32 4.51 4.59
C VAL A 811 2.11 5.54 5.72
N PRO A 812 0.88 6.05 5.92
CA PRO A 812 0.60 7.02 6.99
C PRO A 812 1.08 6.53 8.36
N ASP A 813 1.65 7.44 9.15
CA ASP A 813 2.15 7.09 10.48
C ASP A 813 1.01 7.07 11.50
N LEU A 814 0.40 5.89 11.69
CA LEU A 814 -0.63 5.65 12.71
C LEU A 814 -0.05 5.70 14.14
N MET A 815 1.28 5.74 14.30
CA MET A 815 1.97 5.60 15.59
C MET A 815 1.99 6.90 16.40
N ASN A 816 1.79 8.06 15.78
CA ASN A 816 1.91 9.36 16.46
C ASN A 816 0.59 9.94 16.99
N ALA A 817 -0.53 9.23 16.81
CA ALA A 817 -1.80 9.67 17.40
C ALA A 817 -1.72 9.68 18.95
N THR A 818 -2.16 10.78 19.56
CA THR A 818 -2.21 10.98 21.03
C THR A 818 -3.64 11.23 21.55
N SER A 819 -4.62 11.36 20.65
CA SER A 819 -6.04 11.58 20.94
C SER A 819 -6.92 10.98 19.85
N LEU A 820 -8.25 10.97 20.04
CA LEU A 820 -9.22 10.52 19.03
C LEU A 820 -9.17 11.38 17.76
N PHE A 821 -9.00 12.71 17.89
CA PHE A 821 -8.76 13.61 16.75
C PHE A 821 -7.44 13.30 16.03
N GLY A 822 -6.37 13.00 16.77
CA GLY A 822 -5.09 12.59 16.19
C GLY A 822 -5.21 11.30 15.38
N PHE A 823 -5.95 10.31 15.89
CA PHE A 823 -6.21 9.06 15.18
C PHE A 823 -7.04 9.30 13.90
N SER A 824 -8.05 10.17 13.96
CA SER A 824 -8.87 10.54 12.79
C SER A 824 -8.04 11.17 11.66
N SER A 825 -7.08 12.03 12.01
CA SER A 825 -6.19 12.69 11.06
C SER A 825 -5.25 11.69 10.38
N ALA A 826 -4.79 10.68 11.13
CA ALA A 826 -3.94 9.62 10.60
C ALA A 826 -4.70 8.69 9.62
N VAL A 827 -5.96 8.36 9.91
CA VAL A 827 -6.84 7.62 8.99
C VAL A 827 -7.15 8.45 7.74
N PHE A 828 -7.37 9.75 7.87
CA PHE A 828 -7.58 10.64 6.73
C PHE A 828 -6.36 10.70 5.80
N ALA A 829 -5.15 10.66 6.37
CA ALA A 829 -3.90 10.66 5.60
C ALA A 829 -3.73 9.44 4.67
N ILE A 830 -4.51 8.36 4.83
CA ILE A 830 -4.53 7.22 3.88
C ILE A 830 -4.85 7.70 2.46
N THR A 831 -5.61 8.78 2.28
CA THR A 831 -5.90 9.33 0.93
C THR A 831 -4.62 9.69 0.19
N ARG A 832 -3.57 10.17 0.89
CA ARG A 832 -2.28 10.54 0.31
C ARG A 832 -1.50 9.34 -0.24
N LEU A 833 -1.76 8.13 0.25
CA LEU A 833 -1.18 6.89 -0.29
C LEU A 833 -1.52 6.69 -1.77
N GLY A 834 -2.64 7.24 -2.25
CA GLY A 834 -3.00 7.20 -3.66
C GLY A 834 -1.94 7.86 -4.56
N ALA A 835 -1.36 8.99 -4.15
CA ALA A 835 -0.35 9.71 -4.92
C ALA A 835 0.92 8.86 -5.06
N ASP A 836 1.35 8.24 -3.97
CA ASP A 836 2.52 7.36 -3.95
C ASP A 836 2.30 6.11 -4.81
N VAL A 837 1.11 5.50 -4.73
CA VAL A 837 0.74 4.34 -5.56
C VAL A 837 0.72 4.71 -7.05
N LEU A 838 0.23 5.89 -7.42
CA LEU A 838 0.30 6.38 -8.80
C LEU A 838 1.75 6.63 -9.25
N GLY A 839 2.59 7.13 -8.35
CA GLY A 839 4.04 7.23 -8.56
C GLY A 839 4.66 5.87 -8.89
N VAL A 840 4.36 4.84 -8.10
CA VAL A 840 4.81 3.46 -8.34
C VAL A 840 4.30 2.93 -9.69
N ALA A 841 3.04 3.18 -10.04
CA ALA A 841 2.46 2.74 -11.32
C ALA A 841 3.22 3.29 -12.53
N SER A 842 3.66 4.54 -12.47
CA SER A 842 4.50 5.16 -13.50
C SER A 842 5.89 4.51 -13.62
N GLN A 843 6.49 4.14 -12.47
CA GLN A 843 7.80 3.48 -12.41
C GLN A 843 7.74 2.04 -12.92
N VAL A 844 6.66 1.30 -12.66
CA VAL A 844 6.46 -0.07 -13.17
C VAL A 844 6.45 -0.10 -14.70
N ALA A 845 5.74 0.84 -15.35
CA ALA A 845 5.73 0.92 -16.81
C ALA A 845 7.13 1.24 -17.37
N GLY A 846 7.85 2.16 -16.74
CA GLY A 846 9.24 2.48 -17.10
C GLY A 846 10.20 1.32 -16.87
N PHE A 847 10.02 0.54 -15.80
CA PHE A 847 10.80 -0.65 -15.51
C PHE A 847 10.57 -1.73 -16.56
N VAL A 848 9.32 -2.03 -16.92
CA VAL A 848 9.02 -3.00 -17.98
C VAL A 848 9.60 -2.55 -19.31
N ASP A 849 9.51 -1.27 -19.66
CA ASP A 849 10.16 -0.73 -20.85
C ASP A 849 11.68 -0.91 -20.83
N ALA A 850 12.32 -0.58 -19.71
CA ALA A 850 13.76 -0.71 -19.54
C ALA A 850 14.23 -2.18 -19.61
N GLN A 851 13.53 -3.10 -18.93
CA GLN A 851 13.83 -4.52 -18.98
C GLN A 851 13.62 -5.07 -20.40
N MET A 852 12.57 -4.62 -21.08
CA MET A 852 12.27 -5.10 -22.42
C MET A 852 13.23 -4.57 -23.48
N ALA A 853 13.55 -3.28 -23.44
CA ALA A 853 14.58 -2.68 -24.30
C ALA A 853 15.98 -3.26 -24.00
N GLY A 854 16.21 -3.69 -22.75
CA GLY A 854 17.45 -4.29 -22.27
C GLY A 854 17.56 -5.81 -22.41
N ILE A 855 16.56 -6.52 -22.95
CA ILE A 855 16.70 -7.96 -23.21
C ILE A 855 17.92 -8.19 -24.11
N GLY A 856 18.81 -9.08 -23.67
CA GLY A 856 20.11 -9.35 -24.30
C GLY A 856 21.22 -8.36 -23.97
N GLN A 857 21.07 -7.58 -22.90
CA GLN A 857 22.17 -7.01 -22.13
C GLN A 857 22.34 -7.79 -20.81
N ASN A 858 23.05 -7.22 -19.82
CA ASN A 858 23.22 -7.82 -18.49
C ASN A 858 21.87 -7.97 -17.78
N SER A 859 21.25 -9.14 -17.90
CA SER A 859 19.91 -9.44 -17.39
C SER A 859 19.89 -10.77 -16.64
N THR A 860 19.20 -10.81 -15.51
CA THR A 860 18.98 -12.03 -14.72
C THR A 860 17.49 -12.17 -14.42
N PHE A 861 16.95 -13.37 -14.64
CA PHE A 861 15.58 -13.75 -14.37
C PHE A 861 15.57 -15.04 -13.55
N SER A 862 14.82 -15.07 -12.46
CA SER A 862 14.66 -16.27 -11.63
C SER A 862 13.23 -16.36 -11.12
N ILE A 863 12.61 -17.54 -11.24
CA ILE A 863 11.29 -17.84 -10.67
C ILE A 863 11.32 -19.22 -10.01
N THR A 864 10.66 -19.32 -8.86
CA THR A 864 10.38 -20.58 -8.17
C THR A 864 8.86 -20.74 -8.04
N THR A 865 8.34 -21.94 -8.33
CA THR A 865 6.91 -22.26 -8.28
C THR A 865 6.68 -23.61 -7.60
N GLU A 866 5.61 -23.72 -6.79
CA GLU A 866 5.22 -24.98 -6.14
C GLU A 866 4.30 -25.85 -7.02
N SER A 867 3.74 -25.26 -8.09
CA SER A 867 2.79 -25.91 -8.99
C SER A 867 3.10 -25.57 -10.45
N ASP A 868 2.64 -26.41 -11.38
CA ASP A 868 2.90 -26.28 -12.81
C ASP A 868 2.25 -25.01 -13.43
N THR A 869 2.93 -23.89 -13.24
CA THR A 869 2.45 -22.55 -13.61
C THR A 869 2.71 -22.28 -15.09
N THR A 870 1.72 -21.78 -15.81
CA THR A 870 1.84 -21.36 -17.21
C THR A 870 1.86 -19.84 -17.28
N LEU A 871 2.83 -19.31 -18.04
CA LEU A 871 3.02 -17.89 -18.30
C LEU A 871 2.69 -17.60 -19.76
N VAL A 872 1.69 -16.74 -19.98
CA VAL A 872 1.30 -16.24 -21.31
C VAL A 872 1.49 -14.73 -21.32
N GLY A 873 2.23 -14.18 -22.27
CA GLY A 873 2.54 -12.75 -22.31
C GLY A 873 2.60 -12.17 -23.72
N ASP A 874 2.05 -10.98 -23.88
CA ASP A 874 2.12 -10.17 -25.10
C ASP A 874 2.53 -8.74 -24.74
N ILE A 875 3.75 -8.37 -25.10
CA ILE A 875 4.36 -7.11 -24.75
C ILE A 875 4.76 -6.38 -26.03
N GLN A 876 4.21 -5.20 -26.26
CA GLN A 876 4.40 -4.41 -27.47
C GLN A 876 4.75 -2.98 -27.12
N LYS A 877 5.76 -2.44 -27.81
CA LYS A 877 6.07 -1.02 -27.85
C LYS A 877 6.20 -0.54 -29.28
N GLY A 878 5.42 0.47 -29.66
CA GLY A 878 5.38 0.98 -31.03
C GLY A 878 4.63 0.07 -32.00
N ASN A 879 4.60 0.51 -33.26
CA ASN A 879 3.98 -0.23 -34.35
C ASN A 879 5.01 -1.09 -35.09
N LEU A 880 5.10 -2.37 -34.73
CA LEU A 880 5.98 -3.36 -35.36
C LEU A 880 5.19 -4.51 -35.96
N THR A 881 5.82 -5.23 -36.89
CA THR A 881 5.32 -6.52 -37.34
C THR A 881 5.23 -7.47 -36.14
N GLU A 882 4.04 -8.03 -35.92
CA GLU A 882 3.75 -8.90 -34.79
C GLU A 882 4.68 -10.14 -34.79
N ALA A 883 5.25 -10.45 -33.62
CA ALA A 883 6.03 -11.65 -33.40
C ALA A 883 5.08 -12.87 -33.34
N PRO A 884 5.48 -14.01 -33.95
CA PRO A 884 4.65 -15.21 -33.97
C PRO A 884 4.59 -15.88 -32.59
N TRP A 885 3.48 -16.52 -32.28
CA TRP A 885 3.35 -17.34 -31.07
C TRP A 885 4.08 -18.67 -31.21
N THR A 886 4.83 -19.07 -30.18
CA THR A 886 5.51 -20.38 -30.08
C THR A 886 5.40 -20.91 -28.65
N HIS A 887 5.71 -22.19 -28.42
CA HIS A 887 6.04 -22.67 -27.07
C HIS A 887 7.47 -22.25 -26.77
N GLY A 888 7.63 -21.14 -26.05
CA GLY A 888 8.89 -20.43 -25.91
C GLY A 888 8.75 -18.92 -25.80
N ILE A 889 9.79 -18.22 -26.25
CA ILE A 889 9.86 -16.76 -26.29
C ILE A 889 10.17 -16.34 -27.72
N THR A 890 9.34 -15.47 -28.28
CA THR A 890 9.65 -14.80 -29.55
C THR A 890 9.69 -13.31 -29.35
N THR A 891 10.65 -12.64 -29.98
CA THR A 891 10.70 -11.19 -29.94
C THR A 891 11.29 -10.59 -31.21
N ARG A 892 10.87 -9.35 -31.48
CA ARG A 892 11.28 -8.52 -32.60
C ARG A 892 11.64 -7.15 -32.07
N HIS A 893 12.91 -6.79 -32.06
CA HIS A 893 13.39 -5.47 -31.67
C HIS A 893 13.80 -4.67 -32.91
N VAL A 894 13.44 -3.39 -32.94
CA VAL A 894 13.88 -2.46 -33.96
C VAL A 894 14.30 -1.16 -33.28
N ARG A 895 15.52 -0.71 -33.56
CA ARG A 895 15.99 0.59 -33.10
C ARG A 895 15.51 1.66 -34.07
N ALA A 896 14.75 2.62 -33.58
CA ALA A 896 14.24 3.74 -34.36
C ALA A 896 15.41 4.62 -34.83
N PRO A 897 15.55 4.89 -36.14
CA PRO A 897 16.61 5.75 -36.66
C PRO A 897 16.54 7.17 -36.08
N GLY A 898 17.66 7.70 -35.59
CA GLY A 898 17.81 9.10 -35.16
C GLY A 898 17.23 9.46 -33.78
N THR A 899 16.35 8.65 -33.18
CA THR A 899 15.74 8.93 -31.86
C THR A 899 16.34 8.12 -30.72
N GLY A 900 17.08 7.05 -31.02
CA GLY A 900 17.67 6.16 -30.02
C GLY A 900 16.67 5.24 -29.32
N LEU A 901 15.36 5.38 -29.57
CA LEU A 901 14.29 4.55 -29.01
C LEU A 901 14.31 3.13 -29.60
N THR A 902 13.99 2.15 -28.76
CA THR A 902 13.80 0.75 -29.19
C THR A 902 12.32 0.43 -29.18
N TYR A 903 11.80 -0.02 -30.31
CA TYR A 903 10.48 -0.65 -30.42
C TYR A 903 10.63 -2.15 -30.30
N TYR A 904 9.65 -2.82 -29.70
CA TYR A 904 9.68 -4.27 -29.59
C TYR A 904 8.28 -4.91 -29.62
N ASN A 905 8.19 -6.14 -30.09
CA ASN A 905 7.03 -7.01 -29.89
C ASN A 905 7.50 -8.37 -29.41
N THR A 906 7.07 -8.78 -28.22
CA THR A 906 7.49 -9.99 -27.53
C THR A 906 6.27 -10.84 -27.20
N LYS A 907 6.29 -12.11 -27.62
CA LYS A 907 5.33 -13.13 -27.22
C LYS A 907 6.00 -14.16 -26.32
N LEU A 908 5.30 -14.55 -25.27
CA LEU A 908 5.78 -15.45 -24.23
C LEU A 908 4.73 -16.51 -23.99
N PHE A 909 5.06 -17.78 -24.21
CA PHE A 909 4.19 -18.88 -23.82
C PHE A 909 5.03 -20.05 -23.33
N LEU A 910 5.13 -20.16 -22.00
CA LEU A 910 6.00 -21.11 -21.32
C LEU A 910 5.25 -21.72 -20.14
N ARG A 911 5.37 -23.04 -19.98
CA ARG A 911 5.14 -23.69 -18.69
C ARG A 911 6.42 -23.50 -17.88
N LEU A 912 6.32 -22.98 -16.66
CA LEU A 912 7.47 -22.73 -15.81
C LEU A 912 7.90 -24.04 -15.16
N ALA A 913 9.21 -24.22 -15.01
CA ALA A 913 9.75 -25.29 -14.18
C ALA A 913 9.54 -24.94 -12.68
N ARG A 914 9.77 -25.90 -11.79
CA ARG A 914 9.72 -25.63 -10.33
C ARG A 914 10.72 -24.56 -9.95
N GLU A 915 11.91 -24.59 -10.55
CA GLU A 915 12.90 -23.53 -10.47
C GLU A 915 13.37 -23.21 -11.88
N THR A 916 13.38 -21.93 -12.24
CA THR A 916 13.91 -21.45 -13.51
C THR A 916 14.86 -20.31 -13.24
N PHE A 917 16.07 -20.38 -13.79
CA PHE A 917 17.07 -19.31 -13.77
C PHE A 917 17.56 -19.06 -15.20
N ILE A 918 17.57 -17.80 -15.62
CA ILE A 918 18.14 -17.38 -16.90
C ILE A 918 18.98 -16.15 -16.61
N SER A 919 20.27 -16.19 -16.93
CA SER A 919 21.12 -15.02 -16.94
C SER A 919 21.81 -14.86 -18.28
N SER A 920 21.88 -13.63 -18.74
CA SER A 920 22.59 -13.26 -19.95
C SER A 920 23.45 -12.04 -19.68
N ARG A 921 24.69 -12.05 -20.17
CA ARG A 921 25.64 -10.95 -20.06
C ARG A 921 26.33 -10.79 -21.41
N THR A 922 26.19 -9.61 -22.01
CA THR A 922 26.88 -9.27 -23.26
C THR A 922 27.97 -8.26 -22.97
N ASP A 923 29.19 -8.56 -23.40
CA ASP A 923 30.33 -7.66 -23.30
C ASP A 923 31.01 -7.53 -24.67
N GLY A 924 30.66 -6.46 -25.39
CA GLY A 924 31.13 -6.20 -26.75
C GLY A 924 30.88 -7.37 -27.72
N ASP A 925 31.92 -8.17 -27.94
CA ASP A 925 31.92 -9.30 -28.85
C ASP A 925 31.49 -10.62 -28.19
N SER A 926 31.41 -10.69 -26.85
CA SER A 926 31.08 -11.90 -26.07
C SER A 926 29.64 -11.93 -25.54
N LEU A 927 29.04 -13.12 -25.48
CA LEU A 927 27.75 -13.45 -24.91
C LEU A 927 27.94 -14.60 -23.90
N ASN A 928 27.69 -14.33 -22.63
CA ASN A 928 27.54 -15.34 -21.61
C ASN A 928 26.05 -15.60 -21.38
N LEU A 929 25.61 -16.84 -21.46
CA LEU A 929 24.24 -17.28 -21.24
C LEU A 929 24.27 -18.44 -20.25
N SER A 930 23.50 -18.35 -19.18
CA SER A 930 23.28 -19.45 -18.22
C SER A 930 21.79 -19.68 -18.07
N VAL A 931 21.32 -20.90 -18.33
CA VAL A 931 19.93 -21.31 -18.22
C VAL A 931 19.86 -22.54 -17.32
N GLY A 932 19.02 -22.51 -16.29
CA GLY A 932 18.74 -23.64 -15.41
C GLY A 932 17.25 -23.84 -15.28
N MET A 933 16.78 -25.08 -15.40
CA MET A 933 15.40 -25.45 -15.12
C MET A 933 15.38 -26.74 -14.29
N THR A 934 14.66 -26.73 -13.17
CA THR A 934 14.50 -27.89 -12.28
C THR A 934 13.04 -28.32 -12.25
N GLY A 935 12.76 -29.61 -12.44
CA GLY A 935 11.43 -30.19 -12.46
C GLY A 935 10.57 -29.69 -13.63
N PHE A 936 11.18 -29.43 -14.78
CA PHE A 936 10.49 -28.84 -15.92
C PHE A 936 9.53 -29.83 -16.59
N HIS A 937 8.27 -29.45 -16.72
CA HIS A 937 7.24 -30.23 -17.41
C HIS A 937 6.75 -29.42 -18.62
N PRO A 938 7.34 -29.58 -19.81
CA PRO A 938 6.98 -28.80 -20.98
C PRO A 938 5.53 -29.08 -21.40
N ARG A 939 4.83 -28.06 -21.94
CA ARG A 939 3.47 -28.25 -22.47
C ARG A 939 3.47 -29.05 -23.78
N PHE A 940 4.52 -28.89 -24.58
CA PHE A 940 4.76 -29.60 -25.82
C PHE A 940 6.16 -30.20 -25.80
N ASP A 941 6.37 -31.31 -26.49
CA ASP A 941 7.67 -32.00 -26.63
C ASP A 941 8.74 -31.20 -27.40
N TRP A 942 8.52 -29.92 -27.68
CA TRP A 942 9.45 -29.02 -28.37
C TRP A 942 9.40 -27.63 -27.74
N MET A 943 10.47 -26.85 -27.90
CA MET A 943 10.53 -25.45 -27.45
C MET A 943 11.31 -24.60 -28.46
N LEU A 944 10.89 -23.35 -28.65
CA LEU A 944 11.50 -22.43 -29.60
C LEU A 944 11.70 -21.04 -29.00
N PHE A 945 12.96 -20.62 -28.91
CA PHE A 945 13.36 -19.24 -28.65
C PHE A 945 13.76 -18.57 -29.96
N ASP A 946 13.15 -17.44 -30.33
CA ASP A 946 13.47 -16.65 -31.54
C ASP A 946 13.57 -15.17 -31.17
N LEU A 947 14.79 -14.71 -30.95
CA LEU A 947 15.15 -13.38 -30.46
C LEU A 947 15.79 -12.57 -31.60
N ARG A 948 15.10 -11.57 -32.17
CA ARG A 948 15.64 -10.78 -33.29
C ARG A 948 15.84 -9.32 -32.96
N GLY A 949 16.93 -8.75 -33.48
CA GLY A 949 17.31 -7.34 -33.31
C GLY A 949 17.81 -6.99 -31.90
N ILE A 950 18.08 -7.98 -31.05
CA ILE A 950 18.51 -7.81 -29.67
C ILE A 950 20.03 -7.56 -29.64
N SER A 951 20.45 -6.42 -29.10
CA SER A 951 21.88 -6.03 -29.03
C SER A 951 22.60 -6.13 -30.38
N GLY A 952 21.90 -5.88 -31.49
CA GLY A 952 22.44 -6.01 -32.85
C GLY A 952 22.65 -7.46 -33.30
N ARG A 953 21.94 -8.42 -32.70
CA ARG A 953 22.04 -9.85 -33.00
C ARG A 953 20.66 -10.47 -33.23
N ASP A 954 20.65 -11.51 -34.07
CA ASP A 954 19.53 -12.42 -34.28
C ASP A 954 19.91 -13.79 -33.75
N MET A 955 19.13 -14.33 -32.81
CA MET A 955 19.39 -15.59 -32.14
C MET A 955 18.16 -16.48 -32.20
N PHE A 956 18.35 -17.77 -32.44
CA PHE A 956 17.30 -18.74 -32.18
C PHE A 956 17.86 -20.04 -31.63
N ALA A 957 17.05 -20.73 -30.84
CA ALA A 957 17.32 -22.07 -30.34
C ALA A 957 16.02 -22.89 -30.42
N TYR A 958 16.10 -24.05 -31.08
CA TYR A 958 15.01 -25.01 -31.21
C TYR A 958 15.42 -26.33 -30.58
N LEU A 959 14.64 -26.78 -29.61
CA LEU A 959 14.79 -28.07 -28.95
C LEU A 959 13.57 -28.94 -29.30
N SER A 960 13.79 -30.20 -29.64
CA SER A 960 12.73 -31.18 -29.90
C SER A 960 12.94 -32.43 -29.05
N GLY A 961 11.88 -33.23 -28.85
CA GLY A 961 11.91 -34.44 -28.01
C GLY A 961 12.08 -34.17 -26.51
N LEU A 962 11.50 -33.10 -25.97
CA LEU A 962 11.59 -32.74 -24.54
C LEU A 962 10.71 -33.68 -23.67
N PRO A 963 11.29 -34.46 -22.74
CA PRO A 963 10.52 -35.32 -21.85
C PRO A 963 9.89 -34.54 -20.68
N PRO A 964 8.84 -35.07 -20.03
CA PRO A 964 8.34 -34.52 -18.77
C PRO A 964 9.32 -34.74 -17.61
N SER A 965 9.27 -33.87 -16.60
CA SER A 965 10.12 -33.92 -15.39
C SER A 965 11.62 -33.79 -15.70
N LEU A 966 11.97 -32.76 -16.46
CA LEU A 966 13.32 -32.51 -16.94
C LEU A 966 14.07 -31.56 -16.00
N ASP A 967 15.28 -31.94 -15.58
CA ASP A 967 16.25 -31.03 -15.02
C ASP A 967 17.27 -30.72 -16.12
N LEU A 968 17.56 -29.45 -16.37
CA LEU A 968 18.54 -29.03 -17.36
C LEU A 968 19.32 -27.82 -16.89
N ARG A 969 20.60 -27.78 -17.26
CA ARG A 969 21.47 -26.62 -17.12
C ARG A 969 22.30 -26.45 -18.38
N LEU A 970 22.34 -25.22 -18.90
CA LEU A 970 23.15 -24.81 -20.03
C LEU A 970 23.95 -23.58 -19.61
N ASP A 971 25.26 -23.68 -19.68
CA ASP A 971 26.17 -22.54 -19.58
C ASP A 971 26.90 -22.40 -20.92
N ALA A 972 26.76 -21.24 -21.56
CA ALA A 972 27.28 -20.96 -22.88
C ALA A 972 28.03 -19.63 -22.89
N ASN A 973 29.31 -19.66 -23.24
CA ASN A 973 30.13 -18.48 -23.46
C ASN A 973 30.56 -18.42 -24.93
N ILE A 974 30.01 -17.44 -25.66
CA ILE A 974 30.22 -17.30 -27.10
C ILE A 974 30.87 -15.95 -27.36
N THR A 975 32.11 -15.95 -27.85
CA THR A 975 32.83 -14.76 -28.29
C THR A 975 32.88 -14.72 -29.82
N GLN A 976 32.42 -13.61 -30.41
CA GLN A 976 32.40 -13.40 -31.86
C GLN A 976 33.02 -12.06 -32.22
N ASN A 977 34.34 -12.03 -32.40
CA ASN A 977 35.07 -10.87 -32.88
C ASN A 977 35.14 -10.91 -34.41
N THR A 978 34.72 -9.82 -35.05
CA THR A 978 34.54 -9.78 -36.50
C THR A 978 35.54 -8.87 -37.20
N THR A 979 36.51 -8.33 -36.46
CA THR A 979 37.60 -7.50 -36.98
C THR A 979 38.53 -8.34 -37.88
N TYR A 980 38.98 -7.80 -39.00
CA TYR A 980 39.91 -8.50 -39.89
C TYR A 980 41.21 -8.86 -39.14
N GLY A 981 41.63 -10.13 -39.21
CA GLY A 981 42.89 -10.62 -38.63
C GLY A 981 42.89 -10.83 -37.11
N ARG A 982 41.73 -11.12 -36.49
CA ARG A 982 41.60 -11.51 -35.07
C ARG A 982 40.67 -12.73 -34.92
N GLU A 983 40.60 -13.28 -33.71
CA GLU A 983 39.71 -14.37 -33.29
C GLU A 983 38.32 -14.25 -33.92
N LEU A 984 37.85 -15.27 -34.65
CA LEU A 984 36.63 -15.19 -35.45
C LEU A 984 35.40 -15.64 -34.63
N VAL A 985 35.50 -16.80 -33.97
CA VAL A 985 34.48 -17.36 -33.06
C VAL A 985 35.15 -18.23 -32.00
N ARG A 986 34.80 -18.04 -30.73
CA ARG A 986 35.01 -19.02 -29.67
C ARG A 986 33.67 -19.34 -29.02
N ALA A 987 33.39 -20.62 -28.78
CA ALA A 987 32.18 -21.08 -28.13
C ALA A 987 32.54 -22.16 -27.13
N ASP A 988 32.33 -21.87 -25.85
CA ASP A 988 32.46 -22.81 -24.76
C ASP A 988 31.02 -23.13 -24.28
N LEU A 989 30.57 -24.37 -24.46
CA LEU A 989 29.20 -24.81 -24.19
C LEU A 989 29.23 -25.99 -23.22
N TRP A 990 28.69 -25.80 -22.03
CA TRP A 990 28.49 -26.86 -21.05
C TRP A 990 27.01 -27.10 -20.84
N PHE A 991 26.58 -28.34 -20.99
CA PHE A 991 25.19 -28.76 -20.87
C PHE A 991 25.09 -29.99 -19.98
N THR A 992 24.13 -29.96 -19.05
CA THR A 992 23.75 -31.12 -18.25
C THR A 992 22.24 -31.28 -18.22
N SER A 993 21.79 -32.52 -18.17
CA SER A 993 20.38 -32.85 -18.07
C SER A 993 20.12 -34.19 -17.39
N SER A 994 18.97 -34.32 -16.73
CA SER A 994 18.55 -35.58 -16.10
C SER A 994 18.17 -36.67 -17.12
N ARG A 995 17.93 -36.32 -18.39
CA ARG A 995 17.54 -37.24 -19.47
C ARG A 995 18.10 -36.77 -20.81
N ALA A 996 18.30 -37.71 -21.74
CA ALA A 996 18.65 -37.36 -23.12
C ALA A 996 17.51 -36.58 -23.81
N LEU A 997 17.88 -35.58 -24.58
CA LEU A 997 16.99 -34.76 -25.40
C LEU A 997 17.14 -35.10 -26.88
N GLY A 998 16.10 -34.79 -27.66
CA GLY A 998 16.13 -34.93 -29.11
C GLY A 998 17.00 -33.88 -29.81
N PRO A 999 16.83 -33.71 -31.13
CA PRO A 999 17.64 -32.82 -31.94
C PRO A 999 17.63 -31.36 -31.47
N PHE A 1000 18.80 -30.72 -31.55
CA PHE A 1000 19.01 -29.33 -31.16
C PHE A 1000 19.54 -28.49 -32.33
N LEU A 1001 18.87 -27.38 -32.62
CA LEU A 1001 19.30 -26.42 -33.64
C LEU A 1001 19.39 -25.02 -33.05
N ALA A 1002 20.59 -24.41 -33.11
CA ALA A 1002 20.81 -23.05 -32.66
C ALA A 1002 21.52 -22.20 -33.72
N SER A 1003 21.23 -20.90 -33.74
CA SER A 1003 21.95 -19.95 -34.58
C SER A 1003 22.08 -18.61 -33.88
N ILE A 1004 23.24 -17.99 -34.05
CA ILE A 1004 23.52 -16.62 -33.62
C ILE A 1004 24.09 -15.85 -34.81
N GLY A 1005 23.49 -14.70 -35.12
CA GLY A 1005 23.90 -13.82 -36.20
C GLY A 1005 24.12 -12.40 -35.70
N ARG A 1006 25.14 -11.72 -36.23
CA ARG A 1006 25.41 -10.30 -35.98
C ARG A 1006 24.88 -9.48 -37.16
N LEU A 1007 24.13 -8.43 -36.86
CA LEU A 1007 23.60 -7.44 -37.80
C LEU A 1007 24.68 -6.37 -38.10
N PRO A 1008 24.48 -5.44 -39.06
CA PRO A 1008 25.51 -4.50 -39.51
C PRO A 1008 26.24 -3.76 -38.37
N PRO A 1009 27.54 -3.44 -38.51
CA PRO A 1009 28.28 -3.29 -39.78
C PRO A 1009 28.98 -4.54 -40.33
N VAL A 1010 29.13 -5.61 -39.55
CA VAL A 1010 29.73 -6.87 -40.01
C VAL A 1010 28.73 -8.00 -39.88
N ASN A 1011 28.11 -8.37 -41.00
CA ASN A 1011 27.15 -9.46 -41.02
C ASN A 1011 27.88 -10.80 -40.90
N SER A 1012 27.59 -11.53 -39.82
CA SER A 1012 28.13 -12.87 -39.58
C SER A 1012 27.05 -13.76 -38.98
N ARG A 1013 27.21 -15.07 -39.13
CA ARG A 1013 26.26 -16.07 -38.61
C ARG A 1013 26.97 -17.35 -38.23
N MET A 1014 26.61 -17.91 -37.08
CA MET A 1014 26.97 -19.25 -36.65
C MET A 1014 25.69 -20.10 -36.60
N LEU A 1015 25.82 -21.37 -36.97
CA LEU A 1015 24.78 -22.37 -36.96
C LEU A 1015 25.35 -23.63 -36.33
N LEU A 1016 24.63 -24.16 -35.34
CA LEU A 1016 24.94 -25.39 -34.63
C LEU A 1016 23.76 -26.35 -34.77
N LEU A 1017 24.05 -27.60 -35.13
CA LEU A 1017 23.11 -28.70 -35.13
C LEU A 1017 23.73 -29.87 -34.38
N ALA A 1018 23.01 -30.41 -33.41
CA ALA A 1018 23.31 -31.68 -32.76
C ALA A 1018 22.14 -32.65 -32.96
N SER A 1019 22.43 -33.90 -33.28
CA SER A 1019 21.41 -34.94 -33.50
C SER A 1019 20.60 -35.27 -32.24
N SER A 1020 21.22 -35.13 -31.07
CA SER A 1020 20.65 -35.30 -29.75
C SER A 1020 21.50 -34.54 -28.73
N LEU A 1021 20.97 -34.30 -27.53
CA LEU A 1021 21.77 -33.81 -26.40
C LEU A 1021 21.71 -34.87 -25.28
N GLY A 1022 22.84 -35.51 -24.99
CA GLY A 1022 22.95 -36.47 -23.90
C GLY A 1022 22.90 -35.82 -22.51
N PRO A 1023 22.91 -36.60 -21.42
CA PRO A 1023 22.84 -36.09 -20.05
C PRO A 1023 23.98 -35.14 -19.65
N GLU A 1024 25.13 -35.23 -20.31
CA GLU A 1024 26.26 -34.33 -20.12
C GLU A 1024 26.99 -34.14 -21.44
N LEU A 1025 27.26 -32.87 -21.77
CA LEU A 1025 27.92 -32.46 -22.99
C LEU A 1025 28.77 -31.21 -22.72
N ASP A 1026 30.03 -31.27 -23.13
CA ASP A 1026 30.99 -30.18 -23.07
C ASP A 1026 31.60 -29.98 -24.47
N ILE A 1027 31.47 -28.78 -25.01
CA ILE A 1027 32.00 -28.40 -26.33
C ILE A 1027 32.80 -27.11 -26.18
N GLU A 1028 34.11 -27.19 -26.41
CA GLU A 1028 34.96 -26.02 -26.62
C GLU A 1028 35.31 -25.95 -28.10
N ALA A 1029 34.78 -24.96 -28.81
CA ALA A 1029 35.05 -24.74 -30.22
C ALA A 1029 35.71 -23.38 -30.43
N TYR A 1030 36.87 -23.37 -31.07
CA TYR A 1030 37.62 -22.21 -31.46
C TYR A 1030 37.80 -22.19 -32.98
N LEU A 1031 37.43 -21.10 -33.61
CA LEU A 1031 37.64 -20.85 -35.02
C LEU A 1031 38.25 -19.46 -35.17
N GLY A 1032 39.49 -19.39 -35.63
CA GLY A 1032 40.23 -18.14 -35.80
C GLY A 1032 41.44 -18.34 -36.69
N GLU A 1033 42.62 -17.98 -36.20
CA GLU A 1033 43.89 -18.29 -36.86
C GLU A 1033 44.17 -19.79 -36.90
N ARG A 1034 43.59 -20.54 -35.96
CA ARG A 1034 43.56 -22.01 -35.93
C ARG A 1034 42.12 -22.45 -35.70
N PHE A 1035 41.82 -23.69 -36.03
CA PHE A 1035 40.60 -24.37 -35.66
C PHE A 1035 40.93 -25.32 -34.51
N GLU A 1036 40.18 -25.26 -33.42
CA GLU A 1036 40.25 -26.23 -32.33
C GLU A 1036 38.82 -26.62 -31.95
N LEU A 1037 38.57 -27.90 -31.72
CA LEU A 1037 37.32 -28.44 -31.21
C LEU A 1037 37.68 -29.48 -30.17
N ARG A 1038 37.18 -29.28 -28.96
CA ARG A 1038 37.16 -30.30 -27.91
C ARG A 1038 35.72 -30.64 -27.62
N TYR A 1039 35.43 -31.92 -27.65
CA TYR A 1039 34.13 -32.47 -27.37
C TYR A 1039 34.31 -33.51 -26.27
N ARG A 1040 33.47 -33.45 -25.24
CA ARG A 1040 33.34 -34.49 -24.22
C ARG A 1040 31.87 -34.71 -23.93
N ALA A 1041 31.44 -35.96 -23.88
CA ALA A 1041 30.09 -36.32 -23.51
C ALA A 1041 30.05 -37.64 -22.76
N LEU A 1042 28.96 -37.86 -22.02
CA LEU A 1042 28.72 -39.13 -21.35
C LEU A 1042 28.38 -40.26 -22.34
N GLU A 1043 27.68 -39.90 -23.42
CA GLU A 1043 27.20 -40.81 -24.46
C GLU A 1043 27.71 -40.37 -25.85
N PRO A 1044 27.98 -41.32 -26.77
CA PRO A 1044 28.30 -41.01 -28.16
C PRO A 1044 27.20 -40.19 -28.85
N LEU A 1045 27.58 -39.34 -29.81
CA LEU A 1045 26.67 -38.48 -30.56
C LEU A 1045 26.71 -38.83 -32.04
N GLN A 1046 25.54 -38.92 -32.68
CA GLN A 1046 25.49 -39.33 -34.08
C GLN A 1046 26.04 -38.24 -35.02
N HIS A 1047 25.60 -36.99 -34.88
CA HIS A 1047 26.09 -35.89 -35.71
C HIS A 1047 26.22 -34.58 -34.94
N LEU A 1048 27.33 -33.87 -35.17
CA LEU A 1048 27.55 -32.50 -34.75
C LEU A 1048 27.98 -31.67 -35.96
N PHE A 1049 27.20 -30.66 -36.28
CA PHE A 1049 27.47 -29.76 -37.39
C PHE A 1049 27.59 -28.33 -36.90
N LEU A 1050 28.74 -27.73 -37.19
CA LEU A 1050 29.05 -26.34 -36.88
C LEU A 1050 29.39 -25.61 -38.18
N LYS A 1051 28.65 -24.55 -38.50
CA LYS A 1051 28.94 -23.66 -39.63
C LYS A 1051 29.03 -22.22 -39.16
N THR A 1052 30.10 -21.56 -39.55
CA THR A 1052 30.25 -20.11 -39.40
C THR A 1052 30.26 -19.46 -40.78
N SER A 1053 29.74 -18.24 -40.87
CA SER A 1053 29.63 -17.52 -42.13
C SER A 1053 29.81 -16.03 -41.90
N LYS A 1054 30.53 -15.35 -42.79
CA LYS A 1054 30.79 -13.91 -42.74
C LYS A 1054 30.59 -13.30 -44.11
N LEU A 1055 29.94 -12.14 -44.16
CA LEU A 1055 29.80 -11.36 -45.38
C LEU A 1055 31.07 -10.56 -45.62
N ILE A 1056 31.79 -10.88 -46.70
CA ILE A 1056 33.03 -10.20 -47.11
C ILE A 1056 32.79 -9.60 -48.51
N GLY A 1057 32.77 -8.26 -48.59
CA GLY A 1057 32.30 -7.56 -49.79
C GLY A 1057 30.81 -7.82 -50.01
N GLN A 1058 30.47 -8.50 -51.10
CA GLN A 1058 29.09 -8.91 -51.43
C GLN A 1058 28.86 -10.43 -51.30
N ASN A 1059 29.88 -11.20 -50.90
CA ASN A 1059 29.83 -12.66 -50.88
C ASN A 1059 29.90 -13.21 -49.46
N TRP A 1060 29.02 -14.16 -49.15
CA TRP A 1060 29.11 -14.94 -47.92
C TRP A 1060 30.24 -15.96 -48.06
N ARG A 1061 31.17 -15.93 -47.11
CA ARG A 1061 32.25 -16.92 -46.97
C ARG A 1061 31.98 -17.74 -45.72
N SER A 1062 32.16 -19.04 -45.78
CA SER A 1062 31.82 -19.94 -44.68
C SER A 1062 32.91 -20.95 -44.39
N SER A 1063 33.07 -21.26 -43.11
CA SER A 1063 33.90 -22.35 -42.61
C SER A 1063 33.00 -23.29 -41.83
N MET A 1064 33.13 -24.60 -42.03
CA MET A 1064 32.27 -25.59 -41.40
C MET A 1064 33.04 -26.82 -40.95
N VAL A 1065 32.44 -27.50 -39.99
CA VAL A 1065 32.93 -28.71 -39.38
C VAL A 1065 31.73 -29.63 -39.23
N LEU A 1066 31.90 -30.86 -39.67
CA LEU A 1066 30.92 -31.92 -39.53
C LEU A 1066 31.61 -33.12 -38.89
N LEU A 1067 31.06 -33.58 -37.78
CA LEU A 1067 31.47 -34.81 -37.12
C LEU A 1067 30.28 -35.78 -37.20
N HIS A 1068 30.57 -37.03 -37.51
CA HIS A 1068 29.62 -38.15 -37.54
C HIS A 1068 30.19 -39.32 -36.72
N ASP A 1069 29.29 -40.12 -36.13
CA ASP A 1069 29.63 -41.24 -35.24
C ASP A 1069 30.66 -40.86 -34.15
N ILE A 1070 30.35 -39.76 -33.45
CA ILE A 1070 31.24 -39.09 -32.50
C ILE A 1070 31.37 -39.92 -31.22
N PRO A 1071 32.59 -40.35 -30.83
CA PRO A 1071 32.82 -41.07 -29.58
C PRO A 1071 32.76 -40.12 -28.37
N ARG A 1072 33.04 -40.59 -27.14
CA ARG A 1072 32.77 -39.79 -25.93
C ARG A 1072 33.72 -38.61 -25.78
N SER A 1073 34.90 -38.66 -26.38
CA SER A 1073 35.85 -37.55 -26.39
C SER A 1073 36.50 -37.39 -27.75
N VAL A 1074 36.54 -36.16 -28.23
CA VAL A 1074 37.20 -35.81 -29.49
C VAL A 1074 37.96 -34.51 -29.30
N GLU A 1075 39.22 -34.49 -29.70
CA GLU A 1075 40.02 -33.28 -29.83
C GLU A 1075 40.50 -33.15 -31.28
N VAL A 1076 40.05 -32.10 -31.96
CA VAL A 1076 40.50 -31.73 -33.31
C VAL A 1076 41.19 -30.39 -33.22
N ALA A 1077 42.43 -30.31 -33.68
CA ALA A 1077 43.12 -29.04 -33.87
C ALA A 1077 43.68 -28.99 -35.30
N MET A 1078 43.48 -27.86 -35.97
CA MET A 1078 44.01 -27.59 -37.29
C MET A 1078 44.56 -26.17 -37.32
N ALA A 1079 45.87 -26.02 -37.48
CA ALA A 1079 46.49 -24.72 -37.58
C ALA A 1079 47.05 -24.53 -39.01
N PRO A 1080 46.66 -23.48 -39.73
CA PRO A 1080 47.38 -23.05 -40.91
C PRO A 1080 48.83 -22.66 -40.54
N PRO A 1081 49.77 -22.78 -41.48
CA PRO A 1081 51.19 -22.59 -41.21
C PRO A 1081 51.53 -21.16 -40.77
N ALA A 1082 52.49 -21.03 -39.85
CA ALA A 1082 52.91 -19.75 -39.27
C ALA A 1082 53.69 -18.88 -40.28
N GLY A 1083 52.98 -18.00 -40.97
CA GLY A 1083 53.56 -16.97 -41.85
C GLY A 1083 53.87 -17.45 -43.28
N PHE A 1084 53.72 -16.54 -44.24
CA PHE A 1084 54.11 -16.78 -45.64
C PHE A 1084 55.58 -16.38 -45.84
N ASP A 1085 56.46 -17.35 -46.02
CA ASP A 1085 57.84 -17.14 -46.45
C ASP A 1085 58.01 -17.59 -47.91
N ALA A 1086 58.24 -16.64 -48.81
CA ALA A 1086 58.45 -16.89 -50.24
C ALA A 1086 59.76 -17.64 -50.56
N GLY A 1087 60.66 -17.77 -49.57
CA GLY A 1087 61.91 -18.53 -49.65
C GLY A 1087 61.86 -19.92 -48.99
N ALA A 1088 60.79 -20.24 -48.28
CA ALA A 1088 60.62 -21.52 -47.60
C ALA A 1088 60.20 -22.67 -48.53
N ALA A 1089 60.47 -23.91 -48.09
CA ALA A 1089 60.01 -25.11 -48.79
C ALA A 1089 58.46 -25.14 -48.83
N PRO A 1090 57.81 -25.40 -49.99
CA PRO A 1090 56.35 -25.47 -50.10
C PRO A 1090 55.66 -26.43 -49.13
N SER A 1091 56.36 -27.45 -48.63
CA SER A 1091 55.86 -28.37 -47.59
C SER A 1091 55.52 -27.66 -46.27
N GLN A 1092 56.17 -26.52 -45.98
CA GLN A 1092 55.87 -25.68 -44.83
C GLN A 1092 54.53 -24.95 -44.97
N MET A 1093 53.89 -25.04 -46.14
CA MET A 1093 52.61 -24.39 -46.41
C MET A 1093 51.39 -25.32 -46.21
N LEU A 1094 51.61 -26.58 -45.80
CA LEU A 1094 50.55 -27.51 -45.39
C LEU A 1094 50.09 -27.20 -43.95
N PRO A 1095 48.80 -27.41 -43.61
CA PRO A 1095 48.29 -27.15 -42.27
C PRO A 1095 48.83 -28.17 -41.26
N GLU A 1096 49.09 -27.72 -40.03
CA GLU A 1096 49.23 -28.62 -38.90
C GLU A 1096 47.86 -29.21 -38.55
N LEU A 1097 47.83 -30.50 -38.26
CA LEU A 1097 46.63 -31.26 -37.96
C LEU A 1097 46.88 -32.14 -36.74
N SER A 1098 45.94 -32.16 -35.81
CA SER A 1098 45.91 -33.08 -34.68
C SER A 1098 44.47 -33.55 -34.51
N VAL A 1099 44.23 -34.86 -34.57
CA VAL A 1099 42.93 -35.46 -34.27
C VAL A 1099 43.17 -36.57 -33.26
N ALA A 1100 42.46 -36.53 -32.15
CA ALA A 1100 42.49 -37.57 -31.14
C ALA A 1100 41.04 -37.89 -30.73
N ALA A 1101 40.74 -39.17 -30.60
CA ALA A 1101 39.46 -39.64 -30.10
C ALA A 1101 39.64 -40.90 -29.25
N ASP A 1102 38.69 -41.19 -28.37
CA ASP A 1102 38.73 -42.37 -27.49
C ASP A 1102 38.21 -43.66 -28.15
N ALA A 1103 37.69 -43.58 -29.38
CA ALA A 1103 37.34 -44.74 -30.19
C ALA A 1103 37.54 -44.46 -31.69
N ASP A 1104 37.74 -45.51 -32.47
CA ASP A 1104 37.93 -45.54 -33.93
C ASP A 1104 36.59 -45.51 -34.68
N THR A 1105 35.73 -44.55 -34.34
CA THR A 1105 34.39 -44.38 -34.95
C THR A 1105 34.16 -42.99 -35.54
N LEU A 1106 35.13 -42.08 -35.38
CA LEU A 1106 34.96 -40.67 -35.75
C LEU A 1106 35.12 -40.43 -37.25
N ASP A 1107 34.01 -40.10 -37.89
CA ASP A 1107 33.97 -39.44 -39.20
C ASP A 1107 34.10 -37.92 -39.04
N LEU A 1108 35.11 -37.31 -39.67
CA LEU A 1108 35.41 -35.88 -39.59
C LEU A 1108 35.50 -35.25 -40.98
N LEU A 1109 34.73 -34.18 -41.20
CA LEU A 1109 34.85 -33.28 -42.34
C LEU A 1109 35.08 -31.85 -41.86
N VAL A 1110 36.19 -31.25 -42.28
CA VAL A 1110 36.54 -29.86 -42.00
C VAL A 1110 36.68 -29.12 -43.33
N ASP A 1111 35.95 -28.03 -43.53
CA ASP A 1111 36.09 -27.15 -44.69
C ASP A 1111 36.24 -25.69 -44.22
N LEU A 1112 37.47 -25.18 -44.32
CA LEU A 1112 37.87 -23.85 -43.85
C LEU A 1112 38.13 -22.95 -45.06
N ASP A 1113 37.31 -21.92 -45.26
CA ASP A 1113 37.64 -20.84 -46.19
C ASP A 1113 38.54 -19.84 -45.47
N GLY A 1114 39.86 -19.89 -45.68
CA GLY A 1114 40.80 -19.02 -44.96
C GLY A 1114 40.53 -17.53 -45.11
N ARG A 1115 39.76 -17.08 -46.12
CA ARG A 1115 39.32 -15.69 -46.24
C ARG A 1115 38.44 -15.24 -45.08
N THR A 1116 37.76 -16.17 -44.41
CA THR A 1116 36.97 -15.90 -43.21
C THR A 1116 37.85 -15.47 -42.02
N SER A 1117 39.08 -15.99 -41.94
CA SER A 1117 40.08 -15.67 -40.91
C SER A 1117 41.22 -14.74 -41.39
N GLY A 1118 41.12 -14.16 -42.59
CA GLY A 1118 42.12 -13.23 -43.13
C GLY A 1118 43.26 -13.88 -43.92
N GLN A 1119 43.18 -15.18 -44.18
CA GLN A 1119 44.11 -15.95 -45.01
C GLN A 1119 43.64 -16.04 -46.47
N ARG A 1120 44.56 -16.35 -47.40
CA ARG A 1120 44.23 -16.48 -48.83
C ARG A 1120 43.81 -17.89 -49.23
N SER A 1121 44.44 -18.90 -48.63
CA SER A 1121 44.22 -20.31 -48.95
C SER A 1121 42.97 -20.85 -48.26
N SER A 1122 42.34 -21.86 -48.86
CA SER A 1122 41.24 -22.61 -48.23
C SER A 1122 41.68 -24.06 -48.01
N PHE A 1123 41.23 -24.67 -46.92
CA PHE A 1123 41.63 -26.03 -46.52
C PHE A 1123 40.39 -26.92 -46.42
N ARG A 1124 40.48 -28.13 -46.94
CA ARG A 1124 39.47 -29.17 -46.77
C ARG A 1124 40.14 -30.45 -46.28
N VAL A 1125 39.59 -31.05 -45.24
CA VAL A 1125 40.08 -32.30 -44.64
C VAL A 1125 38.91 -33.26 -44.51
N THR A 1126 39.10 -34.52 -44.82
CA THR A 1126 38.11 -35.58 -44.57
C THR A 1126 38.82 -36.80 -43.98
N ILE A 1127 38.33 -37.34 -42.87
CA ILE A 1127 38.99 -38.41 -42.12
C ILE A 1127 37.94 -39.36 -41.52
N ARG A 1128 38.07 -40.67 -41.73
CA ARG A 1128 37.14 -41.76 -41.38
C ARG A 1128 38.00 -42.98 -41.06
N ASP A 1129 38.28 -43.46 -39.86
CA ASP A 1129 37.65 -43.29 -38.56
C ASP A 1129 38.75 -43.11 -37.51
N ALA A 1130 38.99 -41.88 -37.06
CA ALA A 1130 40.20 -41.56 -36.29
C ALA A 1130 40.10 -41.94 -34.79
N GLY A 1131 40.99 -42.84 -34.34
CA GLY A 1131 41.27 -43.22 -32.93
C GLY A 1131 42.50 -42.54 -32.30
N GLU A 1132 43.25 -43.21 -31.39
CA GLU A 1132 44.06 -42.58 -30.32
C GLU A 1132 44.85 -41.30 -30.69
N VAL A 1133 45.63 -41.22 -31.78
CA VAL A 1133 46.27 -39.96 -32.23
C VAL A 1133 46.63 -39.95 -33.74
N LEU A 1134 46.08 -39.01 -34.51
CA LEU A 1134 46.58 -38.56 -35.82
C LEU A 1134 47.29 -37.22 -35.67
N THR A 1135 48.54 -37.11 -36.13
CA THR A 1135 49.28 -35.83 -36.17
C THR A 1135 49.90 -35.57 -37.53
N GLY A 1136 49.72 -34.36 -38.05
CA GLY A 1136 50.35 -33.80 -39.23
C GLY A 1136 51.11 -32.54 -38.86
N ARG A 1137 52.43 -32.51 -39.03
CA ARG A 1137 53.25 -31.33 -38.71
C ARG A 1137 54.46 -31.21 -39.63
N ASN A 1138 54.89 -29.99 -39.88
CA ASN A 1138 56.15 -29.75 -40.57
C ASN A 1138 57.32 -29.76 -39.57
N SER A 1139 58.42 -30.44 -39.91
CA SER A 1139 59.64 -30.46 -39.12
C SER A 1139 60.85 -30.36 -40.04
N GLY A 1140 61.42 -29.15 -40.14
CA GLY A 1140 62.62 -28.89 -40.92
C GLY A 1140 62.44 -28.99 -42.44
N GLY A 1141 61.26 -28.65 -42.98
CA GLY A 1141 60.96 -28.76 -44.41
C GLY A 1141 60.36 -30.10 -44.84
N VAL A 1142 60.16 -31.04 -43.91
CA VAL A 1142 59.47 -32.31 -44.15
C VAL A 1142 58.12 -32.30 -43.42
N TYR A 1143 57.04 -32.48 -44.15
CA TYR A 1143 55.70 -32.66 -43.59
C TYR A 1143 55.51 -34.13 -43.18
N ARG A 1144 55.40 -34.36 -41.87
CA ARG A 1144 55.23 -35.69 -41.28
C ARG A 1144 53.78 -35.88 -40.86
N LEU A 1145 53.11 -36.83 -41.49
CA LEU A 1145 51.80 -37.32 -41.06
C LEU A 1145 52.01 -38.67 -40.35
N ARG A 1146 51.35 -38.88 -39.22
CA ARG A 1146 51.44 -40.10 -38.38
C ARG A 1146 50.06 -40.47 -37.86
N SER A 1147 49.69 -41.74 -37.95
CA SER A 1147 48.41 -42.30 -37.50
C SER A 1147 48.58 -43.73 -36.98
N SER A 1148 47.61 -44.21 -36.20
CA SER A 1148 47.47 -45.61 -35.77
C SER A 1148 46.96 -46.57 -36.87
N GLY A 1149 46.61 -46.05 -38.06
CA GLY A 1149 46.05 -46.83 -39.17
C GLY A 1149 44.66 -46.33 -39.56
N THR A 1150 44.55 -45.06 -39.94
CA THR A 1150 43.28 -44.46 -40.35
C THR A 1150 42.89 -44.95 -41.74
N GLU A 1151 41.67 -45.49 -41.88
CA GLU A 1151 41.18 -46.07 -43.15
C GLU A 1151 41.20 -45.05 -44.29
N GLU A 1152 40.76 -43.81 -44.05
CA GLU A 1152 40.72 -42.78 -45.09
C GLU A 1152 41.27 -41.43 -44.57
N ILE A 1153 42.22 -40.83 -45.31
CA ILE A 1153 42.64 -39.44 -45.10
C ILE A 1153 42.68 -38.71 -46.44
N TYR A 1154 41.85 -37.68 -46.57
CA TYR A 1154 41.86 -36.74 -47.69
C TYR A 1154 42.17 -35.32 -47.21
N LEU A 1155 43.22 -34.71 -47.75
CA LEU A 1155 43.63 -33.33 -47.47
C LEU A 1155 43.71 -32.54 -48.78
N SER A 1156 43.03 -31.41 -48.84
CA SER A 1156 43.06 -30.50 -49.98
C SER A 1156 43.36 -29.07 -49.55
N VAL A 1157 44.31 -28.44 -50.24
CA VAL A 1157 44.67 -27.03 -50.08
C VAL A 1157 44.38 -26.31 -51.39
N ARG A 1158 43.64 -25.20 -51.34
CA ARG A 1158 43.25 -24.39 -52.50
C ARG A 1158 43.81 -22.97 -52.42
N ASP A 1159 43.99 -22.35 -53.59
CA ASP A 1159 44.41 -20.96 -53.76
C ASP A 1159 45.70 -20.58 -53.02
N LEU A 1160 46.70 -21.45 -53.08
CA LEU A 1160 47.98 -21.26 -52.38
C LEU A 1160 48.85 -20.25 -53.14
N PRO A 1161 49.07 -19.03 -52.60
CA PRO A 1161 49.93 -18.04 -53.25
C PRO A 1161 51.40 -18.49 -53.12
N TYR A 1162 52.15 -18.50 -54.22
CA TYR A 1162 53.53 -18.99 -54.22
C TYR A 1162 54.54 -17.93 -54.70
N ARG A 1163 54.35 -17.36 -55.90
CA ARG A 1163 55.09 -16.20 -56.42
C ARG A 1163 54.17 -15.28 -57.23
N LYS A 1164 54.65 -14.08 -57.61
CA LYS A 1164 53.85 -13.04 -58.30
C LYS A 1164 53.14 -13.52 -59.57
N ASN A 1165 53.69 -14.50 -60.29
CA ASN A 1165 53.17 -14.99 -61.59
C ASN A 1165 52.85 -16.50 -61.59
N PHE A 1166 52.97 -17.18 -60.44
CA PHE A 1166 52.72 -18.61 -60.31
C PHE A 1166 52.02 -18.90 -58.97
N SER A 1167 50.86 -19.56 -59.04
CA SER A 1167 50.10 -19.99 -57.85
C SER A 1167 49.66 -21.43 -58.00
N ILE A 1168 49.71 -22.19 -56.91
CA ILE A 1168 49.13 -23.53 -56.87
C ILE A 1168 47.62 -23.35 -56.66
N ARG A 1169 46.82 -23.72 -57.66
CA ARG A 1169 45.37 -23.62 -57.62
C ARG A 1169 44.80 -24.62 -56.63
N ALA A 1170 45.28 -25.86 -56.68
CA ALA A 1170 44.92 -26.89 -55.73
C ALA A 1170 46.04 -27.94 -55.55
N LEU A 1171 46.22 -28.38 -54.32
CA LEU A 1171 47.06 -29.53 -53.94
C LEU A 1171 46.15 -30.51 -53.19
N GLY A 1172 46.10 -31.76 -53.65
CA GLY A 1172 45.30 -32.82 -53.05
C GLY A 1172 46.16 -34.01 -52.65
N LEU A 1173 45.94 -34.53 -51.45
CA LEU A 1173 46.55 -35.73 -50.89
C LEU A 1173 45.43 -36.67 -50.49
N TYR A 1174 45.47 -37.91 -50.96
CA TYR A 1174 44.57 -38.99 -50.57
C TYR A 1174 45.40 -40.19 -50.14
N LEU A 1175 45.04 -40.75 -48.99
CA LEU A 1175 45.72 -41.87 -48.35
C LEU A 1175 44.68 -42.86 -47.82
N GLU A 1176 44.95 -44.14 -47.98
CA GLU A 1176 44.12 -45.25 -47.47
C GLU A 1176 44.96 -46.12 -46.52
N ASP A 1177 44.40 -46.51 -45.37
CA ASP A 1177 45.07 -47.28 -44.29
C ASP A 1177 46.42 -46.69 -43.86
N MET A 1178 46.41 -45.39 -43.60
CA MET A 1178 47.62 -44.60 -43.40
C MET A 1178 48.19 -44.75 -41.98
N ARG A 1179 49.52 -44.99 -41.88
CA ARG A 1179 50.27 -45.01 -40.60
C ARG A 1179 51.40 -43.98 -40.54
N SER A 1180 52.16 -43.81 -41.62
CA SER A 1180 53.24 -42.81 -41.67
C SER A 1180 53.50 -42.29 -43.08
N LEU A 1181 53.68 -40.98 -43.22
CA LEU A 1181 54.09 -40.30 -44.45
C LEU A 1181 55.09 -39.20 -44.08
N ASP A 1182 56.24 -39.20 -44.74
CA ASP A 1182 57.21 -38.11 -44.71
C ASP A 1182 57.32 -37.49 -46.11
N LEU A 1183 56.68 -36.33 -46.30
CA LEU A 1183 56.60 -35.61 -47.56
C LEU A 1183 57.44 -34.33 -47.51
N GLU A 1184 58.47 -34.26 -48.34
CA GLU A 1184 59.21 -33.03 -48.61
C GLU A 1184 58.77 -32.48 -49.98
N ILE A 1185 58.55 -31.17 -50.05
CA ILE A 1185 58.27 -30.48 -51.31
C ILE A 1185 59.38 -29.47 -51.50
N SER A 1186 60.24 -29.74 -52.48
CA SER A 1186 61.42 -28.95 -52.83
C SER A 1186 61.24 -28.33 -54.21
N LEU A 1187 62.09 -27.35 -54.58
CA LEU A 1187 62.01 -26.69 -55.89
C LEU A 1187 63.16 -27.06 -56.80
N VAL A 1188 62.84 -27.34 -58.06
CA VAL A 1188 63.82 -27.45 -59.14
C VAL A 1188 63.74 -26.19 -60.00
N PHE A 1189 64.89 -25.58 -60.27
CA PHE A 1189 65.02 -24.30 -61.01
C PHE A 1189 64.20 -23.13 -60.41
N GLY A 1190 63.95 -23.16 -59.10
CA GLY A 1190 63.24 -22.10 -58.38
C GLY A 1190 61.78 -21.88 -58.77
N SER A 1191 61.18 -22.78 -59.58
CA SER A 1191 59.85 -22.58 -60.18
C SER A 1191 58.97 -23.82 -60.26
N TYR A 1192 59.54 -25.03 -60.28
CA TYR A 1192 58.76 -26.28 -60.40
C TYR A 1192 58.85 -27.13 -59.13
N PRO A 1193 57.72 -27.63 -58.58
CA PRO A 1193 57.73 -28.45 -57.38
C PRO A 1193 58.29 -29.85 -57.68
N MET A 1194 59.15 -30.34 -56.80
CA MET A 1194 59.62 -31.71 -56.71
C MET A 1194 59.12 -32.29 -55.38
N PHE A 1195 58.57 -33.49 -55.42
CA PHE A 1195 58.08 -34.17 -54.22
C PHE A 1195 59.02 -35.31 -53.88
N THR A 1196 59.55 -35.29 -52.66
CA THR A 1196 60.39 -36.36 -52.12
C THR A 1196 59.62 -37.03 -50.99
N ILE A 1197 59.31 -38.31 -51.15
CA ILE A 1197 58.66 -39.13 -50.13
C ILE A 1197 59.74 -40.06 -49.58
N SER A 1198 60.21 -39.78 -48.38
CA SER A 1198 61.30 -40.53 -47.75
C SER A 1198 60.81 -41.76 -46.97
N SER A 1199 59.55 -41.77 -46.55
CA SER A 1199 58.88 -42.90 -45.91
C SER A 1199 57.38 -42.83 -46.15
N LEU A 1200 56.78 -43.94 -46.59
CA LEU A 1200 55.35 -44.09 -46.79
C LEU A 1200 54.88 -45.48 -46.31
N TRP A 1201 53.89 -45.47 -45.42
CA TRP A 1201 53.13 -46.63 -44.97
C TRP A 1201 51.64 -46.31 -45.07
N ALA A 1202 51.05 -46.73 -46.18
CA ALA A 1202 49.65 -46.66 -46.55
C ALA A 1202 49.38 -47.76 -47.60
N ASP A 1203 48.13 -48.19 -47.75
CA ASP A 1203 47.74 -49.18 -48.77
C ASP A 1203 47.52 -48.50 -50.15
N SER A 1204 47.05 -47.26 -50.15
CA SER A 1204 46.90 -46.42 -51.34
C SER A 1204 47.43 -45.01 -51.10
N PHE A 1205 48.08 -44.42 -52.10
CA PHE A 1205 48.52 -43.03 -52.08
C PHE A 1205 48.30 -42.33 -53.42
N GLN A 1206 47.62 -41.18 -53.36
CA GLN A 1206 47.42 -40.30 -54.50
C GLN A 1206 47.76 -38.86 -54.12
N LEU A 1207 48.58 -38.23 -54.98
CA LEU A 1207 48.93 -36.82 -54.90
C LEU A 1207 48.50 -36.16 -56.21
N SER A 1208 47.76 -35.06 -56.15
CA SER A 1208 47.39 -34.29 -57.34
C SER A 1208 47.70 -32.82 -57.14
N LEU A 1209 48.12 -32.18 -58.22
CA LEU A 1209 48.53 -30.78 -58.27
C LEU A 1209 47.91 -30.09 -59.48
N SER A 1210 47.15 -29.02 -59.22
CA SER A 1210 46.69 -28.09 -60.24
C SER A 1210 47.41 -26.75 -60.08
N SER A 1211 47.99 -26.24 -61.17
CA SER A 1211 48.74 -25.00 -61.18
C SER A 1211 48.08 -23.92 -62.04
N LYS A 1212 48.27 -22.66 -61.66
CA LYS A 1212 47.84 -21.48 -62.43
C LYS A 1212 49.05 -20.62 -62.75
N VAL A 1213 49.27 -20.37 -64.03
CA VAL A 1213 50.39 -19.57 -64.54
C VAL A 1213 49.83 -18.26 -65.11
N SER A 1214 50.39 -17.12 -64.68
CA SER A 1214 50.01 -15.80 -65.20
C SER A 1214 51.18 -15.20 -65.98
N VAL A 1215 51.19 -15.46 -67.29
CA VAL A 1215 52.16 -14.89 -68.24
C VAL A 1215 51.37 -14.42 -69.46
N ALA A 1216 51.22 -13.11 -69.64
CA ALA A 1216 50.44 -12.49 -70.71
C ALA A 1216 48.96 -12.93 -70.80
N GLY A 1217 48.39 -13.42 -69.70
CA GLY A 1217 47.05 -14.00 -69.62
C GLY A 1217 46.99 -15.02 -68.49
N GLU A 1218 45.80 -15.38 -68.03
CA GLU A 1218 45.63 -16.47 -67.07
C GLU A 1218 45.46 -17.80 -67.83
N HIS A 1219 46.37 -18.75 -67.60
CA HIS A 1219 46.31 -20.08 -68.22
C HIS A 1219 46.37 -21.19 -67.16
N GLU A 1220 45.64 -22.28 -67.41
CA GLU A 1220 45.80 -23.53 -66.64
C GLU A 1220 47.12 -24.20 -67.02
N GLY A 1221 48.00 -24.41 -66.04
CA GLY A 1221 49.29 -25.05 -66.29
C GLY A 1221 49.17 -26.57 -66.18
N ARG A 1222 49.53 -27.30 -67.25
CA ARG A 1222 49.71 -28.76 -67.22
C ARG A 1222 51.17 -29.09 -66.90
N MET A 1223 51.39 -29.91 -65.87
CA MET A 1223 52.72 -30.31 -65.42
C MET A 1223 52.94 -31.80 -65.63
N MET A 1224 54.01 -32.16 -66.33
CA MET A 1224 54.46 -33.53 -66.48
C MET A 1224 55.49 -33.84 -65.39
N PHE A 1225 55.30 -34.95 -64.69
CA PHE A 1225 56.19 -35.44 -63.64
C PHE A 1225 56.79 -36.80 -64.03
N ALA A 1226 58.02 -37.04 -63.60
CA ALA A 1226 58.65 -38.35 -63.59
C ALA A 1226 58.75 -38.84 -62.15
N ASP A 1227 58.07 -39.94 -61.81
CA ASP A 1227 58.20 -40.64 -60.53
C ASP A 1227 59.35 -41.63 -60.63
N MET A 1228 60.41 -41.41 -59.84
CA MET A 1228 61.49 -42.37 -59.65
C MET A 1228 61.26 -43.14 -58.35
N ARG A 1229 61.04 -44.45 -58.48
CA ARG A 1229 60.80 -45.34 -57.33
C ARG A 1229 62.11 -45.90 -56.80
N SER A 1230 62.25 -45.97 -55.49
CA SER A 1230 63.38 -46.59 -54.80
C SER A 1230 62.91 -47.55 -53.71
N SER A 1231 63.51 -48.74 -53.66
CA SER A 1231 63.31 -49.71 -52.58
C SER A 1231 64.67 -50.06 -51.99
N GLY A 1232 64.84 -49.88 -50.67
CA GLY A 1232 66.13 -50.11 -49.99
C GLY A 1232 67.29 -49.22 -50.49
N GLY A 1233 67.00 -48.06 -51.09
CA GLY A 1233 68.02 -47.13 -51.62
C GLY A 1233 68.46 -47.40 -53.06
N VAL A 1234 67.87 -48.36 -53.76
CA VAL A 1234 68.18 -48.70 -55.17
C VAL A 1234 67.03 -48.26 -56.11
N PRO A 1235 67.30 -47.61 -57.26
CA PRO A 1235 66.27 -47.24 -58.23
C PRO A 1235 65.57 -48.48 -58.84
N ALA A 1236 64.24 -48.53 -58.79
CA ALA A 1236 63.43 -49.67 -59.21
C ALA A 1236 62.60 -49.42 -60.50
N GLY A 1237 62.40 -48.15 -60.91
CA GLY A 1237 61.70 -47.80 -62.15
C GLY A 1237 61.37 -46.32 -62.26
N VAL A 1238 61.04 -45.86 -63.48
CA VAL A 1238 60.59 -44.50 -63.77
C VAL A 1238 59.23 -44.52 -64.49
N GLN A 1239 58.26 -43.74 -64.01
CA GLN A 1239 56.95 -43.58 -64.64
C GLN A 1239 56.64 -42.10 -64.88
N LEU A 1240 55.93 -41.79 -65.98
CA LEU A 1240 55.53 -40.43 -66.32
C LEU A 1240 54.07 -40.20 -65.97
N PHE A 1241 53.76 -39.06 -65.35
CA PHE A 1241 52.42 -38.69 -64.93
C PHE A 1241 52.10 -37.24 -65.31
N GLU A 1242 50.83 -36.95 -65.55
CA GLU A 1242 50.32 -35.60 -65.76
C GLU A 1242 49.61 -35.12 -64.49
N ASN A 1243 49.96 -33.92 -64.01
CA ASN A 1243 49.31 -33.20 -62.90
C ASN A 1243 49.23 -33.94 -61.54
N GLY A 1244 50.07 -34.94 -61.30
CA GLY A 1244 50.10 -35.65 -60.02
C GLY A 1244 50.78 -37.01 -60.12
N ILE A 1245 50.65 -37.83 -59.08
CA ILE A 1245 50.99 -39.25 -59.07
C ILE A 1245 49.86 -40.06 -58.44
N THR A 1246 49.63 -41.27 -58.94
CA THR A 1246 48.76 -42.27 -58.31
C THR A 1246 49.56 -43.55 -58.23
N ALA A 1247 49.79 -44.06 -57.01
CA ALA A 1247 50.59 -45.24 -56.79
C ALA A 1247 49.86 -46.20 -55.84
N GLY A 1248 49.78 -47.48 -56.24
CA GLY A 1248 49.60 -48.57 -55.28
C GLY A 1248 50.97 -48.87 -54.70
N VAL A 1249 51.13 -48.72 -53.38
CA VAL A 1249 52.45 -48.65 -52.74
C VAL A 1249 52.72 -49.92 -51.96
N SER A 1250 53.94 -50.45 -52.03
CA SER A 1250 54.40 -51.53 -51.15
C SER A 1250 55.18 -50.96 -49.95
N ARG A 1251 55.17 -51.66 -48.80
CA ARG A 1251 55.68 -51.13 -47.52
C ARG A 1251 57.11 -50.58 -47.64
N ASN A 1252 57.33 -49.34 -47.19
CA ASN A 1252 58.65 -48.69 -47.09
C ASN A 1252 59.33 -48.31 -48.43
N GLU A 1253 58.55 -47.96 -49.46
CA GLU A 1253 59.06 -47.38 -50.71
C GLU A 1253 59.34 -45.87 -50.60
N GLY A 1254 60.42 -45.43 -51.24
CA GLY A 1254 60.75 -44.01 -51.41
C GLY A 1254 60.44 -43.54 -52.81
N HIS A 1255 59.77 -42.39 -52.95
CA HIS A 1255 59.41 -41.79 -54.25
C HIS A 1255 60.11 -40.45 -54.42
N LEU A 1256 60.70 -40.23 -55.60
CA LEU A 1256 61.21 -38.94 -56.01
C LEU A 1256 60.47 -38.50 -57.28
N VAL A 1257 59.53 -37.57 -57.12
CA VAL A 1257 58.68 -37.05 -58.19
C VAL A 1257 59.30 -35.76 -58.71
N ILE A 1258 59.91 -35.83 -59.89
CA ILE A 1258 60.66 -34.74 -60.51
C ILE A 1258 59.80 -34.09 -61.59
N PRO A 1259 59.68 -32.75 -61.62
CA PRO A 1259 59.01 -32.07 -62.72
C PRO A 1259 59.83 -32.21 -64.00
N LEU A 1260 59.17 -32.29 -65.16
CA LEU A 1260 59.81 -32.26 -66.47
C LEU A 1260 59.50 -30.92 -67.18
N PRO A 1261 60.30 -29.86 -66.99
CA PRO A 1261 59.93 -28.50 -67.39
C PRO A 1261 59.75 -28.33 -68.90
N MET A 1262 60.65 -28.91 -69.71
CA MET A 1262 60.62 -28.78 -71.17
C MET A 1262 59.43 -29.51 -71.80
N THR A 1263 59.11 -30.71 -71.34
CA THR A 1263 57.92 -31.46 -71.77
C THR A 1263 56.63 -30.84 -71.26
N SER A 1264 56.61 -30.31 -70.02
CA SER A 1264 55.46 -29.56 -69.49
C SER A 1264 55.17 -28.32 -70.32
N LEU A 1265 56.21 -27.57 -70.72
CA LEU A 1265 56.10 -26.40 -71.59
C LEU A 1265 55.62 -26.79 -73.00
N MET A 1266 56.22 -27.82 -73.63
CA MET A 1266 55.79 -28.30 -74.96
C MET A 1266 54.35 -28.81 -74.95
N TRP A 1267 53.94 -29.55 -73.91
CA TRP A 1267 52.57 -30.09 -73.80
C TRP A 1267 51.54 -28.99 -73.49
N THR A 1268 51.90 -27.99 -72.68
CA THR A 1268 51.07 -26.80 -72.42
C THR A 1268 50.90 -25.93 -73.67
N ILE A 1269 51.91 -25.86 -74.55
CA ILE A 1269 51.87 -25.08 -75.80
C ILE A 1269 51.20 -25.86 -76.96
N LEU A 1270 51.41 -27.18 -77.07
CA LEU A 1270 50.89 -28.03 -78.15
C LEU A 1270 49.46 -28.55 -77.89
N GLY A 1271 48.99 -28.53 -76.64
CA GLY A 1271 47.67 -29.03 -76.22
C GLY A 1271 46.57 -27.96 -76.10
N GLY A 1272 46.71 -26.83 -76.80
CA GLY A 1272 45.72 -25.74 -76.86
C GLY A 1272 44.66 -25.94 -77.94
#